data_AF-A0A3B0BG86-F1
#
_entry.id   AF-A0A3B0BG86-F1
#
_cell.length_a   1.000
_cell.length_b   1.000
_cell.length_c   1.000
_cell.angle_alpha   90.00
_cell.angle_beta   90.00
_cell.angle_gamma   90.00
#
_symmetry.space_group_name_H-M   'P 1'
#
loop_
_entity.id
_entity.type
_entity.pdbx_description
1 polymer ?
#
loop_
_entity_poly.entity_id
_entity_poly.type
_entity_poly.pdbx_seq_one_letter_code
_entity_poly.pdbx_strand_id
1 'polypeptide(L)'
;MKPGRVRSLVWLLFLMLLLQAVTFQGLYALEGGDDEYPRVDMQDDRYGVVTYNAYGPIATDGILNEPVWGQALPLLGFRTFFNHLETEHDTVVKVVYDPNRLYVSLESSTGYDVPPPAERLFIVLGNGTDDLTFYTIPVNVTTDSHPVSISFNNWTGQDPEDSEQKFVNLVLNKQVTPVVNKRPDGSWTAEVAIPWSAIGGARLTPASELKLNVVRYYGPDSPYPASSWVPVRTSTVIDDDRNRAFDQRAFTLHAGVTNENRLGTLYIANPPSISAGGPAETWRPQNARLLFKSFGEKVLAFKKSSYPQLKHADMRLIWNSPSGERTIVNDAALTKHGSDYLLSFSHPAPLEDGLYRLELFAGSYGNEPGKLAVFTFDRYSLIEAGEKLYRVPPSQTAVTAVTYTPPSAEVQLLMQLIPDRVGFFATGVPHNTQLGFRSANYTWSIAKPWSITSADTLKLDYPNNTYPETHKLTVMNQKGEQVDYPYYEDSSGKRYFLSAHLWHQQRQYAVKRTKELAATDPLGAARLLYRFSQAYEGWVRINDSVWIQYPMDGSAAPPYNYYGGVWERWTSQELVALRPLADAFAEVDKTDAFELLSAEAGEDVRNRIVDRMLVPSIEAIGTYPVLNHNVEYSNWIGLIQLGKALKEPRYVHEAVKRMDEFAKSGFLFDGFWKEITLSYHSQTSNGVRGTASYAAGWTDPADYVSSITGQRFDSFDPAVKLPQIGSLLNVPNLLAYPDGSYYPINDTWAFQKAAAPQNDASLLMPAAGIAKLVRGQGAGQSQLYMTFSPKYGHDHKDPLNLSLYGEGQELLPDIGYTHTFYRQWTLSTLGHNTVVVDGKDATIQGASAKPGGKLTALNLFSGAGDVQAMQAHQENAYPGVTEYSREPWFIGFNGASGGAGYVVDLFRVAGGGKHEYTLNGDANRDAVLTANVPLADYGPYLVTGSPAIIQPAQETDTGGTSDNQYYGYIYVKDVREAQVPDGTYELTMTTKSGAADKSNLHIYGFAGSGNNRLFIGKSPSLRSTRVNGLNSDTNTEAVKYDLPKFVLRKEGTDLRSQFIHVMEPYAAGANVRIDSVEVLLSDETTGDAVIAVSYGNTTDFILSSPNNGGLPLTVGDMTLIGKMGFIRTENGAVTKMYAAGGSLLQKGIVQLTGAGTVSGDISKVTRGQVPGETDAFVTTAIVPASAVGRYVFVTHPDQTAHAYRITGITRDEAQGVTTIAIDSDPGFAYMSDETGPARPSQMLYYPATKWKGTHTFRIDLIAQL
;
A
#
# COMPACT_ATOMS: atom_id res chain seq x y z
N MET A 1 90.73 24.32 -5.53
CA MET A 1 90.30 25.02 -4.30
C MET A 1 89.03 24.35 -3.81
N LYS A 2 89.03 23.96 -2.53
CA LYS A 2 88.00 23.33 -1.68
C LYS A 2 86.64 24.10 -1.64
N PRO A 3 85.60 23.65 -0.90
CA PRO A 3 84.77 22.43 -1.05
C PRO A 3 83.26 22.69 -0.74
N GLY A 4 82.41 21.65 -0.73
CA GLY A 4 81.17 21.61 0.10
C GLY A 4 79.86 21.42 -0.67
N ARG A 5 79.31 20.20 -0.78
CA ARG A 5 78.36 19.54 0.14
C ARG A 5 76.98 20.22 0.25
N VAL A 6 75.96 19.39 -0.05
CA VAL A 6 74.54 19.46 0.34
C VAL A 6 73.68 20.49 -0.39
N ARG A 7 72.90 20.02 -1.38
CA ARG A 7 71.49 20.43 -1.62
C ARG A 7 70.79 19.57 -2.70
N SER A 8 71.01 18.25 -2.68
CA SER A 8 70.29 17.27 -3.54
C SER A 8 69.15 16.55 -2.80
N LEU A 9 68.55 17.18 -1.78
CA LEU A 9 67.47 16.57 -0.98
C LEU A 9 66.18 17.42 -0.88
N VAL A 10 66.10 18.56 -1.58
CA VAL A 10 64.94 19.48 -1.45
C VAL A 10 64.09 19.55 -2.72
N TRP A 11 64.61 19.15 -3.88
CA TRP A 11 63.86 19.21 -5.15
C TRP A 11 63.17 17.89 -5.55
N LEU A 12 63.57 16.73 -5.02
CA LEU A 12 62.82 15.47 -5.19
C LEU A 12 61.63 15.36 -4.21
N LEU A 13 61.72 16.03 -3.06
CA LEU A 13 60.63 16.09 -2.06
C LEU A 13 59.48 17.00 -2.49
N PHE A 14 59.71 17.95 -3.41
CA PHE A 14 58.66 18.88 -3.86
C PHE A 14 57.84 18.34 -5.04
N LEU A 15 58.35 17.36 -5.79
CA LEU A 15 57.62 16.75 -6.92
C LEU A 15 56.89 15.44 -6.54
N MET A 16 57.33 14.74 -5.49
CA MET A 16 56.62 13.57 -4.95
C MET A 16 55.43 13.93 -4.05
N LEU A 17 55.33 15.17 -3.58
CA LEU A 17 54.22 15.67 -2.76
C LEU A 17 53.03 16.22 -3.57
N LEU A 18 53.11 16.21 -4.91
CA LEU A 18 52.08 16.75 -5.81
C LEU A 18 51.39 15.69 -6.70
N LEU A 19 51.62 14.40 -6.44
CA LEU A 19 51.04 13.28 -7.20
C LEU A 19 50.36 12.20 -6.33
N GLN A 20 49.99 12.51 -5.08
CA GLN A 20 49.17 11.64 -4.20
C GLN A 20 47.95 12.38 -3.63
N ALA A 21 47.22 13.12 -4.47
CA ALA A 21 45.96 13.78 -4.10
C ALA A 21 44.80 13.41 -5.06
N VAL A 22 44.77 12.15 -5.50
CA VAL A 22 43.59 11.52 -6.08
C VAL A 22 43.46 10.18 -5.38
N THR A 23 42.27 9.90 -4.87
CA THR A 23 41.85 8.76 -4.03
C THR A 23 41.91 8.99 -2.51
N PHE A 24 40.70 9.11 -1.94
CA PHE A 24 40.30 9.02 -0.54
C PHE A 24 40.89 10.00 0.50
N GLN A 25 40.19 11.13 0.63
CA GLN A 25 39.89 11.78 1.90
C GLN A 25 38.36 12.03 1.89
N GLY A 26 37.54 11.64 2.87
CA GLY A 26 37.89 11.26 4.22
C GLY A 26 38.40 12.46 5.01
N LEU A 27 37.92 13.67 4.70
CA LEU A 27 38.10 14.89 5.48
C LEU A 27 36.95 15.84 5.14
N TYR A 28 36.06 16.01 6.11
CA TYR A 28 35.49 17.32 6.38
C TYR A 28 36.65 18.29 6.63
N ALA A 29 37.25 18.80 5.55
CA ALA A 29 37.94 20.07 5.62
C ALA A 29 36.84 21.10 5.87
N LEU A 30 36.72 21.53 7.12
CA LEU A 30 36.06 22.75 7.52
C LEU A 30 36.52 23.86 6.56
N GLU A 31 35.70 24.19 5.56
CA GLU A 31 35.71 25.53 5.00
C GLU A 31 35.37 26.46 6.16
N GLY A 32 36.41 27.13 6.67
CA GLY A 32 36.33 28.00 7.83
C GLY A 32 35.25 29.05 7.67
N GLY A 33 34.18 28.88 8.46
CA GLY A 33 33.38 29.95 9.01
C GLY A 33 33.17 29.65 10.49
N ASP A 34 33.33 30.64 11.36
CA ASP A 34 33.11 30.58 12.81
C ASP A 34 31.61 30.35 13.17
N ASP A 35 30.98 29.33 12.59
CA ASP A 35 29.59 28.98 12.88
C ASP A 35 29.53 28.06 14.11
N GLU A 36 28.80 28.50 15.14
CA GLU A 36 28.64 27.80 16.42
C GLU A 36 27.91 26.45 16.28
N TYR A 37 27.12 26.29 15.23
CA TYR A 37 26.23 25.15 15.01
C TYR A 37 26.37 24.56 13.58
N PRO A 38 26.12 23.26 13.37
CA PRO A 38 26.17 22.63 12.04
C PRO A 38 25.21 23.28 11.05
N ARG A 39 25.65 23.42 9.80
CA ARG A 39 24.82 23.95 8.72
C ARG A 39 23.82 22.90 8.22
N VAL A 40 22.60 23.35 8.00
CA VAL A 40 21.54 22.64 7.25
C VAL A 40 21.70 23.01 5.78
N ASP A 41 21.72 22.00 4.89
CA ASP A 41 21.66 22.25 3.45
C ASP A 41 20.32 22.90 3.08
N MET A 42 20.38 24.10 2.50
CA MET A 42 19.26 25.02 2.32
C MET A 42 19.40 25.75 0.99
N GLN A 43 18.28 25.95 0.30
CA GLN A 43 18.20 26.68 -0.95
C GLN A 43 17.38 27.96 -0.77
N ASP A 44 17.89 29.08 -1.28
CA ASP A 44 17.27 30.40 -1.24
C ASP A 44 16.80 30.89 -2.63
N ASP A 45 16.73 29.98 -3.59
CA ASP A 45 16.45 30.26 -4.99
C ASP A 45 15.31 29.43 -5.59
N ARG A 46 14.60 28.64 -4.77
CA ARG A 46 13.41 27.86 -5.16
C ARG A 46 12.12 28.67 -5.14
N TYR A 47 12.26 29.96 -5.43
CA TYR A 47 11.14 30.88 -5.58
C TYR A 47 11.47 32.05 -6.52
N GLY A 48 10.44 32.69 -7.06
CA GLY A 48 10.61 33.84 -7.95
C GLY A 48 9.32 34.59 -8.23
N VAL A 49 9.43 35.64 -9.05
CA VAL A 49 8.28 36.41 -9.55
C VAL A 49 8.16 36.17 -11.05
N VAL A 50 6.95 35.84 -11.51
CA VAL A 50 6.68 35.59 -12.92
C VAL A 50 6.57 36.93 -13.66
N THR A 51 7.30 37.08 -14.77
CA THR A 51 7.32 38.32 -15.56
C THR A 51 6.08 38.43 -16.45
N TYR A 52 5.45 39.62 -16.44
CA TYR A 52 4.35 39.93 -17.35
C TYR A 52 4.87 40.16 -18.77
N ASN A 53 4.28 39.47 -19.75
CA ASN A 53 4.59 39.62 -21.16
C ASN A 53 3.78 40.77 -21.78
N ALA A 54 4.44 41.90 -22.00
CA ALA A 54 3.86 43.06 -22.67
C ALA A 54 4.10 43.09 -24.19
N TYR A 55 4.78 42.10 -24.77
CA TYR A 55 5.28 42.10 -26.15
C TYR A 55 4.36 41.40 -27.17
N GLY A 56 3.23 40.86 -26.72
CA GLY A 56 2.31 40.07 -27.55
C GLY A 56 2.52 38.55 -27.39
N PRO A 57 1.73 37.71 -28.08
CA PRO A 57 1.80 36.26 -27.94
C PRO A 57 3.14 35.71 -28.41
N ILE A 58 3.64 34.70 -27.70
CA ILE A 58 4.87 33.95 -28.04
C ILE A 58 4.54 32.91 -29.11
N ALA A 59 5.39 32.75 -30.12
CA ALA A 59 5.12 31.88 -31.27
C ALA A 59 5.12 30.39 -30.89
N THR A 60 5.79 30.01 -29.80
CA THR A 60 5.99 28.63 -29.36
C THR A 60 6.58 27.75 -30.45
N ASP A 61 7.61 28.26 -31.14
CA ASP A 61 8.34 27.52 -32.17
C ASP A 61 9.57 26.79 -31.60
N GLY A 62 9.81 26.93 -30.28
CA GLY A 62 10.94 26.34 -29.58
C GLY A 62 12.21 27.18 -29.67
N ILE A 63 12.18 28.33 -30.35
CA ILE A 63 13.32 29.25 -30.52
C ILE A 63 13.10 30.44 -29.58
N LEU A 64 13.98 30.61 -28.58
CA LEU A 64 13.84 31.65 -27.55
C LEU A 64 14.24 33.05 -28.07
N ASN A 65 13.54 33.56 -29.09
CA ASN A 65 13.88 34.80 -29.79
C ASN A 65 13.01 36.01 -29.37
N GLU A 66 11.93 35.79 -28.62
CA GLU A 66 11.06 36.85 -28.15
C GLU A 66 11.74 37.73 -27.07
N PRO A 67 11.57 39.06 -27.11
CA PRO A 67 12.22 39.98 -26.16
C PRO A 67 11.93 39.69 -24.69
N VAL A 68 10.74 39.15 -24.38
CA VAL A 68 10.31 38.85 -23.02
C VAL A 68 11.20 37.81 -22.34
N TRP A 69 11.76 36.85 -23.11
CA TRP A 69 12.68 35.85 -22.56
C TRP A 69 14.01 36.42 -22.05
N GLY A 70 14.41 37.58 -22.58
CA GLY A 70 15.57 38.33 -22.06
C GLY A 70 15.30 39.06 -20.74
N GLN A 71 14.02 39.28 -20.40
CA GLN A 71 13.58 39.98 -19.17
C GLN A 71 13.12 39.03 -18.08
N ALA A 72 12.72 37.82 -18.45
CA ALA A 72 12.29 36.79 -17.51
C ALA A 72 13.46 36.34 -16.63
N LEU A 73 13.20 36.26 -15.32
CA LEU A 73 14.18 35.74 -14.37
C LEU A 73 14.39 34.23 -14.62
N PRO A 74 15.63 33.79 -14.83
CA PRO A 74 15.91 32.37 -15.00
C PRO A 74 15.86 31.64 -13.65
N LEU A 75 15.23 30.47 -13.65
CA LEU A 75 15.33 29.46 -12.62
C LEU A 75 16.45 28.51 -13.03
N LEU A 76 17.48 28.41 -12.19
CA LEU A 76 18.75 27.72 -12.48
C LEU A 76 19.08 26.69 -11.39
N GLY A 77 20.16 25.93 -11.61
CA GLY A 77 20.77 25.13 -10.56
C GLY A 77 20.00 23.85 -10.27
N PHE A 78 19.65 23.10 -11.32
CA PHE A 78 19.10 21.77 -11.15
C PHE A 78 20.09 20.89 -10.39
N ARG A 79 19.56 20.00 -9.57
CA ARG A 79 20.36 19.06 -8.78
C ARG A 79 19.98 17.63 -9.09
N THR A 80 20.95 16.73 -8.99
CA THR A 80 20.71 15.29 -9.17
C THR A 80 19.77 14.74 -8.10
N PHE A 81 19.04 13.70 -8.46
CA PHE A 81 18.18 12.98 -7.51
C PHE A 81 19.02 12.43 -6.34
N PHE A 82 18.43 12.46 -5.14
CA PHE A 82 18.98 11.99 -3.86
C PHE A 82 20.25 12.72 -3.37
N ASN A 83 21.32 12.72 -4.16
CA ASN A 83 22.64 13.27 -3.80
C ASN A 83 22.73 14.80 -3.91
N HIS A 84 21.77 15.43 -4.60
CA HIS A 84 21.70 16.88 -4.80
C HIS A 84 22.99 17.51 -5.39
N LEU A 85 23.70 16.76 -6.25
CA LEU A 85 24.92 17.23 -6.91
C LEU A 85 24.57 18.20 -8.06
N GLU A 86 25.52 19.06 -8.41
CA GLU A 86 25.41 19.88 -9.62
C GLU A 86 25.44 18.99 -10.87
N THR A 87 24.71 19.40 -11.89
CA THR A 87 24.63 18.66 -13.15
C THR A 87 25.47 19.32 -14.23
N GLU A 88 26.26 18.54 -14.97
CA GLU A 88 27.02 19.03 -16.13
C GLU A 88 26.10 19.54 -17.26
N HIS A 89 24.88 18.98 -17.33
CA HIS A 89 23.81 19.40 -18.23
C HIS A 89 22.70 20.08 -17.44
N ASP A 90 22.93 21.32 -16.99
CA ASP A 90 21.90 22.11 -16.30
C ASP A 90 20.73 22.45 -17.24
N THR A 91 19.58 22.77 -16.64
CA THR A 91 18.37 23.22 -17.33
C THR A 91 17.99 24.59 -16.84
N VAL A 92 17.87 25.53 -17.76
CA VAL A 92 17.39 26.88 -17.49
C VAL A 92 15.89 26.91 -17.75
N VAL A 93 15.10 27.32 -16.75
CA VAL A 93 13.66 27.50 -16.89
C VAL A 93 13.34 28.98 -16.80
N LYS A 94 12.51 29.51 -17.70
CA LYS A 94 11.93 30.85 -17.55
C LYS A 94 10.42 30.76 -17.65
N VAL A 95 9.74 31.56 -16.85
CA VAL A 95 8.28 31.58 -16.79
C VAL A 95 7.79 33.00 -16.98
N VAL A 96 6.90 33.19 -17.94
CA VAL A 96 6.25 34.49 -18.23
C VAL A 96 4.76 34.28 -18.42
N TYR A 97 3.97 35.34 -18.30
CA TYR A 97 2.52 35.23 -18.49
C TYR A 97 1.91 36.43 -19.20
N ASP A 98 0.78 36.19 -19.84
CA ASP A 98 -0.14 37.21 -20.34
C ASP A 98 -1.56 36.95 -19.78
N PRO A 99 -2.57 37.79 -20.08
CA PRO A 99 -3.93 37.60 -19.57
C PRO A 99 -4.58 36.25 -19.91
N ASN A 100 -4.12 35.55 -20.94
CA ASN A 100 -4.72 34.33 -21.48
C ASN A 100 -3.87 33.07 -21.22
N ARG A 101 -2.54 33.22 -21.09
CA ARG A 101 -1.59 32.10 -21.07
C ARG A 101 -0.45 32.30 -20.08
N LEU A 102 0.00 31.17 -19.54
CA LEU A 102 1.31 30.99 -18.93
C LEU A 102 2.25 30.41 -20.00
N TYR A 103 3.47 30.92 -20.10
CA TYR A 103 4.50 30.38 -20.99
C TYR A 103 5.69 29.91 -20.16
N VAL A 104 6.20 28.74 -20.51
CA VAL A 104 7.41 28.16 -19.92
C VAL A 104 8.41 27.94 -21.04
N SER A 105 9.62 28.47 -20.90
CA SER A 105 10.76 28.06 -21.71
C SER A 105 11.71 27.19 -20.93
N LEU A 106 12.34 26.27 -21.65
CA LEU A 106 13.34 25.32 -21.16
C LEU A 106 14.56 25.41 -22.07
N GLU A 107 15.76 25.40 -21.51
CA GLU A 107 17.00 25.40 -22.28
C GLU A 107 18.05 24.53 -21.60
N SER A 108 18.74 23.70 -22.38
CA SER A 108 20.03 23.12 -21.98
C SER A 108 21.07 23.55 -23.00
N SER A 109 22.04 24.34 -22.54
CA SER A 109 23.06 24.98 -23.38
C SER A 109 24.27 24.08 -23.66
N THR A 110 24.37 22.93 -22.99
CA THR A 110 25.46 21.96 -23.16
C THR A 110 24.97 20.74 -23.93
N GLY A 111 25.80 20.30 -24.89
CA GLY A 111 25.61 19.06 -25.63
C GLY A 111 26.06 17.82 -24.87
N TYR A 112 26.02 16.65 -25.50
CA TYR A 112 26.42 15.36 -24.91
C TYR A 112 27.66 14.78 -25.57
N ASP A 113 28.52 14.16 -24.78
CA ASP A 113 29.58 13.29 -25.30
C ASP A 113 29.02 11.97 -25.85
N VAL A 114 27.99 11.43 -25.18
CA VAL A 114 27.25 10.24 -25.61
C VAL A 114 25.76 10.56 -25.59
N PRO A 115 25.02 10.55 -26.71
CA PRO A 115 23.60 10.90 -26.69
C PRO A 115 22.79 9.98 -25.76
N PRO A 116 21.91 10.51 -24.89
CA PRO A 116 21.09 9.70 -24.01
C PRO A 116 20.06 8.87 -24.81
N PRO A 117 19.69 7.67 -24.34
CA PRO A 117 18.71 6.82 -25.01
C PRO A 117 17.28 7.41 -24.99
N ALA A 118 16.93 8.15 -23.93
CA ALA A 118 15.59 8.72 -23.74
C ALA A 118 15.63 10.02 -22.92
N GLU A 119 15.73 11.20 -23.53
CA GLU A 119 15.68 12.46 -22.79
C GLU A 119 14.28 13.06 -22.76
N ARG A 120 13.74 13.19 -21.53
CA ARG A 120 12.43 13.78 -21.27
C ARG A 120 12.48 14.75 -20.09
N LEU A 121 11.71 15.82 -20.20
CA LEU A 121 11.40 16.71 -19.10
C LEU A 121 9.93 16.62 -18.74
N PHE A 122 9.62 16.76 -17.46
CA PHE A 122 8.26 16.79 -16.97
C PHE A 122 8.06 18.05 -16.13
N ILE A 123 7.24 18.96 -16.64
CA ILE A 123 6.80 20.15 -15.90
C ILE A 123 5.61 19.73 -15.03
N VAL A 124 5.67 20.01 -13.73
CA VAL A 124 4.58 19.77 -12.78
C VAL A 124 4.16 21.10 -12.19
N LEU A 125 2.85 21.40 -12.28
CA LEU A 125 2.26 22.65 -11.81
C LEU A 125 1.19 22.38 -10.78
N GLY A 126 1.19 23.15 -9.70
CA GLY A 126 0.07 23.30 -8.77
C GLY A 126 -0.44 24.74 -8.80
N ASN A 127 -1.75 24.96 -8.69
CA ASN A 127 -2.32 26.30 -8.82
C ASN A 127 -2.29 27.14 -7.52
N GLY A 128 -1.70 26.60 -6.44
CA GLY A 128 -1.55 27.27 -5.15
C GLY A 128 -2.86 27.46 -4.35
N THR A 129 -3.96 26.86 -4.79
CA THR A 129 -5.28 26.95 -4.13
C THR A 129 -5.92 25.59 -3.87
N ASP A 130 -5.70 24.62 -4.77
CA ASP A 130 -6.04 23.23 -4.61
C ASP A 130 -4.73 22.44 -4.55
N ASP A 131 -4.38 21.99 -3.35
CA ASP A 131 -3.13 21.28 -3.07
C ASP A 131 -3.19 19.79 -3.48
N LEU A 132 -4.34 19.33 -4.02
CA LEU A 132 -4.53 17.95 -4.47
C LEU A 132 -4.56 17.82 -5.99
N THR A 133 -4.71 18.91 -6.75
CA THR A 133 -4.75 18.85 -8.22
C THR A 133 -3.47 19.41 -8.84
N PHE A 134 -2.78 18.56 -9.59
CA PHE A 134 -1.54 18.87 -10.30
C PHE A 134 -1.69 18.71 -11.81
N TYR A 135 -1.00 19.56 -12.56
CA TYR A 135 -0.99 19.56 -14.01
C TYR A 135 0.39 19.19 -14.52
N THR A 136 0.45 18.20 -15.41
CA THR A 136 1.72 17.62 -15.87
C THR A 136 1.89 17.83 -17.37
N ILE A 137 3.07 18.28 -17.79
CA ILE A 137 3.39 18.53 -19.20
C ILE A 137 4.70 17.80 -19.53
N PRO A 138 4.63 16.60 -20.13
CA PRO A 138 5.81 15.92 -20.64
C PRO A 138 6.36 16.64 -21.89
N VAL A 139 7.67 16.85 -21.93
CA VAL A 139 8.44 17.46 -23.02
C VAL A 139 9.49 16.45 -23.48
N ASN A 140 9.33 15.90 -24.68
CA ASN A 140 10.24 14.89 -25.22
C ASN A 140 11.33 15.57 -26.06
N VAL A 141 12.59 15.44 -25.64
CA VAL A 141 13.74 16.04 -26.36
C VAL A 141 14.31 15.07 -27.39
N THR A 142 14.31 13.77 -27.11
CA THR A 142 14.68 12.72 -28.07
C THR A 142 13.46 11.93 -28.54
N THR A 143 13.50 11.44 -29.78
CA THR A 143 12.57 10.41 -30.26
C THR A 143 12.96 9.08 -29.62
N ASP A 144 12.03 8.51 -28.86
CA ASP A 144 12.35 7.49 -27.86
C ASP A 144 12.60 6.09 -28.44
N SER A 145 13.49 5.33 -27.80
CA SER A 145 13.56 3.87 -27.92
C SER A 145 12.72 3.18 -26.84
N HIS A 146 12.51 3.84 -25.68
CA HIS A 146 11.81 3.30 -24.52
C HIS A 146 10.73 4.26 -24.02
N PRO A 147 9.43 3.96 -24.15
CA PRO A 147 8.40 4.85 -23.61
C PRO A 147 8.50 5.00 -22.08
N VAL A 148 8.71 6.22 -21.57
CA VAL A 148 8.74 6.49 -20.12
C VAL A 148 7.53 7.29 -19.64
N SER A 149 6.75 6.73 -18.72
CA SER A 149 5.75 7.47 -17.93
C SER A 149 6.36 7.91 -16.59
N ILE A 150 5.70 8.87 -15.93
CA ILE A 150 6.10 9.32 -14.58
C ILE A 150 4.87 9.39 -13.66
N SER A 151 5.03 9.00 -12.40
CA SER A 151 4.14 9.41 -11.30
C SER A 151 4.95 10.23 -10.29
N PHE A 152 4.31 11.26 -9.74
CA PHE A 152 4.95 12.30 -8.90
C PHE A 152 4.72 12.07 -7.41
N ASN A 153 4.20 10.90 -7.06
CA ASN A 153 3.85 10.47 -5.72
C ASN A 153 4.28 9.01 -5.52
N ASN A 154 3.97 8.42 -4.36
CA ASN A 154 4.22 7.00 -4.16
C ASN A 154 3.19 6.17 -4.97
N TRP A 155 3.72 5.31 -5.83
CA TRP A 155 2.97 4.58 -6.86
C TRP A 155 2.02 3.53 -6.34
N THR A 156 2.26 3.05 -5.13
CA THR A 156 1.42 2.03 -4.51
C THR A 156 0.05 2.58 -4.13
N GLY A 157 -0.10 3.90 -4.00
CA GLY A 157 -1.34 4.54 -3.54
C GLY A 157 -1.75 4.08 -2.14
N GLN A 158 -0.78 3.56 -1.38
CA GLN A 158 -0.95 3.00 -0.05
C GLN A 158 -0.87 4.08 1.05
N ASP A 159 -0.40 5.27 0.70
CA ASP A 159 -0.66 6.49 1.48
C ASP A 159 -2.04 7.04 1.11
N PRO A 160 -2.93 7.28 2.08
CA PRO A 160 -4.19 7.98 1.85
C PRO A 160 -4.10 9.23 0.98
N GLU A 161 -3.13 10.11 1.23
CA GLU A 161 -3.04 11.41 0.56
C GLU A 161 -2.71 11.24 -0.92
N ASP A 162 -1.87 10.25 -1.27
CA ASP A 162 -1.54 9.94 -2.66
C ASP A 162 -2.78 9.58 -3.49
N SER A 163 -3.76 8.95 -2.86
CA SER A 163 -5.00 8.53 -3.52
C SER A 163 -5.99 9.67 -3.75
N GLU A 164 -5.86 10.77 -3.02
CA GLU A 164 -6.66 11.99 -3.19
C GLU A 164 -6.08 12.91 -4.27
N GLN A 165 -4.78 12.78 -4.56
CA GLN A 165 -4.10 13.58 -5.58
C GLN A 165 -4.60 13.25 -7.00
N LYS A 166 -4.80 14.30 -7.80
CA LYS A 166 -5.25 14.23 -9.19
C LYS A 166 -4.17 14.80 -10.10
N PHE A 167 -3.79 14.01 -11.09
CA PHE A 167 -2.83 14.43 -12.12
C PHE A 167 -3.53 14.62 -13.47
N VAL A 168 -3.49 15.83 -14.00
CA VAL A 168 -4.06 16.17 -15.31
C VAL A 168 -2.93 16.30 -16.33
N ASN A 169 -2.82 15.34 -17.24
CA ASN A 169 -1.82 15.39 -18.32
C ASN A 169 -2.32 16.26 -19.49
N LEU A 170 -1.79 17.47 -19.59
CA LEU A 170 -2.25 18.46 -20.57
C LEU A 170 -1.87 18.12 -22.01
N VAL A 171 -0.83 17.32 -22.22
CA VAL A 171 -0.38 16.89 -23.56
C VAL A 171 -1.26 15.74 -24.06
N LEU A 172 -1.50 14.73 -23.22
CA LEU A 172 -2.41 13.62 -23.55
C LEU A 172 -3.84 14.12 -23.79
N ASN A 173 -4.28 15.14 -23.04
CA ASN A 173 -5.58 15.78 -23.22
C ASN A 173 -5.64 16.75 -24.41
N LYS A 174 -4.54 16.90 -25.18
CA LYS A 174 -4.44 17.80 -26.34
C LYS A 174 -4.71 19.29 -26.03
N GLN A 175 -4.47 19.70 -24.78
CA GLN A 175 -4.65 21.09 -24.34
C GLN A 175 -3.37 21.91 -24.51
N VAL A 176 -2.21 21.25 -24.50
CA VAL A 176 -0.88 21.86 -24.64
C VAL A 176 -0.05 21.02 -25.61
N THR A 177 0.81 21.67 -26.41
CA THR A 177 1.79 21.02 -27.29
C THR A 177 3.15 21.66 -27.08
N PRO A 178 4.07 21.02 -26.34
CA PRO A 178 5.45 21.48 -26.21
C PRO A 178 6.16 21.42 -27.56
N VAL A 179 6.98 22.44 -27.85
CA VAL A 179 7.79 22.48 -29.08
C VAL A 179 9.26 22.53 -28.69
N VAL A 180 10.05 21.61 -29.21
CA VAL A 180 11.49 21.47 -28.93
C VAL A 180 12.29 21.78 -30.18
N ASN A 181 13.30 22.64 -30.05
CA ASN A 181 14.28 22.95 -31.07
C ASN A 181 15.66 22.40 -30.65
N LYS A 182 16.10 21.33 -31.30
CA LYS A 182 17.39 20.68 -31.02
C LYS A 182 18.47 21.21 -31.96
N ARG A 183 19.64 21.52 -31.40
CA ARG A 183 20.81 22.02 -32.13
C ARG A 183 21.78 20.87 -32.47
N PRO A 184 22.63 21.01 -33.51
CA PRO A 184 23.54 19.94 -33.94
C PRO A 184 24.57 19.50 -32.89
N ASP A 185 24.92 20.40 -31.97
CA ASP A 185 25.84 20.13 -30.86
C ASP A 185 25.20 19.34 -29.72
N GLY A 186 23.91 19.03 -29.80
CA GLY A 186 23.15 18.31 -28.76
C GLY A 186 22.44 19.22 -27.77
N SER A 187 22.76 20.52 -27.74
CA SER A 187 22.01 21.51 -26.96
C SER A 187 20.59 21.69 -27.52
N TRP A 188 19.67 22.18 -26.70
CA TRP A 188 18.27 22.33 -27.12
C TRP A 188 17.54 23.42 -26.35
N THR A 189 16.47 23.92 -26.97
CA THR A 189 15.49 24.83 -26.35
C THR A 189 14.09 24.28 -26.53
N ALA A 190 13.18 24.60 -25.62
CA ALA A 190 11.77 24.25 -25.75
C ALA A 190 10.88 25.38 -25.25
N GLU A 191 9.69 25.48 -25.85
CA GLU A 191 8.65 26.42 -25.44
C GLU A 191 7.33 25.71 -25.24
N VAL A 192 6.60 26.14 -24.22
CA VAL A 192 5.30 25.60 -23.85
C VAL A 192 4.34 26.75 -23.58
N ALA A 193 3.24 26.82 -24.32
CA ALA A 193 2.13 27.73 -24.03
C ALA A 193 0.99 26.98 -23.33
N ILE A 194 0.59 27.47 -22.16
CA ILE A 194 -0.39 26.85 -21.28
C ILE A 194 -1.56 27.81 -21.12
N PRO A 195 -2.75 27.51 -21.66
CA PRO A 195 -3.94 28.32 -21.41
C PRO A 195 -4.30 28.31 -19.92
N TRP A 196 -4.62 29.46 -19.34
CA TRP A 196 -5.08 29.52 -17.95
C TRP A 196 -6.33 28.64 -17.70
N SER A 197 -7.19 28.51 -18.71
CA SER A 197 -8.36 27.62 -18.67
C SER A 197 -8.01 26.14 -18.50
N ALA A 198 -6.79 25.72 -18.83
CA ALA A 198 -6.35 24.34 -18.66
C ALA A 198 -5.90 24.01 -17.23
N ILE A 199 -5.59 25.02 -16.40
CA ILE A 199 -5.00 24.86 -15.06
C ILE A 199 -5.82 25.52 -13.93
N GLY A 200 -7.15 25.56 -14.09
CA GLY A 200 -8.08 26.08 -13.07
C GLY A 200 -8.67 27.47 -13.35
N GLY A 201 -8.36 28.09 -14.50
CA GLY A 201 -9.00 29.33 -14.98
C GLY A 201 -8.20 30.61 -14.70
N ALA A 202 -8.78 31.77 -15.07
CA ALA A 202 -8.14 33.07 -14.94
C ALA A 202 -8.14 33.56 -13.48
N ARG A 203 -7.03 33.40 -12.76
CA ARG A 203 -6.78 34.13 -11.51
C ARG A 203 -5.38 34.72 -11.50
N LEU A 204 -5.24 35.84 -12.22
CA LEU A 204 -4.09 36.72 -12.15
C LEU A 204 -4.33 37.82 -11.10
N THR A 205 -4.59 37.44 -9.85
CA THR A 205 -4.47 38.42 -8.77
C THR A 205 -2.99 38.60 -8.43
N PRO A 206 -2.48 39.83 -8.33
CA PRO A 206 -1.12 40.05 -7.84
C PRO A 206 -0.90 39.30 -6.51
N ALA A 207 0.29 38.73 -6.34
CA ALA A 207 0.69 37.89 -5.20
C ALA A 207 0.07 36.49 -5.10
N SER A 208 -0.65 36.01 -6.12
CA SER A 208 -1.05 34.60 -6.19
C SER A 208 0.18 33.69 -6.32
N GLU A 209 0.15 32.54 -5.66
CA GLU A 209 1.19 31.51 -5.77
C GLU A 209 0.89 30.52 -6.89
N LEU A 210 1.90 30.22 -7.70
CA LEU A 210 1.95 29.08 -8.61
C LEU A 210 3.06 28.16 -8.11
N LYS A 211 2.77 26.87 -8.00
CA LYS A 211 3.75 25.84 -7.62
C LYS A 211 4.35 25.22 -8.88
N LEU A 212 5.68 25.06 -8.92
CA LEU A 212 6.39 24.50 -10.08
C LEU A 212 7.51 23.56 -9.65
N ASN A 213 7.64 22.42 -10.32
CA ASN A 213 8.92 21.73 -10.45
C ASN A 213 9.10 21.24 -11.89
N VAL A 214 10.35 21.04 -12.29
CA VAL A 214 10.70 20.45 -13.58
C VAL A 214 11.66 19.31 -13.31
N VAL A 215 11.28 18.11 -13.73
CA VAL A 215 12.07 16.89 -13.61
C VAL A 215 12.65 16.54 -14.97
N ARG A 216 13.95 16.27 -15.06
CA ARG A 216 14.65 15.81 -16.27
C ARG A 216 15.17 14.40 -16.05
N TYR A 217 14.84 13.51 -16.98
CA TYR A 217 15.22 12.09 -16.94
C TYR A 217 15.73 11.64 -18.30
N TYR A 218 16.78 10.79 -18.29
CA TYR A 218 17.52 10.37 -19.48
C TYR A 218 17.31 8.90 -19.88
N GLY A 219 16.45 8.19 -19.16
CA GLY A 219 16.18 6.76 -19.38
C GLY A 219 17.01 5.85 -18.46
N PRO A 220 16.63 4.55 -18.37
CA PRO A 220 17.18 3.60 -17.40
C PRO A 220 18.65 3.22 -17.64
N ASP A 221 19.13 3.32 -18.87
CA ASP A 221 20.51 2.95 -19.28
C ASP A 221 21.40 4.17 -19.54
N SER A 222 20.96 5.35 -19.10
CA SER A 222 21.71 6.59 -19.33
C SER A 222 22.89 6.72 -18.36
N PRO A 223 24.07 7.17 -18.83
CA PRO A 223 25.17 7.56 -17.94
C PRO A 223 24.89 8.89 -17.21
N TYR A 224 23.87 9.64 -17.65
CA TYR A 224 23.50 10.92 -17.05
C TYR A 224 22.44 10.74 -15.96
N PRO A 225 22.67 11.29 -14.75
CA PRO A 225 21.73 11.18 -13.64
C PRO A 225 20.47 12.00 -13.86
N ALA A 226 19.34 11.53 -13.31
CA ALA A 226 18.11 12.31 -13.25
C ALA A 226 18.31 13.58 -12.41
N SER A 227 17.64 14.67 -12.78
CA SER A 227 17.75 15.95 -12.07
C SER A 227 16.43 16.72 -12.01
N SER A 228 16.34 17.66 -11.09
CA SER A 228 15.17 18.54 -10.98
C SER A 228 15.53 19.92 -10.43
N TRP A 229 14.67 20.91 -10.70
CA TRP A 229 14.85 22.26 -10.16
C TRP A 229 14.73 22.27 -8.64
N VAL A 230 13.61 21.75 -8.12
CA VAL A 230 13.48 21.43 -6.70
C VAL A 230 13.92 19.99 -6.50
N PRO A 231 15.01 19.71 -5.77
CA PRO A 231 15.66 18.40 -5.81
C PRO A 231 14.79 17.30 -5.25
N VAL A 232 14.65 16.19 -5.99
CA VAL A 232 13.94 14.98 -5.58
C VAL A 232 14.84 14.12 -4.69
N ARG A 233 14.29 13.63 -3.57
CA ARG A 233 15.02 12.75 -2.65
C ARG A 233 14.74 11.28 -2.89
N THR A 234 13.47 10.88 -3.01
CA THR A 234 13.08 9.48 -3.18
C THR A 234 12.58 9.20 -4.59
N SER A 235 13.00 8.08 -5.17
CA SER A 235 12.57 7.69 -6.52
C SER A 235 12.81 6.20 -6.80
N THR A 236 12.07 5.65 -7.77
CA THR A 236 12.27 4.29 -8.27
C THR A 236 11.81 4.17 -9.72
N VAL A 237 12.39 3.24 -10.47
CA VAL A 237 11.91 2.85 -11.80
C VAL A 237 11.25 1.48 -11.72
N ILE A 238 10.20 1.27 -12.51
CA ILE A 238 9.53 -0.02 -12.69
C ILE A 238 9.64 -0.43 -14.16
N ASP A 239 10.20 -1.61 -14.39
CA ASP A 239 10.14 -2.37 -15.65
C ASP A 239 9.24 -3.60 -15.45
N ASP A 240 8.00 -3.49 -15.91
CA ASP A 240 7.02 -4.57 -15.91
C ASP A 240 6.60 -4.99 -17.33
N ASP A 241 7.27 -4.45 -18.37
CA ASP A 241 6.91 -4.72 -19.76
C ASP A 241 7.54 -6.01 -20.29
N ARG A 242 6.80 -7.10 -20.09
CA ARG A 242 7.17 -8.45 -20.55
C ARG A 242 6.89 -8.68 -22.04
N ASN A 243 6.13 -7.80 -22.69
CA ASN A 243 5.61 -8.03 -24.03
C ASN A 243 6.51 -7.44 -25.13
N ARG A 244 7.33 -6.45 -24.78
CA ARG A 244 8.30 -5.85 -25.70
C ARG A 244 9.70 -6.43 -25.51
N ALA A 245 10.44 -6.47 -26.62
CA ALA A 245 11.86 -6.74 -26.60
C ALA A 245 12.56 -5.73 -25.69
N PHE A 246 13.69 -6.14 -25.08
CA PHE A 246 14.38 -5.35 -24.06
C PHE A 246 14.58 -3.88 -24.48
N ASP A 247 15.05 -3.65 -25.72
CA ASP A 247 15.32 -2.37 -26.37
C ASP A 247 14.08 -1.53 -26.72
N GLN A 248 12.87 -2.00 -26.39
CA GLN A 248 11.59 -1.34 -26.67
C GLN A 248 10.68 -1.22 -25.45
N ARG A 249 11.12 -1.72 -24.29
CA ARG A 249 10.28 -1.76 -23.08
C ARG A 249 9.86 -0.38 -22.63
N ALA A 250 8.66 -0.30 -22.07
CA ALA A 250 8.23 0.89 -21.34
C ALA A 250 8.67 0.83 -19.89
N PHE A 251 8.97 1.99 -19.34
CA PHE A 251 9.33 2.17 -17.94
C PHE A 251 8.39 3.17 -17.29
N THR A 252 8.12 2.96 -16.00
CA THR A 252 7.47 3.95 -15.18
C THR A 252 8.46 4.51 -14.17
N LEU A 253 8.70 5.82 -14.21
CA LEU A 253 9.45 6.54 -13.19
C LEU A 253 8.51 6.97 -12.07
N HIS A 254 8.86 6.66 -10.83
CA HIS A 254 8.20 7.21 -9.65
C HIS A 254 9.17 8.12 -8.93
N ALA A 255 8.74 9.36 -8.67
CA ALA A 255 9.54 10.37 -8.01
C ALA A 255 8.69 11.05 -6.94
N GLY A 256 9.15 11.07 -5.69
CA GLY A 256 8.47 11.74 -4.59
C GLY A 256 8.54 13.26 -4.77
N VAL A 257 7.56 13.85 -5.46
CA VAL A 257 7.51 15.29 -5.76
C VAL A 257 6.35 15.94 -5.04
N THR A 258 5.11 15.53 -5.32
CA THR A 258 3.90 16.19 -4.79
C THR A 258 3.64 15.80 -3.33
N ASN A 259 3.82 14.53 -2.98
CA ASN A 259 3.67 14.02 -1.62
C ASN A 259 4.78 14.49 -0.66
N GLU A 260 5.94 14.88 -1.18
CA GLU A 260 7.06 15.45 -0.39
C GLU A 260 7.16 16.98 -0.52
N ASN A 261 6.15 17.63 -1.11
CA ASN A 261 6.05 19.08 -1.37
C ASN A 261 7.28 19.69 -2.05
N ARG A 262 7.89 18.96 -2.98
CA ARG A 262 9.07 19.40 -3.74
C ARG A 262 8.66 20.27 -4.91
N LEU A 263 7.95 21.36 -4.62
CA LEU A 263 7.48 22.33 -5.59
C LEU A 263 7.96 23.73 -5.18
N GLY A 264 8.64 24.42 -6.09
CA GLY A 264 9.08 25.80 -5.90
C GLY A 264 7.90 26.75 -6.00
N THR A 265 8.05 27.95 -5.45
CA THR A 265 6.95 28.94 -5.39
C THR A 265 7.20 30.11 -6.34
N LEU A 266 6.29 30.32 -7.28
CA LEU A 266 6.31 31.45 -8.21
C LEU A 266 5.17 32.42 -7.88
N TYR A 267 5.48 33.70 -7.69
CA TYR A 267 4.49 34.73 -7.39
C TYR A 267 4.08 35.50 -8.66
N ILE A 268 2.78 35.68 -8.87
CA ILE A 268 2.26 36.47 -10.00
C ILE A 268 2.42 37.97 -9.69
N ALA A 269 3.08 38.70 -10.60
CA ALA A 269 3.38 40.13 -10.54
C ALA A 269 4.31 40.58 -9.40
N ASN A 270 3.98 40.29 -8.14
CA ASN A 270 4.78 40.64 -6.96
C ASN A 270 4.54 39.62 -5.82
N PRO A 271 5.47 39.42 -4.87
CA PRO A 271 5.24 38.58 -3.70
C PRO A 271 4.25 39.20 -2.68
N PRO A 272 3.65 38.37 -1.79
CA PRO A 272 2.75 38.84 -0.75
C PRO A 272 3.47 39.72 0.28
N SER A 273 2.72 40.61 0.93
CA SER A 273 3.18 41.46 2.04
C SER A 273 2.36 41.18 3.29
N ILE A 274 2.98 41.27 4.48
CA ILE A 274 2.29 41.19 5.77
C ILE A 274 1.74 42.56 6.22
N SER A 275 2.14 43.65 5.55
CA SER A 275 1.67 45.01 5.84
C SER A 275 0.64 45.50 4.80
N ALA A 276 -0.28 46.35 5.23
CA ALA A 276 -1.32 46.94 4.37
C ALA A 276 -0.79 47.95 3.32
N GLY A 277 0.54 48.17 3.24
CA GLY A 277 1.19 49.29 2.55
C GLY A 277 1.65 49.04 1.11
N GLY A 278 1.28 47.93 0.46
CA GLY A 278 1.68 47.58 -0.91
C GLY A 278 2.38 46.22 -1.01
N PRO A 279 2.67 45.73 -2.24
CA PRO A 279 3.32 44.44 -2.44
C PRO A 279 4.76 44.42 -1.90
N ALA A 280 5.26 43.24 -1.52
CA ALA A 280 6.64 43.10 -1.09
C ALA A 280 7.59 43.05 -2.31
N GLU A 281 8.87 43.28 -2.07
CA GLU A 281 9.96 42.98 -3.01
C GLU A 281 10.62 41.65 -2.65
N THR A 282 11.10 40.91 -3.64
CA THR A 282 11.96 39.74 -3.40
C THR A 282 13.30 40.18 -2.81
N TRP A 283 13.77 39.47 -1.78
CA TRP A 283 15.02 39.76 -1.11
C TRP A 283 15.82 38.48 -0.90
N ARG A 284 17.09 38.46 -1.34
CA ARG A 284 18.04 37.38 -1.08
C ARG A 284 19.13 37.87 -0.13
N PRO A 285 19.09 37.53 1.16
CA PRO A 285 20.11 37.94 2.11
C PRO A 285 21.47 37.31 1.74
N GLN A 286 22.54 38.12 1.71
CA GLN A 286 23.87 37.64 1.37
C GLN A 286 24.39 36.65 2.42
N ASN A 287 24.93 35.53 1.95
CA ASN A 287 25.48 34.44 2.76
C ASN A 287 24.49 33.95 3.83
N ALA A 288 23.23 33.80 3.45
CA ALA A 288 22.20 33.20 4.29
C ALA A 288 22.55 31.73 4.56
N ARG A 289 22.48 31.33 5.83
CA ARG A 289 22.72 29.96 6.26
C ARG A 289 21.82 29.61 7.43
N LEU A 290 21.21 28.43 7.34
CA LEU A 290 20.41 27.87 8.40
C LEU A 290 21.27 26.92 9.23
N LEU A 291 21.28 27.11 10.55
CA LEU A 291 22.10 26.35 11.48
C LEU A 291 21.24 25.54 12.44
N PHE A 292 21.63 24.28 12.67
CA PHE A 292 20.94 23.34 13.54
C PHE A 292 21.39 23.53 14.99
N LYS A 293 20.57 24.22 15.80
CA LYS A 293 20.84 24.43 17.23
C LYS A 293 20.37 23.23 18.07
N SER A 294 19.12 22.81 17.88
CA SER A 294 18.52 21.64 18.52
C SER A 294 17.37 21.11 17.67
N PHE A 295 16.68 20.04 18.09
CA PHE A 295 15.53 19.51 17.36
C PHE A 295 14.45 20.58 17.09
N GLY A 296 14.08 21.36 18.12
CA GLY A 296 13.03 22.39 18.04
C GLY A 296 13.51 23.81 17.78
N GLU A 297 14.82 24.06 17.74
CA GLU A 297 15.39 25.41 17.55
C GLU A 297 16.36 25.46 16.38
N LYS A 298 16.37 26.58 15.66
CA LYS A 298 17.33 26.87 14.58
C LYS A 298 17.85 28.30 14.67
N VAL A 299 18.94 28.56 13.96
CA VAL A 299 19.48 29.92 13.79
C VAL A 299 19.61 30.23 12.31
N LEU A 300 18.94 31.27 11.82
CA LEU A 300 19.16 31.82 10.49
C LEU A 300 20.21 32.93 10.59
N ALA A 301 21.36 32.74 9.94
CA ALA A 301 22.45 33.71 9.91
C ALA A 301 22.60 34.32 8.52
N PHE A 302 22.77 35.64 8.41
CA PHE A 302 23.00 36.33 7.13
C PHE A 302 23.73 37.67 7.34
N LYS A 303 24.33 38.22 6.28
CA LYS A 303 25.17 39.43 6.40
C LYS A 303 24.35 40.68 6.73
N LYS A 304 24.84 41.49 7.67
CA LYS A 304 24.25 42.80 8.02
C LYS A 304 24.21 43.77 6.84
N SER A 305 25.19 43.68 5.93
CA SER A 305 25.24 44.47 4.68
C SER A 305 24.00 44.28 3.81
N SER A 306 23.28 43.16 3.94
CA SER A 306 22.07 42.87 3.17
C SER A 306 20.87 43.71 3.58
N TYR A 307 20.81 44.14 4.85
CA TYR A 307 19.81 45.06 5.36
C TYR A 307 20.31 45.76 6.65
N PRO A 308 21.16 46.80 6.55
CA PRO A 308 21.87 47.37 7.71
C PRO A 308 20.99 47.95 8.82
N GLN A 309 19.76 48.34 8.50
CA GLN A 309 18.81 48.99 9.40
C GLN A 309 17.74 48.02 9.96
N LEU A 310 17.87 46.71 9.74
CA LEU A 310 16.88 45.72 10.17
C LEU A 310 16.74 45.69 11.70
N LYS A 311 15.50 45.77 12.19
CA LYS A 311 15.13 45.63 13.60
C LYS A 311 14.21 44.43 13.78
N HIS A 312 14.24 43.84 14.97
CA HIS A 312 13.39 42.70 15.31
C HIS A 312 11.89 42.97 15.12
N ALA A 313 11.40 44.15 15.52
CA ALA A 313 9.99 44.52 15.39
C ALA A 313 9.49 44.58 13.93
N ASP A 314 10.41 44.66 12.96
CA ASP A 314 10.11 44.76 11.54
C ASP A 314 10.18 43.40 10.83
N MET A 315 10.26 42.30 11.59
CA MET A 315 10.42 40.94 11.07
C MET A 315 9.23 40.06 11.41
N ARG A 316 8.88 39.17 10.47
CA ARG A 316 7.94 38.06 10.69
C ARG A 316 8.48 36.81 10.02
N LEU A 317 8.46 35.70 10.75
CA LEU A 317 8.84 34.38 10.24
C LEU A 317 7.61 33.50 10.13
N ILE A 318 7.52 32.76 9.03
CA ILE A 318 6.50 31.73 8.84
C ILE A 318 7.20 30.43 8.50
N TRP A 319 6.97 29.42 9.34
CA TRP A 319 7.38 28.05 9.12
C TRP A 319 6.28 27.33 8.35
N ASN A 320 6.62 26.69 7.23
CA ASN A 320 5.68 25.91 6.43
C ASN A 320 6.14 24.43 6.43
N SER A 321 5.23 23.52 6.79
CA SER A 321 5.46 22.08 6.70
C SER A 321 5.34 21.57 5.25
N PRO A 322 5.85 20.36 4.94
CA PRO A 322 5.55 19.65 3.70
C PRO A 322 4.04 19.55 3.41
N SER A 323 3.20 19.26 4.40
CA SER A 323 1.73 19.22 4.27
C SER A 323 1.06 20.58 4.00
N GLY A 324 1.82 21.67 4.00
CA GLY A 324 1.33 23.03 3.74
C GLY A 324 0.83 23.78 4.98
N GLU A 325 0.96 23.21 6.19
CA GLU A 325 0.63 23.90 7.43
C GLU A 325 1.56 25.11 7.61
N ARG A 326 0.96 26.29 7.86
CA ARG A 326 1.69 27.55 8.02
C ARG A 326 1.63 28.00 9.48
N THR A 327 2.79 28.09 10.12
CA THR A 327 2.92 28.54 11.51
C THR A 327 3.71 29.84 11.60
N ILE A 328 3.11 30.88 12.17
CA ILE A 328 3.82 32.12 12.49
C ILE A 328 4.75 31.86 13.68
N VAL A 329 6.03 32.14 13.50
CA VAL A 329 7.07 32.00 14.53
C VAL A 329 7.10 33.28 15.37
N ASN A 330 6.64 33.19 16.61
CA ASN A 330 6.40 34.35 17.48
C ASN A 330 7.57 34.70 18.41
N ASP A 331 8.50 33.78 18.61
CA ASP A 331 9.58 33.84 19.61
C ASP A 331 10.97 34.04 18.99
N ALA A 332 11.03 34.49 17.72
CA ALA A 332 12.30 34.77 17.07
C ALA A 332 13.08 35.87 17.81
N ALA A 333 14.40 35.75 17.87
CA ALA A 333 15.30 36.70 18.54
C ALA A 333 16.44 37.09 17.60
N LEU A 334 16.48 38.38 17.24
CA LEU A 334 17.53 38.93 16.38
C LEU A 334 18.70 39.46 17.22
N THR A 335 19.88 38.87 17.03
CA THR A 335 21.13 39.36 17.62
C THR A 335 22.14 39.74 16.53
N LYS A 336 23.18 40.49 16.92
CA LYS A 336 24.21 41.01 16.02
C LYS A 336 25.56 40.41 16.44
N HIS A 337 26.17 39.60 15.59
CA HIS A 337 27.49 39.00 15.86
C HIS A 337 28.45 39.27 14.70
N GLY A 338 29.58 39.95 14.96
CA GLY A 338 30.54 40.31 13.90
C GLY A 338 29.90 41.07 12.73
N SER A 339 29.96 40.51 11.52
CA SER A 339 29.33 41.05 10.30
C SER A 339 27.94 40.46 10.00
N ASP A 340 27.42 39.59 10.85
CA ASP A 340 26.19 38.82 10.61
C ASP A 340 25.05 39.19 11.59
N TYR A 341 23.83 39.14 11.07
CA TYR A 341 22.62 38.97 11.87
C TYR A 341 22.45 37.49 12.20
N LEU A 342 22.15 37.18 13.46
CA LEU A 342 21.76 35.84 13.90
C LEU A 342 20.33 35.90 14.41
N LEU A 343 19.43 35.19 13.72
CA LEU A 343 18.04 35.08 14.10
C LEU A 343 17.77 33.70 14.67
N SER A 344 17.72 33.59 15.99
CA SER A 344 17.37 32.33 16.67
C SER A 344 15.85 32.21 16.78
N PHE A 345 15.28 31.03 16.58
CA PHE A 345 13.85 30.83 16.68
C PHE A 345 13.48 29.38 17.02
N SER A 346 12.30 29.19 17.62
CA SER A 346 11.69 27.86 17.80
C SER A 346 10.65 27.62 16.72
N HIS A 347 10.41 26.34 16.40
CA HIS A 347 9.43 25.95 15.40
C HIS A 347 8.68 24.68 15.84
N PRO A 348 7.51 24.37 15.23
CA PRO A 348 6.87 23.07 15.42
C PRO A 348 7.83 21.91 15.11
N ALA A 349 7.62 20.77 15.76
CA ALA A 349 8.46 19.59 15.56
C ALA A 349 8.50 19.20 14.05
N PRO A 350 9.68 19.11 13.42
CA PRO A 350 9.80 18.82 11.99
C PRO A 350 9.62 17.31 11.74
N LEU A 351 8.38 16.84 11.86
CA LEU A 351 8.01 15.42 11.86
C LEU A 351 7.49 14.87 10.53
N GLU A 352 7.45 15.68 9.47
CA GLU A 352 7.00 15.26 8.14
C GLU A 352 8.19 15.12 7.18
N ASP A 353 8.22 14.05 6.39
CA ASP A 353 9.25 13.87 5.38
C ASP A 353 8.95 14.75 4.16
N GLY A 354 9.97 15.42 3.62
CA GLY A 354 9.84 16.32 2.48
C GLY A 354 10.47 17.69 2.69
N LEU A 355 10.02 18.65 1.89
CA LEU A 355 10.59 20.00 1.82
C LEU A 355 9.87 20.97 2.76
N TYR A 356 10.61 21.53 3.70
CA TYR A 356 10.15 22.62 4.55
C TYR A 356 10.46 23.97 3.91
N ARG A 357 9.63 24.98 4.21
CA ARG A 357 9.81 26.36 3.73
C ARG A 357 9.76 27.36 4.89
N LEU A 358 10.80 28.17 5.03
CA LEU A 358 10.86 29.30 5.96
C LEU A 358 10.73 30.61 5.19
N GLU A 359 9.67 31.36 5.45
CA GLU A 359 9.45 32.69 4.89
C GLU A 359 9.88 33.76 5.90
N LEU A 360 10.76 34.66 5.47
CA LEU A 360 11.21 35.81 6.24
C LEU A 360 10.68 37.09 5.58
N PHE A 361 9.73 37.73 6.24
CA PHE A 361 9.27 39.06 5.88
C PHE A 361 10.05 40.08 6.70
N ALA A 362 10.59 41.09 6.02
CA ALA A 362 11.38 42.16 6.62
C ALA A 362 10.90 43.52 6.13
N GLY A 363 10.74 44.47 7.05
CA GLY A 363 10.38 45.85 6.74
C GLY A 363 8.86 46.06 6.66
N SER A 364 8.38 46.96 7.52
CA SER A 364 7.06 47.58 7.45
C SER A 364 7.03 48.77 8.42
N TYR A 365 7.70 49.87 8.07
CA TYR A 365 7.57 51.14 8.80
C TYR A 365 7.77 52.33 7.85
N GLY A 366 6.69 53.06 7.54
CA GLY A 366 6.70 54.20 6.60
C GLY A 366 6.38 53.83 5.15
N ASN A 367 6.67 54.74 4.21
CA ASN A 367 6.40 54.61 2.76
C ASN A 367 7.34 53.65 2.00
N GLU A 368 8.09 52.77 2.68
CA GLU A 368 9.01 51.82 2.06
C GLU A 368 8.32 50.46 1.84
N PRO A 369 8.52 49.79 0.68
CA PRO A 369 7.93 48.47 0.40
C PRO A 369 8.54 47.39 1.30
N GLY A 370 7.71 46.44 1.75
CA GLY A 370 8.18 45.27 2.52
C GLY A 370 9.06 44.34 1.67
N LYS A 371 9.82 43.44 2.31
CA LYS A 371 10.70 42.48 1.64
C LYS A 371 10.36 41.04 2.03
N LEU A 372 10.50 40.11 1.09
CA LEU A 372 10.31 38.66 1.30
C LEU A 372 11.55 37.86 0.86
N ALA A 373 12.12 37.11 1.80
CA ALA A 373 13.08 36.04 1.56
C ALA A 373 12.41 34.69 1.82
N VAL A 374 12.64 33.70 0.95
CA VAL A 374 12.13 32.34 1.12
C VAL A 374 13.30 31.37 1.11
N PHE A 375 13.32 30.50 2.10
CA PHE A 375 14.32 29.45 2.26
C PHE A 375 13.63 28.10 2.24
N THR A 376 14.19 27.14 1.51
CA THR A 376 13.70 25.77 1.46
C THR A 376 14.79 24.81 1.89
N PHE A 377 14.44 23.79 2.66
CA PHE A 377 15.39 22.79 3.14
C PHE A 377 14.66 21.48 3.39
N ASP A 378 15.37 20.38 3.16
CA ASP A 378 14.84 19.04 3.30
C ASP A 378 14.91 18.57 4.75
N ARG A 379 13.94 17.75 5.18
CA ARG A 379 14.02 17.09 6.49
C ARG A 379 15.30 16.27 6.66
N TYR A 380 15.74 15.56 5.62
CA TYR A 380 16.98 14.80 5.69
C TYR A 380 18.19 15.71 5.94
N SER A 381 18.20 16.92 5.37
CA SER A 381 19.25 17.92 5.64
C SER A 381 19.24 18.40 7.10
N LEU A 382 18.05 18.49 7.73
CA LEU A 382 17.95 18.78 9.16
C LEU A 382 18.52 17.63 10.01
N ILE A 383 18.17 16.39 9.66
CA ILE A 383 18.65 15.19 10.34
C ILE A 383 20.18 15.12 10.23
N GLU A 384 20.74 15.21 9.03
CA GLU A 384 22.19 15.17 8.78
C GLU A 384 22.94 16.29 9.53
N ALA A 385 22.37 17.49 9.63
CA ALA A 385 22.96 18.57 10.41
C ALA A 385 22.92 18.28 11.93
N GLY A 386 21.81 17.73 12.43
CA GLY A 386 21.66 17.34 13.83
C GLY A 386 22.60 16.21 14.23
N GLU A 387 22.76 15.18 13.39
CA GLU A 387 23.66 14.05 13.68
C GLU A 387 25.13 14.49 13.76
N LYS A 388 25.53 15.62 13.15
CA LYS A 388 26.89 16.18 13.30
C LYS A 388 27.17 16.75 14.71
N LEU A 389 26.14 17.05 15.51
CA LEU A 389 26.30 17.46 16.91
C LEU A 389 26.72 16.28 17.79
N TYR A 390 26.36 15.06 17.38
CA TYR A 390 26.70 13.85 18.09
C TYR A 390 27.99 13.24 17.53
N ARG A 391 28.80 12.64 18.41
CA ARG A 391 29.95 11.81 18.01
C ARG A 391 29.85 10.48 18.73
N VAL A 392 29.92 9.39 17.97
CA VAL A 392 30.01 8.06 18.57
C VAL A 392 31.25 8.02 19.47
N PRO A 393 31.10 7.77 20.79
CA PRO A 393 32.24 7.65 21.67
C PRO A 393 33.15 6.52 21.21
N PRO A 394 34.49 6.69 21.22
CA PRO A 394 35.40 5.60 20.91
C PRO A 394 35.14 4.42 21.86
N SER A 395 35.12 3.20 21.31
CA SER A 395 34.83 1.99 22.08
C SER A 395 35.90 1.80 23.17
N GLN A 396 35.57 2.08 24.44
CA GLN A 396 36.48 1.91 25.58
C GLN A 396 36.46 0.49 26.19
N THR A 397 35.86 -0.48 25.49
CA THR A 397 35.78 -1.86 25.99
C THR A 397 37.08 -2.60 25.69
N ALA A 398 37.65 -3.26 26.71
CA ALA A 398 38.70 -4.25 26.49
C ALA A 398 38.13 -5.36 25.58
N VAL A 399 38.69 -5.48 24.38
CA VAL A 399 38.31 -6.54 23.44
C VAL A 399 38.91 -7.87 23.88
N THR A 400 38.24 -8.97 23.55
CA THR A 400 38.74 -10.33 23.82
C THR A 400 39.86 -10.66 22.84
N ALA A 401 41.04 -11.02 23.36
CA ALA A 401 42.16 -11.40 22.51
C ALA A 401 41.92 -12.76 21.83
N VAL A 402 42.21 -12.84 20.53
CA VAL A 402 42.08 -14.04 19.70
C VAL A 402 43.46 -14.50 19.29
N THR A 403 43.67 -15.82 19.24
CA THR A 403 44.94 -16.37 18.74
C THR A 403 44.96 -16.28 17.21
N TYR A 404 46.00 -15.67 16.67
CA TYR A 404 46.23 -15.68 15.23
C TYR A 404 46.34 -17.12 14.71
N THR A 405 45.50 -17.45 13.73
CA THR A 405 45.54 -18.71 13.00
C THR A 405 45.31 -18.47 11.50
N PRO A 406 45.94 -19.25 10.61
CA PRO A 406 45.60 -19.25 9.18
C PRO A 406 44.13 -19.62 8.95
N PRO A 407 43.52 -19.23 7.81
CA PRO A 407 42.12 -19.56 7.53
C PRO A 407 41.94 -21.08 7.43
N SER A 408 40.93 -21.61 8.12
CA SER A 408 40.55 -23.02 8.07
C SER A 408 40.10 -23.43 6.66
N ALA A 409 40.05 -24.73 6.38
CA ALA A 409 39.55 -25.24 5.10
C ALA A 409 38.09 -24.79 4.82
N GLU A 410 37.28 -24.67 5.87
CA GLU A 410 35.92 -24.14 5.77
C GLU A 410 35.91 -22.66 5.38
N VAL A 411 36.72 -21.82 6.06
CA VAL A 411 36.84 -20.39 5.73
C VAL A 411 37.36 -20.19 4.31
N GLN A 412 38.36 -20.96 3.89
CA GLN A 412 38.88 -20.91 2.52
C GLN A 412 37.81 -21.26 1.48
N LEU A 413 37.00 -22.29 1.74
CA LEU A 413 35.89 -22.65 0.86
C LEU A 413 34.84 -21.52 0.82
N LEU A 414 34.45 -20.99 1.97
CA LEU A 414 33.47 -19.90 2.05
C LEU A 414 33.94 -18.64 1.32
N MET A 415 35.23 -18.30 1.41
CA MET A 415 35.81 -17.17 0.65
C MET A 415 35.68 -17.35 -0.88
N GLN A 416 35.75 -18.60 -1.36
CA GLN A 416 35.53 -18.93 -2.78
C GLN A 416 34.04 -18.92 -3.17
N LEU A 417 33.14 -19.21 -2.22
CA LEU A 417 31.70 -19.17 -2.45
C LEU A 417 31.13 -17.74 -2.44
N ILE A 418 31.84 -16.77 -1.88
CA ILE A 418 31.45 -15.35 -1.98
C ILE A 418 31.66 -14.92 -3.44
N PRO A 419 30.58 -14.66 -4.21
CA PRO A 419 30.70 -14.36 -5.62
C PRO A 419 31.15 -12.92 -5.85
N ASP A 420 31.92 -12.69 -6.91
CA ASP A 420 32.30 -11.34 -7.36
C ASP A 420 31.19 -10.61 -8.11
N ARG A 421 30.00 -11.22 -8.19
CA ARG A 421 28.82 -10.72 -8.91
C ARG A 421 27.58 -10.89 -8.05
N VAL A 422 26.63 -9.97 -8.18
CA VAL A 422 25.28 -10.14 -7.60
C VAL A 422 24.56 -11.23 -8.38
N GLY A 423 23.94 -12.19 -7.68
CA GLY A 423 23.14 -13.25 -8.30
C GLY A 423 21.66 -12.89 -8.44
N PHE A 424 20.94 -13.62 -9.29
CA PHE A 424 19.49 -13.48 -9.46
C PHE A 424 18.73 -14.50 -8.60
N PHE A 425 17.67 -14.04 -7.92
CA PHE A 425 16.87 -14.85 -7.00
C PHE A 425 16.11 -15.97 -7.71
N ALA A 426 15.57 -15.76 -8.90
CA ALA A 426 14.81 -16.78 -9.62
C ALA A 426 15.28 -16.91 -11.07
N THR A 427 15.11 -18.09 -11.65
CA THR A 427 15.29 -18.32 -13.07
C THR A 427 14.35 -19.44 -13.55
N GLY A 428 14.04 -19.47 -14.85
CA GLY A 428 13.22 -20.53 -15.44
C GLY A 428 13.95 -21.88 -15.44
N VAL A 429 13.25 -22.96 -15.80
CA VAL A 429 13.85 -24.30 -16.00
C VAL A 429 13.92 -24.61 -17.49
N PRO A 430 15.11 -24.56 -18.14
CA PRO A 430 15.21 -24.64 -19.60
C PRO A 430 14.61 -25.91 -20.22
N HIS A 431 14.71 -27.05 -19.52
CA HIS A 431 14.19 -28.32 -20.00
C HIS A 431 12.69 -28.53 -19.70
N ASN A 432 12.10 -27.67 -18.87
CA ASN A 432 10.70 -27.72 -18.48
C ASN A 432 10.11 -26.31 -18.38
N THR A 433 9.88 -25.71 -19.55
CA THR A 433 9.46 -24.32 -19.72
C THR A 433 8.05 -24.01 -19.20
N GLN A 434 7.30 -25.04 -18.79
CA GLN A 434 5.98 -24.93 -18.16
C GLN A 434 6.05 -24.67 -16.65
N LEU A 435 7.21 -24.90 -16.03
CA LEU A 435 7.42 -24.53 -14.63
C LEU A 435 7.49 -23.00 -14.53
N GLY A 436 6.68 -22.43 -13.63
CA GLY A 436 6.67 -21.00 -13.37
C GLY A 436 8.04 -20.49 -12.91
N PHE A 437 8.32 -19.20 -13.08
CA PHE A 437 9.59 -18.58 -12.71
C PHE A 437 9.71 -18.43 -11.18
N ARG A 438 10.42 -19.36 -10.51
CA ARG A 438 10.56 -19.38 -9.04
C ARG A 438 11.93 -19.90 -8.61
N SER A 439 12.42 -19.43 -7.45
CA SER A 439 13.65 -19.93 -6.83
C SER A 439 13.52 -21.40 -6.38
N ALA A 440 12.32 -21.82 -5.95
CA ALA A 440 12.03 -23.19 -5.52
C ALA A 440 12.17 -24.26 -6.63
N ASN A 441 12.38 -23.84 -7.88
CA ASN A 441 12.64 -24.75 -8.99
C ASN A 441 14.03 -25.40 -8.92
N TYR A 442 14.90 -24.95 -8.03
CA TYR A 442 16.26 -25.44 -7.89
C TYR A 442 16.60 -25.78 -6.44
N THR A 443 17.53 -26.71 -6.29
CA THR A 443 18.16 -27.06 -5.02
C THR A 443 19.67 -26.85 -5.13
N TRP A 444 20.31 -26.45 -4.04
CA TRP A 444 21.75 -26.24 -3.95
C TRP A 444 22.26 -26.83 -2.63
N SER A 445 23.49 -27.36 -2.62
CA SER A 445 24.10 -27.88 -1.40
C SER A 445 25.62 -27.67 -1.39
N ILE A 446 26.19 -27.56 -0.19
CA ILE A 446 27.64 -27.44 0.00
C ILE A 446 28.43 -28.66 -0.50
N ALA A 447 27.77 -29.82 -0.66
CA ALA A 447 28.38 -31.01 -1.24
C ALA A 447 28.55 -30.91 -2.77
N LYS A 448 27.76 -30.05 -3.43
CA LYS A 448 27.87 -29.70 -4.85
C LYS A 448 27.92 -28.17 -5.00
N PRO A 449 28.96 -27.49 -4.50
CA PRO A 449 28.94 -26.04 -4.32
C PRO A 449 28.86 -25.25 -5.62
N TRP A 450 29.26 -25.87 -6.74
CA TRP A 450 29.39 -25.24 -8.06
C TRP A 450 28.24 -25.61 -9.02
N SER A 451 27.13 -26.15 -8.51
CA SER A 451 25.98 -26.51 -9.33
C SER A 451 24.66 -26.38 -8.58
N ILE A 452 23.61 -26.01 -9.32
CA ILE A 452 22.21 -26.08 -8.88
C ILE A 452 21.52 -27.27 -9.56
N THR A 453 20.66 -27.99 -8.84
CA THR A 453 19.92 -29.15 -9.38
C THR A 453 18.44 -28.82 -9.50
N SER A 454 17.81 -29.09 -10.65
CA SER A 454 16.37 -28.86 -10.83
C SER A 454 15.54 -29.64 -9.80
N ALA A 455 14.45 -29.04 -9.33
CA ALA A 455 13.59 -29.62 -8.29
C ALA A 455 12.55 -30.60 -8.86
N ASP A 456 12.32 -30.58 -10.17
CA ASP A 456 11.45 -31.55 -10.88
C ASP A 456 11.99 -32.99 -10.83
N THR A 457 11.28 -33.90 -11.50
CA THR A 457 11.60 -35.33 -11.53
C THR A 457 12.87 -35.66 -12.30
N LEU A 458 13.37 -34.76 -13.15
CA LEU A 458 14.56 -35.01 -13.98
C LEU A 458 15.87 -34.70 -13.26
N LYS A 459 15.85 -33.84 -12.23
CA LYS A 459 16.99 -33.54 -11.35
C LYS A 459 18.27 -33.21 -12.12
N LEU A 460 18.18 -32.34 -13.12
CA LEU A 460 19.32 -31.94 -13.93
C LEU A 460 20.18 -30.90 -13.19
N ASP A 461 21.50 -31.11 -13.22
CA ASP A 461 22.50 -30.20 -12.67
C ASP A 461 22.80 -29.08 -13.69
N TYR A 462 22.90 -27.84 -13.23
CA TYR A 462 23.26 -26.66 -14.03
C TYR A 462 24.42 -25.89 -13.38
N PRO A 463 25.23 -25.16 -14.16
CA PRO A 463 25.25 -25.12 -15.63
C PRO A 463 25.67 -26.48 -16.25
N ASN A 464 25.22 -26.77 -17.48
CA ASN A 464 25.55 -28.01 -18.20
C ASN A 464 25.68 -27.78 -19.71
N ASN A 465 26.17 -28.79 -20.43
CA ASN A 465 26.41 -28.71 -21.88
C ASN A 465 25.13 -28.78 -22.73
N THR A 466 24.00 -29.23 -22.17
CA THR A 466 22.73 -29.32 -22.90
C THR A 466 22.06 -27.95 -23.02
N TYR A 467 22.21 -27.10 -22.01
CA TYR A 467 21.69 -25.74 -21.97
C TYR A 467 22.83 -24.75 -21.68
N PRO A 468 23.77 -24.59 -22.64
CA PRO A 468 24.94 -23.75 -22.43
C PRO A 468 24.56 -22.27 -22.40
N GLU A 469 25.10 -21.54 -21.43
CA GLU A 469 24.91 -20.07 -21.34
C GLU A 469 25.84 -19.34 -22.32
N THR A 470 25.54 -19.44 -23.62
CA THR A 470 26.39 -18.91 -24.70
C THR A 470 26.23 -17.41 -24.94
N HIS A 471 25.20 -16.78 -24.39
CA HIS A 471 24.97 -15.34 -24.46
C HIS A 471 25.39 -14.67 -23.15
N LYS A 472 25.56 -13.35 -23.16
CA LYS A 472 25.87 -12.57 -21.95
C LYS A 472 25.38 -11.13 -22.03
N LEU A 473 25.11 -10.54 -20.88
CA LEU A 473 24.99 -9.10 -20.70
C LEU A 473 26.28 -8.57 -20.06
N THR A 474 26.76 -7.41 -20.50
CA THR A 474 28.02 -6.82 -20.01
C THR A 474 27.75 -5.38 -19.55
N VAL A 475 28.23 -5.05 -18.35
CA VAL A 475 28.21 -3.69 -17.78
C VAL A 475 29.58 -3.33 -17.20
N MET A 476 29.83 -2.06 -16.89
CA MET A 476 31.00 -1.65 -16.10
C MET A 476 30.62 -1.55 -14.62
N ASN A 477 31.49 -1.99 -13.71
CA ASN A 477 31.31 -1.71 -12.28
C ASN A 477 31.93 -0.36 -11.89
N GLN A 478 31.78 0.04 -10.61
CA GLN A 478 32.31 1.31 -10.09
C GLN A 478 33.85 1.40 -10.13
N LYS A 479 34.54 0.27 -10.27
CA LYS A 479 36.00 0.22 -10.46
C LYS A 479 36.42 0.39 -11.92
N GLY A 480 35.47 0.51 -12.85
CA GLY A 480 35.73 0.55 -14.29
C GLY A 480 36.06 -0.80 -14.92
N GLU A 481 35.74 -1.90 -14.24
CA GLU A 481 35.95 -3.26 -14.74
C GLU A 481 34.69 -3.79 -15.42
N GLN A 482 34.86 -4.61 -16.46
CA GLN A 482 33.75 -5.29 -17.13
C GLN A 482 33.18 -6.43 -16.28
N VAL A 483 31.86 -6.46 -16.13
CA VAL A 483 31.12 -7.51 -15.44
C VAL A 483 30.14 -8.18 -16.40
N ASP A 484 30.34 -9.48 -16.62
CA ASP A 484 29.51 -10.31 -17.49
C ASP A 484 28.48 -11.15 -16.71
N TYR A 485 27.25 -11.20 -17.24
CA TYR A 485 26.14 -12.02 -16.77
C TYR A 485 25.71 -12.99 -17.89
N PRO A 486 26.18 -14.25 -17.86
CA PRO A 486 25.89 -15.22 -18.91
C PRO A 486 24.46 -15.76 -18.80
N TYR A 487 23.85 -16.13 -19.93
CA TYR A 487 22.53 -16.77 -19.97
C TYR A 487 22.37 -17.72 -21.16
N TYR A 488 21.49 -18.71 -20.98
CA TYR A 488 20.91 -19.51 -22.06
C TYR A 488 19.67 -18.79 -22.58
N GLU A 489 19.47 -18.76 -23.90
CA GLU A 489 18.26 -18.21 -24.53
C GLU A 489 17.55 -19.30 -25.31
N ASP A 490 16.26 -19.50 -25.06
CA ASP A 490 15.46 -20.47 -25.80
C ASP A 490 14.94 -19.91 -27.14
N SER A 491 14.30 -20.76 -27.95
CA SER A 491 13.76 -20.37 -29.25
C SER A 491 12.64 -19.33 -29.20
N SER A 492 12.08 -19.05 -28.01
CA SER A 492 11.08 -18.00 -27.79
C SER A 492 11.68 -16.67 -27.31
N GLY A 493 13.01 -16.60 -27.14
CA GLY A 493 13.70 -15.42 -26.64
C GLY A 493 13.70 -15.29 -25.11
N LYS A 494 13.29 -16.32 -24.36
CA LYS A 494 13.37 -16.30 -22.90
C LYS A 494 14.78 -16.57 -22.44
N ARG A 495 15.25 -15.77 -21.48
CA ARG A 495 16.60 -15.85 -20.92
C ARG A 495 16.61 -16.61 -19.60
N TYR A 496 17.61 -17.48 -19.45
CA TYR A 496 17.82 -18.34 -18.28
C TYR A 496 19.24 -18.09 -17.75
N PHE A 497 19.33 -17.36 -16.63
CA PHE A 497 20.57 -17.00 -15.96
C PHE A 497 20.90 -18.00 -14.84
N LEU A 498 21.32 -19.19 -15.24
CA LEU A 498 21.60 -20.33 -14.37
C LEU A 498 22.80 -20.07 -13.47
N SER A 499 23.89 -19.51 -14.01
CA SER A 499 25.06 -19.14 -13.22
C SER A 499 24.76 -18.02 -12.22
N ALA A 500 23.96 -17.03 -12.62
CA ALA A 500 23.56 -15.96 -11.71
C ALA A 500 22.69 -16.48 -10.56
N HIS A 501 21.81 -17.46 -10.82
CA HIS A 501 21.05 -18.12 -9.76
C HIS A 501 21.94 -18.93 -8.82
N LEU A 502 22.96 -19.62 -9.33
CA LEU A 502 23.98 -20.28 -8.51
C LEU A 502 24.69 -19.28 -7.58
N TRP A 503 25.13 -18.12 -8.09
CA TRP A 503 25.78 -17.08 -7.26
C TRP A 503 24.88 -16.60 -6.12
N HIS A 504 23.57 -16.45 -6.38
CA HIS A 504 22.60 -16.10 -5.34
C HIS A 504 22.57 -17.13 -4.20
N GLN A 505 22.49 -18.42 -4.54
CA GLN A 505 22.49 -19.53 -3.56
C GLN A 505 23.79 -19.60 -2.76
N GLN A 506 24.94 -19.48 -3.44
CA GLN A 506 26.26 -19.50 -2.80
C GLN A 506 26.42 -18.33 -1.81
N ARG A 507 26.01 -17.12 -2.22
CA ARG A 507 26.01 -15.93 -1.36
C ARG A 507 25.13 -16.12 -0.13
N GLN A 508 23.88 -16.60 -0.30
CA GLN A 508 22.97 -16.83 0.83
C GLN A 508 23.57 -17.80 1.85
N TYR A 509 24.21 -18.87 1.38
CA TYR A 509 24.92 -19.82 2.25
C TYR A 509 26.11 -19.16 2.97
N ALA A 510 26.95 -18.42 2.23
CA ALA A 510 28.12 -17.75 2.80
C ALA A 510 27.72 -16.71 3.86
N VAL A 511 26.71 -15.89 3.60
CA VAL A 511 26.17 -14.89 4.55
C VAL A 511 25.71 -15.55 5.83
N LYS A 512 24.92 -16.62 5.72
CA LYS A 512 24.44 -17.38 6.88
C LYS A 512 25.62 -17.95 7.68
N ARG A 513 26.60 -18.56 6.99
CA ARG A 513 27.71 -19.23 7.66
C ARG A 513 28.69 -18.26 8.33
N THR A 514 28.90 -17.08 7.77
CA THR A 514 29.70 -16.01 8.42
C THR A 514 29.15 -15.64 9.80
N LYS A 515 27.82 -15.51 9.93
CA LYS A 515 27.18 -15.28 11.23
C LYS A 515 27.45 -16.40 12.23
N GLU A 516 27.30 -17.65 11.80
CA GLU A 516 27.50 -18.81 12.68
C GLU A 516 28.95 -18.96 13.14
N LEU A 517 29.92 -18.60 12.29
CA LEU A 517 31.34 -18.65 12.62
C LEU A 517 31.76 -17.55 13.59
N ALA A 518 31.11 -16.38 13.60
CA ALA A 518 31.57 -15.22 14.36
C ALA A 518 31.80 -15.49 15.86
N ALA A 519 31.01 -16.38 16.47
CA ALA A 519 31.16 -16.75 17.89
C ALA A 519 32.20 -17.85 18.16
N THR A 520 32.58 -18.65 17.15
CA THR A 520 33.43 -19.85 17.32
C THR A 520 34.79 -19.72 16.64
N ASP A 521 34.87 -18.95 15.55
CA ASP A 521 36.06 -18.56 14.82
C ASP A 521 35.95 -17.07 14.42
N PRO A 522 36.14 -16.13 15.37
CA PRO A 522 36.01 -14.70 15.10
C PRO A 522 36.98 -14.19 14.03
N LEU A 523 38.20 -14.74 13.97
CA LEU A 523 39.20 -14.36 12.95
C LEU A 523 38.81 -14.89 11.56
N GLY A 524 38.27 -16.11 11.47
CA GLY A 524 37.69 -16.64 10.23
C GLY A 524 36.50 -15.81 9.75
N ALA A 525 35.58 -15.42 10.65
CA ALA A 525 34.46 -14.54 10.32
C ALA A 525 34.94 -13.14 9.89
N ALA A 526 35.98 -12.58 10.52
CA ALA A 526 36.60 -11.32 10.10
C ALA A 526 37.12 -11.39 8.66
N ARG A 527 37.77 -12.50 8.27
CA ARG A 527 38.23 -12.73 6.89
C ARG A 527 37.07 -12.80 5.89
N LEU A 528 35.94 -13.42 6.28
CA LEU A 528 34.75 -13.48 5.43
C LEU A 528 34.09 -12.11 5.27
N LEU A 529 33.96 -11.33 6.35
CA LEU A 529 33.45 -9.96 6.29
C LEU A 529 34.32 -9.07 5.40
N TYR A 530 35.65 -9.22 5.50
CA TYR A 530 36.60 -8.53 4.63
C TYR A 530 36.45 -8.96 3.17
N ARG A 531 36.31 -10.25 2.89
CA ARG A 531 36.06 -10.76 1.53
C ARG A 531 34.75 -10.24 0.95
N PHE A 532 33.69 -10.13 1.76
CA PHE A 532 32.43 -9.51 1.33
C PHE A 532 32.62 -8.03 0.98
N SER A 533 33.37 -7.25 1.77
CA SER A 533 33.62 -5.83 1.46
C SER A 533 34.44 -5.64 0.17
N GLN A 534 35.33 -6.57 -0.14
CA GLN A 534 36.06 -6.59 -1.42
C GLN A 534 35.15 -6.95 -2.60
N ALA A 535 34.26 -7.94 -2.43
CA ALA A 535 33.30 -8.33 -3.48
C ALA A 535 32.30 -7.21 -3.75
N TYR A 536 31.76 -6.60 -2.69
CA TYR A 536 30.76 -5.53 -2.74
C TYR A 536 31.22 -4.33 -3.59
N GLU A 537 32.48 -3.95 -3.51
CA GLU A 537 33.06 -2.86 -4.31
C GLU A 537 32.99 -3.11 -5.83
N GLY A 538 32.96 -4.38 -6.25
CA GLY A 538 32.81 -4.79 -7.65
C GLY A 538 31.38 -5.14 -8.06
N TRP A 539 30.44 -5.18 -7.12
CA TRP A 539 29.05 -5.53 -7.39
C TRP A 539 28.33 -4.41 -8.14
N VAL A 540 27.41 -4.82 -9.00
CA VAL A 540 26.49 -3.93 -9.73
C VAL A 540 25.07 -4.20 -9.27
N ARG A 541 24.23 -3.16 -9.27
CA ARG A 541 22.79 -3.33 -9.04
C ARG A 541 22.18 -4.16 -10.16
N ILE A 542 21.06 -4.79 -9.85
CA ILE A 542 20.32 -5.61 -10.80
C ILE A 542 18.89 -5.09 -10.94
N ASN A 543 18.20 -5.54 -11.98
CA ASN A 543 16.75 -5.73 -11.96
C ASN A 543 16.48 -7.24 -12.03
N ASP A 544 15.60 -7.76 -11.18
CA ASP A 544 15.26 -9.18 -11.11
C ASP A 544 13.77 -9.38 -10.90
N SER A 545 13.00 -8.92 -11.90
CA SER A 545 11.58 -9.22 -12.03
C SER A 545 11.36 -10.40 -13.00
N VAL A 546 10.16 -10.98 -12.97
CA VAL A 546 9.83 -12.22 -13.69
C VAL A 546 10.09 -12.04 -15.20
N TRP A 547 11.01 -12.84 -15.75
CA TRP A 547 11.49 -12.78 -17.15
C TRP A 547 12.17 -11.46 -17.58
N ILE A 548 12.45 -10.57 -16.64
CA ILE A 548 12.99 -9.23 -16.86
C ILE A 548 14.21 -9.09 -15.94
N GLN A 549 15.34 -9.64 -16.37
CA GLN A 549 16.56 -9.69 -15.56
C GLN A 549 17.73 -9.07 -16.29
N TYR A 550 18.41 -8.12 -15.65
CA TYR A 550 19.60 -7.47 -16.20
C TYR A 550 20.41 -6.77 -15.11
N PRO A 551 21.74 -6.71 -15.25
CA PRO A 551 22.57 -5.82 -14.43
C PRO A 551 22.42 -4.36 -14.88
N MET A 552 22.56 -3.43 -13.95
CA MET A 552 22.68 -1.99 -14.20
C MET A 552 24.16 -1.59 -14.26
N ASP A 553 24.48 -0.54 -14.99
CA ASP A 553 25.84 0.00 -14.98
C ASP A 553 26.22 0.53 -13.59
N GLY A 554 27.47 0.32 -13.17
CA GLY A 554 27.98 0.73 -11.87
C GLY A 554 28.02 2.24 -11.69
N SER A 555 28.04 3.01 -12.79
CA SER A 555 27.92 4.47 -12.77
C SER A 555 26.47 4.96 -12.59
N ALA A 556 25.48 4.07 -12.63
CA ALA A 556 24.08 4.45 -12.48
C ALA A 556 23.82 5.12 -11.13
N ALA A 557 23.19 6.30 -11.19
CA ALA A 557 22.67 7.03 -10.05
C ALA A 557 21.16 6.74 -9.88
N PRO A 558 20.56 7.05 -8.71
CA PRO A 558 19.11 7.02 -8.56
C PRO A 558 18.41 7.82 -9.68
N PRO A 559 17.27 7.35 -10.20
CA PRO A 559 16.41 6.29 -9.66
C PRO A 559 16.89 4.86 -9.99
N TYR A 560 16.76 3.96 -9.00
CA TYR A 560 17.04 2.53 -9.17
C TYR A 560 15.76 1.72 -9.37
N ASN A 561 15.89 0.48 -9.88
CA ASN A 561 14.74 -0.39 -10.11
C ASN A 561 14.08 -0.87 -8.81
N TYR A 562 12.75 -1.01 -8.81
CA TYR A 562 11.98 -1.51 -7.67
C TYR A 562 12.33 -2.96 -7.31
N TYR A 563 12.50 -3.80 -8.33
CA TYR A 563 13.06 -5.14 -8.18
C TYR A 563 14.58 -5.10 -8.36
N GLY A 564 15.25 -4.12 -7.75
CA GLY A 564 16.68 -3.90 -7.94
C GLY A 564 17.46 -3.52 -6.71
N GLY A 565 18.25 -4.47 -6.22
CA GLY A 565 19.13 -4.32 -5.06
C GLY A 565 20.51 -4.96 -5.28
N VAL A 566 21.31 -5.06 -4.23
CA VAL A 566 22.62 -5.77 -4.25
C VAL A 566 22.64 -6.94 -3.28
N TRP A 567 21.84 -6.89 -2.22
CA TRP A 567 21.70 -7.98 -1.24
C TRP A 567 20.49 -8.86 -1.52
N GLU A 568 19.44 -8.34 -2.13
CA GLU A 568 18.22 -9.06 -2.46
C GLU A 568 17.59 -8.53 -3.75
N ARG A 569 16.66 -9.29 -4.35
CA ARG A 569 15.96 -8.81 -5.55
C ARG A 569 14.97 -7.69 -5.26
N TRP A 570 14.44 -7.62 -4.03
CA TRP A 570 13.37 -6.71 -3.67
C TRP A 570 13.89 -5.69 -2.67
N THR A 571 13.81 -4.41 -3.03
CA THR A 571 14.37 -3.29 -2.27
C THR A 571 13.89 -3.23 -0.82
N SER A 572 12.64 -3.63 -0.57
CA SER A 572 12.05 -3.72 0.78
C SER A 572 12.73 -4.77 1.68
N GLN A 573 13.59 -5.64 1.14
CA GLN A 573 14.26 -6.73 1.86
C GLN A 573 15.80 -6.61 1.88
N GLU A 574 16.38 -5.54 1.34
CA GLU A 574 17.84 -5.36 1.29
C GLU A 574 18.51 -5.52 2.66
N LEU A 575 18.03 -4.79 3.68
CA LEU A 575 18.72 -4.77 4.97
C LEU A 575 18.47 -6.02 5.81
N VAL A 576 17.33 -6.69 5.65
CA VAL A 576 17.11 -7.98 6.32
C VAL A 576 18.02 -9.06 5.76
N ALA A 577 18.33 -9.02 4.46
CA ALA A 577 19.30 -9.90 3.82
C ALA A 577 20.74 -9.62 4.28
N LEU A 578 21.09 -8.35 4.54
CA LEU A 578 22.40 -7.95 5.08
C LEU A 578 22.57 -8.28 6.59
N ARG A 579 21.47 -8.32 7.35
CA ARG A 579 21.47 -8.48 8.82
C ARG A 579 22.43 -9.56 9.36
N PRO A 580 22.55 -10.77 8.79
CA PRO A 580 23.46 -11.76 9.34
C PRO A 580 24.93 -11.32 9.35
N LEU A 581 25.36 -10.51 8.37
CA LEU A 581 26.72 -9.94 8.35
C LEU A 581 26.90 -8.84 9.41
N ALA A 582 25.85 -8.05 9.68
CA ALA A 582 25.85 -7.08 10.77
C ALA A 582 25.94 -7.77 12.15
N ASP A 583 25.19 -8.87 12.33
CA ASP A 583 25.29 -9.71 13.54
C ASP A 583 26.70 -10.28 13.71
N ALA A 584 27.32 -10.76 12.61
CA ALA A 584 28.70 -11.24 12.62
C ALA A 584 29.69 -10.14 12.96
N PHE A 585 29.56 -8.96 12.35
CA PHE A 585 30.40 -7.79 12.63
C PHE A 585 30.33 -7.42 14.11
N ALA A 586 29.13 -7.32 14.69
CA ALA A 586 28.94 -6.96 16.10
C ALA A 586 29.58 -7.97 17.07
N GLU A 587 29.62 -9.26 16.72
CA GLU A 587 30.29 -10.28 17.52
C GLU A 587 31.82 -10.20 17.38
N VAL A 588 32.32 -10.03 16.15
CA VAL A 588 33.76 -9.89 15.89
C VAL A 588 34.32 -8.60 16.52
N ASP A 589 33.55 -7.50 16.54
CA ASP A 589 33.93 -6.20 17.13
C ASP A 589 34.16 -6.25 18.65
N LYS A 590 33.77 -7.36 19.31
CA LYS A 590 34.09 -7.63 20.73
C LYS A 590 35.48 -8.23 20.92
N THR A 591 36.19 -8.50 19.84
CA THR A 591 37.49 -9.19 19.81
C THR A 591 38.56 -8.35 19.10
N ASP A 592 39.84 -8.71 19.23
CA ASP A 592 40.95 -8.08 18.49
C ASP A 592 41.13 -8.64 17.06
N ALA A 593 40.22 -9.47 16.57
CA ALA A 593 40.34 -10.13 15.27
C ALA A 593 40.47 -9.15 14.08
N PHE A 594 39.79 -8.00 14.12
CA PHE A 594 39.96 -6.96 13.09
C PHE A 594 41.34 -6.32 13.13
N GLU A 595 41.94 -6.13 14.30
CA GLU A 595 43.30 -5.60 14.44
C GLU A 595 44.32 -6.58 13.85
N LEU A 596 44.21 -7.86 14.22
CA LEU A 596 45.06 -8.93 13.69
C LEU A 596 44.95 -9.03 12.16
N LEU A 597 43.73 -8.99 11.63
CA LEU A 597 43.52 -9.05 10.19
C LEU A 597 43.96 -7.76 9.48
N SER A 598 43.85 -6.59 10.13
CA SER A 598 44.38 -5.33 9.59
C SER A 598 45.90 -5.38 9.43
N ALA A 599 46.60 -5.99 10.40
CA ALA A 599 48.03 -6.23 10.30
C ALA A 599 48.39 -7.22 9.18
N GLU A 600 47.56 -8.25 8.93
CA GLU A 600 47.71 -9.19 7.81
C GLU A 600 47.45 -8.53 6.44
N ALA A 601 46.39 -7.73 6.33
CA ALA A 601 45.94 -7.13 5.08
C ALA A 601 46.69 -5.84 4.69
N GLY A 602 47.29 -5.14 5.66
CA GLY A 602 47.96 -3.85 5.44
C GLY A 602 47.01 -2.66 5.28
N GLU A 603 45.75 -2.79 5.67
CA GLU A 603 44.74 -1.73 5.71
C GLU A 603 43.83 -1.88 6.93
N ASP A 604 43.09 -0.83 7.29
CA ASP A 604 42.11 -0.89 8.37
C ASP A 604 40.86 -1.67 7.92
N VAL A 605 40.84 -2.95 8.25
CA VAL A 605 39.80 -3.88 7.80
C VAL A 605 38.45 -3.52 8.39
N ARG A 606 38.41 -3.08 9.65
CA ARG A 606 37.16 -2.70 10.32
C ARG A 606 36.53 -1.52 9.61
N ASN A 607 37.29 -0.44 9.41
CA ASN A 607 36.79 0.76 8.75
C ASN A 607 36.42 0.49 7.29
N ARG A 608 37.19 -0.34 6.58
CA ARG A 608 36.79 -0.78 5.24
C ARG A 608 35.41 -1.45 5.23
N ILE A 609 35.15 -2.38 6.15
CA ILE A 609 33.85 -3.07 6.23
C ILE A 609 32.72 -2.07 6.50
N VAL A 610 32.93 -1.14 7.42
CA VAL A 610 31.92 -0.13 7.78
C VAL A 610 31.67 0.83 6.61
N ASP A 611 32.71 1.51 6.14
CA ASP A 611 32.60 2.64 5.22
C ASP A 611 32.39 2.21 3.76
N ARG A 612 32.82 0.99 3.39
CA ARG A 612 32.76 0.50 2.00
C ARG A 612 31.68 -0.54 1.74
N MET A 613 31.00 -1.03 2.78
CA MET A 613 29.96 -2.05 2.62
C MET A 613 28.72 -1.77 3.48
N LEU A 614 28.87 -1.66 4.80
CA LEU A 614 27.71 -1.56 5.71
C LEU A 614 26.96 -0.24 5.57
N VAL A 615 27.66 0.90 5.69
CA VAL A 615 27.05 2.24 5.58
C VAL A 615 26.46 2.48 4.18
N PRO A 616 27.18 2.21 3.07
CA PRO A 616 26.60 2.37 1.73
C PRO A 616 25.36 1.50 1.49
N SER A 617 25.29 0.31 2.10
CA SER A 617 24.10 -0.55 2.00
C SER A 617 22.89 0.04 2.75
N ILE A 618 23.12 0.71 3.88
CA ILE A 618 22.07 1.41 4.63
C ILE A 618 21.61 2.65 3.85
N GLU A 619 22.52 3.45 3.33
CA GLU A 619 22.18 4.68 2.60
C GLU A 619 21.42 4.38 1.30
N ALA A 620 21.71 3.24 0.65
CA ALA A 620 21.02 2.79 -0.55
C ALA A 620 19.50 2.67 -0.36
N ILE A 621 18.99 2.26 0.81
CA ILE A 621 17.53 2.16 0.98
C ILE A 621 16.85 3.53 1.08
N GLY A 622 17.59 4.59 1.42
CA GLY A 622 17.09 5.96 1.48
C GLY A 622 16.78 6.57 0.11
N THR A 623 17.27 5.96 -0.98
CA THR A 623 16.98 6.43 -2.34
C THR A 623 15.58 6.06 -2.81
N TYR A 624 14.96 5.06 -2.18
CA TYR A 624 13.65 4.55 -2.57
C TYR A 624 12.54 5.21 -1.75
N PRO A 625 11.33 5.36 -2.32
CA PRO A 625 10.17 5.81 -1.57
C PRO A 625 9.78 4.79 -0.49
N VAL A 626 9.23 5.28 0.63
CA VAL A 626 8.58 4.44 1.65
C VAL A 626 7.20 4.07 1.13
N LEU A 627 6.94 2.78 0.94
CA LEU A 627 5.74 2.32 0.22
C LEU A 627 4.57 2.02 1.15
N ASN A 628 4.83 1.68 2.42
CA ASN A 628 3.81 1.29 3.40
C ASN A 628 2.97 0.08 2.93
N HIS A 629 3.61 -0.92 2.31
CA HIS A 629 3.02 -2.22 1.98
C HIS A 629 3.33 -3.28 3.06
N ASN A 630 2.81 -4.49 2.86
CA ASN A 630 2.83 -5.58 3.84
C ASN A 630 4.22 -6.09 4.30
N VAL A 631 5.32 -5.85 3.56
CA VAL A 631 6.68 -6.30 3.96
C VAL A 631 7.66 -5.19 4.31
N GLU A 632 7.19 -3.94 4.41
CA GLU A 632 8.01 -2.75 4.70
C GLU A 632 8.88 -2.91 5.97
N TYR A 633 8.39 -3.66 6.95
CA TYR A 633 9.08 -3.92 8.23
C TYR A 633 10.45 -4.59 8.10
N SER A 634 10.72 -5.28 6.99
CA SER A 634 11.96 -6.05 6.80
C SER A 634 13.19 -5.15 6.88
N ASN A 635 13.16 -3.99 6.22
CA ASN A 635 14.26 -3.03 6.28
C ASN A 635 14.40 -2.36 7.65
N TRP A 636 13.32 -2.18 8.41
CA TRP A 636 13.39 -1.60 9.76
C TRP A 636 14.11 -2.53 10.74
N ILE A 637 13.83 -3.84 10.66
CA ILE A 637 14.58 -4.85 11.43
C ILE A 637 16.08 -4.78 11.09
N GLY A 638 16.40 -4.63 9.81
CA GLY A 638 17.77 -4.41 9.34
C GLY A 638 18.39 -3.15 9.96
N LEU A 639 17.74 -1.99 9.84
CA LEU A 639 18.18 -0.72 10.42
C LEU A 639 18.47 -0.81 11.92
N ILE A 640 17.61 -1.46 12.70
CA ILE A 640 17.83 -1.62 14.15
C ILE A 640 19.09 -2.44 14.41
N GLN A 641 19.26 -3.57 13.73
CA GLN A 641 20.41 -4.45 13.96
C GLN A 641 21.72 -3.82 13.50
N LEU A 642 21.72 -3.15 12.35
CA LEU A 642 22.86 -2.38 11.85
C LEU A 642 23.17 -1.19 12.78
N GLY A 643 22.16 -0.46 13.27
CA GLY A 643 22.33 0.60 14.26
C GLY A 643 22.94 0.10 15.57
N LYS A 644 22.48 -1.06 16.06
CA LYS A 644 23.08 -1.72 17.23
C LYS A 644 24.53 -2.14 17.00
N ALA A 645 24.82 -2.75 15.84
CA ALA A 645 26.15 -3.22 15.49
C ALA A 645 27.16 -2.06 15.33
N LEU A 646 26.72 -0.94 14.75
CA LEU A 646 27.54 0.25 14.51
C LEU A 646 27.54 1.24 15.69
N LYS A 647 26.68 1.04 16.70
CA LYS A 647 26.43 1.96 17.81
C LYS A 647 25.92 3.33 17.32
N GLU A 648 25.05 3.29 16.31
CA GLU A 648 24.49 4.44 15.62
C GLU A 648 22.99 4.59 15.94
N PRO A 649 22.60 5.41 16.94
CA PRO A 649 21.21 5.51 17.40
C PRO A 649 20.25 6.01 16.31
N ARG A 650 20.71 6.84 15.36
CA ARG A 650 19.86 7.37 14.26
C ARG A 650 19.11 6.29 13.49
N TYR A 651 19.72 5.14 13.23
CA TYR A 651 19.08 4.06 12.48
C TYR A 651 17.99 3.35 13.29
N VAL A 652 18.17 3.25 14.61
CA VAL A 652 17.15 2.72 15.53
C VAL A 652 15.96 3.67 15.58
N HIS A 653 16.22 4.98 15.68
CA HIS A 653 15.17 6.00 15.67
C HIS A 653 14.38 6.03 14.35
N GLU A 654 15.06 5.92 13.21
CA GLU A 654 14.42 5.85 11.90
C GLU A 654 13.47 4.66 11.79
N ALA A 655 13.93 3.47 12.21
CA ALA A 655 13.11 2.26 12.20
C ALA A 655 11.90 2.37 13.14
N VAL A 656 12.08 2.92 14.34
CA VAL A 656 10.99 3.10 15.32
C VAL A 656 9.98 4.14 14.85
N LYS A 657 10.44 5.25 14.23
CA LYS A 657 9.57 6.25 13.60
C LYS A 657 8.69 5.60 12.54
N ARG A 658 9.30 4.93 11.54
CA ARG A 658 8.56 4.31 10.43
C ARG A 658 7.57 3.25 10.92
N MET A 659 7.96 2.43 11.91
CA MET A 659 7.07 1.45 12.53
C MET A 659 5.87 2.09 13.22
N ASP A 660 6.08 3.17 13.98
CA ASP A 660 5.01 3.88 14.68
C ASP A 660 4.03 4.56 13.70
N GLU A 661 4.56 5.23 12.68
CA GLU A 661 3.77 5.84 11.61
C GLU A 661 2.95 4.78 10.88
N PHE A 662 3.58 3.69 10.47
CA PHE A 662 2.91 2.59 9.78
C PHE A 662 1.84 1.90 10.64
N ALA A 663 2.08 1.71 11.95
CA ALA A 663 1.08 1.14 12.84
C ALA A 663 -0.14 2.05 13.03
N LYS A 664 0.00 3.37 12.84
CA LYS A 664 -1.08 4.35 12.92
C LYS A 664 -1.82 4.52 11.59
N SER A 665 -1.11 4.44 10.46
CA SER A 665 -1.66 4.75 9.14
C SER A 665 -1.92 3.52 8.25
N GLY A 666 -1.48 2.32 8.63
CA GLY A 666 -1.60 1.10 7.83
C GLY A 666 -2.76 0.19 8.21
N PHE A 667 -3.39 0.40 9.36
CA PHE A 667 -4.48 -0.42 9.88
C PHE A 667 -5.81 0.34 9.86
N LEU A 668 -6.89 -0.41 9.65
CA LEU A 668 -8.25 0.07 9.80
C LEU A 668 -8.58 0.26 11.30
N PHE A 669 -9.63 1.02 11.63
CA PHE A 669 -9.96 1.32 13.03
C PHE A 669 -10.41 0.11 13.86
N ASP A 670 -10.82 -0.99 13.20
CA ASP A 670 -11.08 -2.29 13.84
C ASP A 670 -9.83 -3.17 13.98
N GLY A 671 -8.65 -2.63 13.65
CA GLY A 671 -7.35 -3.26 13.80
C GLY A 671 -6.94 -4.19 12.66
N PHE A 672 -7.77 -4.37 11.63
CA PHE A 672 -7.37 -5.17 10.47
C PHE A 672 -6.36 -4.38 9.61
N TRP A 673 -5.28 -5.04 9.17
CA TRP A 673 -4.47 -4.59 8.04
C TRP A 673 -5.35 -4.23 6.83
N LYS A 674 -5.10 -3.06 6.22
CA LYS A 674 -5.95 -2.44 5.19
C LYS A 674 -6.26 -3.30 3.96
N GLU A 675 -5.41 -4.27 3.62
CA GLU A 675 -5.63 -5.20 2.49
C GLU A 675 -6.69 -6.28 2.81
N ILE A 676 -7.11 -6.43 4.07
CA ILE A 676 -8.19 -7.34 4.50
C ILE A 676 -7.91 -8.80 4.07
N THR A 677 -6.73 -9.26 4.44
CA THR A 677 -6.18 -10.59 4.16
C THR A 677 -5.59 -11.09 5.46
N LEU A 678 -5.98 -12.27 5.94
CA LEU A 678 -5.45 -12.81 7.19
C LEU A 678 -3.99 -13.25 7.06
N SER A 679 -3.59 -13.69 5.87
CA SER A 679 -2.21 -14.05 5.58
C SER A 679 -1.28 -12.85 5.65
N TYR A 680 -1.61 -11.77 4.94
CA TYR A 680 -0.80 -10.56 4.96
C TYR A 680 -1.01 -9.73 6.22
N HIS A 681 -2.19 -9.76 6.84
CA HIS A 681 -2.36 -9.23 8.21
C HIS A 681 -1.37 -9.89 9.16
N SER A 682 -1.32 -11.22 9.18
CA SER A 682 -0.41 -11.95 10.06
C SER A 682 1.04 -11.63 9.75
N GLN A 683 1.41 -11.52 8.46
CA GLN A 683 2.76 -11.11 8.06
C GLN A 683 3.10 -9.72 8.61
N THR A 684 2.24 -8.74 8.35
CA THR A 684 2.43 -7.34 8.72
C THR A 684 2.44 -7.12 10.23
N SER A 685 1.44 -7.62 10.97
CA SER A 685 1.35 -7.41 12.42
C SER A 685 2.46 -8.15 13.19
N ASN A 686 2.85 -9.35 12.74
CA ASN A 686 4.03 -10.02 13.29
C ASN A 686 5.33 -9.29 12.92
N GLY A 687 5.39 -8.66 11.74
CA GLY A 687 6.49 -7.80 11.31
C GLY A 687 6.67 -6.59 12.23
N VAL A 688 5.59 -5.86 12.52
CA VAL A 688 5.57 -4.75 13.49
C VAL A 688 6.00 -5.22 14.88
N ARG A 689 5.43 -6.32 15.39
CA ARG A 689 5.86 -6.93 16.67
C ARG A 689 7.35 -7.26 16.64
N GLY A 690 7.82 -7.83 15.53
CA GLY A 690 9.21 -8.17 15.28
C GLY A 690 10.11 -6.96 15.43
N THR A 691 9.86 -5.90 14.65
CA THR A 691 10.59 -4.62 14.71
C THR A 691 10.65 -4.07 16.13
N ALA A 692 9.51 -4.01 16.83
CA ALA A 692 9.46 -3.52 18.20
C ALA A 692 10.31 -4.38 19.16
N SER A 693 10.27 -5.71 18.99
CA SER A 693 11.07 -6.65 19.78
C SER A 693 12.57 -6.48 19.52
N TYR A 694 12.98 -6.18 18.27
CA TYR A 694 14.38 -5.89 17.96
C TYR A 694 14.84 -4.56 18.59
N ALA A 695 13.98 -3.56 18.73
CA ALA A 695 14.31 -2.29 19.40
C ALA A 695 14.29 -2.38 20.93
N ALA A 696 13.60 -3.38 21.50
CA ALA A 696 13.39 -3.51 22.95
C ALA A 696 14.70 -3.41 23.77
N GLY A 697 14.65 -2.64 24.85
CA GLY A 697 15.76 -2.42 25.78
C GLY A 697 16.90 -1.57 25.23
N TRP A 698 16.78 -0.99 24.03
CA TRP A 698 17.77 -0.06 23.51
C TRP A 698 17.85 1.21 24.36
N THR A 699 19.07 1.67 24.62
CA THR A 699 19.35 2.91 25.34
C THR A 699 20.31 3.73 24.52
N ASP A 700 19.92 4.97 24.24
CA ASP A 700 20.77 5.94 23.58
C ASP A 700 21.90 6.43 24.51
N PRO A 701 23.01 6.90 23.93
CA PRO A 701 24.01 7.69 24.64
C PRO A 701 23.39 8.82 25.47
N ALA A 702 23.98 9.15 26.62
CA ALA A 702 23.38 10.06 27.60
C ALA A 702 23.17 11.50 27.07
N ASP A 703 24.01 11.94 26.13
CA ASP A 703 24.01 13.25 25.50
C ASP A 703 23.32 13.26 24.12
N TYR A 704 22.78 12.12 23.68
CA TYR A 704 22.10 12.01 22.39
C TYR A 704 20.62 12.39 22.52
N VAL A 705 20.18 13.31 21.66
CA VAL A 705 18.76 13.56 21.38
C VAL A 705 18.58 13.42 19.88
N SER A 706 17.71 12.51 19.46
CA SER A 706 17.55 12.21 18.04
C SER A 706 17.03 13.41 17.26
N SER A 707 17.68 13.71 16.14
CA SER A 707 17.20 14.69 15.17
C SER A 707 15.98 14.20 14.38
N ILE A 708 15.67 12.90 14.42
CA ILE A 708 14.55 12.26 13.74
C ILE A 708 13.27 12.38 14.58
N THR A 709 13.34 11.99 15.85
CA THR A 709 12.16 11.92 16.73
C THR A 709 12.10 13.01 17.79
N GLY A 710 13.19 13.77 18.00
CA GLY A 710 13.30 14.73 19.10
C GLY A 710 13.37 14.10 20.49
N GLN A 711 13.58 12.78 20.55
CA GLN A 711 13.56 11.99 21.77
C GLN A 711 14.90 11.31 22.00
N ARG A 712 15.13 10.94 23.26
CA ARG A 712 16.14 9.98 23.68
C ARG A 712 15.43 8.72 24.17
N PHE A 713 15.90 7.56 23.76
CA PHE A 713 15.43 6.27 24.24
C PHE A 713 16.23 5.84 25.47
N ASP A 714 15.52 5.54 26.55
CA ASP A 714 16.03 4.96 27.78
C ASP A 714 15.37 3.62 28.02
N SER A 715 16.08 2.53 27.72
CA SER A 715 15.53 1.17 27.78
C SER A 715 14.18 1.06 27.07
N PHE A 716 14.20 1.30 25.75
CA PHE A 716 13.00 1.35 24.89
C PHE A 716 11.99 0.23 25.22
N ASP A 717 10.76 0.63 25.57
CA ASP A 717 9.66 -0.27 25.89
C ASP A 717 8.63 -0.31 24.74
N PRO A 718 8.55 -1.43 23.99
CA PRO A 718 7.53 -1.63 22.97
C PRO A 718 6.10 -1.41 23.44
N ALA A 719 5.77 -1.75 24.69
CA ALA A 719 4.40 -1.68 25.20
C ALA A 719 3.91 -0.24 25.35
N VAL A 720 4.82 0.70 25.64
CA VAL A 720 4.52 2.14 25.70
C VAL A 720 4.34 2.71 24.30
N LYS A 721 5.19 2.29 23.35
CA LYS A 721 5.17 2.84 21.99
C LYS A 721 4.02 2.29 21.14
N LEU A 722 3.64 1.03 21.34
CA LEU A 722 2.60 0.33 20.56
C LEU A 722 1.57 -0.35 21.47
N PRO A 723 0.78 0.41 22.25
CA PRO A 723 -0.22 -0.17 23.16
C PRO A 723 -1.26 -1.04 22.44
N GLN A 724 -1.51 -0.79 21.14
CA GLN A 724 -2.49 -1.49 20.32
C GLN A 724 -2.03 -2.84 19.77
N ILE A 725 -0.74 -3.21 19.90
CA ILE A 725 -0.18 -4.39 19.21
C ILE A 725 -0.89 -5.70 19.56
N GLY A 726 -1.36 -5.84 20.81
CA GLY A 726 -2.11 -7.01 21.25
C GLY A 726 -3.42 -7.21 20.49
N SER A 727 -4.16 -6.11 20.27
CA SER A 727 -5.42 -6.14 19.51
C SER A 727 -5.18 -6.49 18.05
N LEU A 728 -4.12 -5.92 17.43
CA LEU A 728 -3.74 -6.26 16.06
C LEU A 728 -3.46 -7.77 15.93
N LEU A 729 -2.62 -8.32 16.79
CA LEU A 729 -2.27 -9.76 16.76
C LEU A 729 -3.46 -10.69 17.03
N ASN A 730 -4.57 -10.19 17.57
CA ASN A 730 -5.77 -10.98 17.86
C ASN A 730 -6.70 -11.14 16.64
N VAL A 731 -6.60 -10.29 15.61
CA VAL A 731 -7.53 -10.32 14.46
C VAL A 731 -7.66 -11.71 13.81
N PRO A 732 -6.58 -12.48 13.56
CA PRO A 732 -6.72 -13.81 12.99
C PRO A 732 -7.52 -14.80 13.84
N ASN A 733 -7.53 -14.62 15.17
CA ASN A 733 -8.33 -15.46 16.07
C ASN A 733 -9.82 -15.17 15.94
N LEU A 734 -10.20 -13.92 15.64
CA LEU A 734 -11.60 -13.51 15.45
C LEU A 734 -12.21 -14.06 14.15
N LEU A 735 -11.37 -14.37 13.17
CA LEU A 735 -11.77 -14.74 11.80
C LEU A 735 -11.27 -16.13 11.42
N ALA A 736 -11.51 -17.11 12.29
CA ALA A 736 -11.22 -18.50 12.05
C ALA A 736 -12.49 -19.35 12.13
N TYR A 737 -12.55 -20.42 11.34
CA TYR A 737 -13.57 -21.45 11.50
C TYR A 737 -13.38 -22.24 12.81
N PRO A 738 -14.41 -23.01 13.25
CA PRO A 738 -14.32 -23.82 14.46
C PRO A 738 -13.19 -24.87 14.47
N ASP A 739 -12.69 -25.29 13.31
CA ASP A 739 -11.53 -26.20 13.18
C ASP A 739 -10.16 -25.48 13.23
N GLY A 740 -10.20 -24.16 13.45
CA GLY A 740 -9.07 -23.25 13.55
C GLY A 740 -8.51 -22.76 12.22
N SER A 741 -9.02 -23.24 11.08
CA SER A 741 -8.61 -22.75 9.77
C SER A 741 -9.06 -21.30 9.59
N TYR A 742 -8.25 -20.48 8.93
CA TYR A 742 -8.63 -19.10 8.61
C TYR A 742 -9.87 -19.06 7.73
N TYR A 743 -10.70 -18.01 7.90
CA TYR A 743 -11.67 -17.62 6.87
C TYR A 743 -10.88 -17.07 5.67
N PRO A 744 -10.89 -17.72 4.50
CA PRO A 744 -9.95 -17.41 3.42
C PRO A 744 -10.40 -16.21 2.55
N ILE A 745 -10.66 -15.06 3.18
CA ILE A 745 -11.02 -13.80 2.51
C ILE A 745 -9.85 -13.21 1.73
N ASN A 746 -10.12 -12.70 0.53
CA ASN A 746 -9.11 -12.11 -0.36
C ASN A 746 -7.88 -13.03 -0.52
N ASP A 747 -6.67 -12.46 -0.59
CA ASP A 747 -5.42 -13.22 -0.61
C ASP A 747 -5.07 -13.84 0.74
N THR A 748 -5.94 -14.72 1.24
CA THR A 748 -5.69 -15.55 2.41
C THR A 748 -5.50 -17.00 1.99
N TRP A 749 -4.40 -17.60 2.40
CA TRP A 749 -4.18 -19.03 2.23
C TRP A 749 -5.03 -19.85 3.21
N ALA A 750 -5.98 -20.62 2.68
CA ALA A 750 -6.94 -21.40 3.47
C ALA A 750 -6.31 -22.47 4.40
N PHE A 751 -5.08 -22.91 4.12
CA PHE A 751 -4.39 -23.89 4.97
C PHE A 751 -3.90 -23.31 6.30
N GLN A 752 -3.82 -21.98 6.41
CA GLN A 752 -3.33 -21.31 7.61
C GLN A 752 -4.35 -21.42 8.75
N LYS A 753 -3.82 -21.41 9.98
CA LYS A 753 -4.62 -21.61 11.19
C LYS A 753 -4.40 -20.52 12.21
N ALA A 754 -5.47 -20.15 12.90
CA ALA A 754 -5.40 -19.30 14.07
C ALA A 754 -4.82 -20.07 15.27
N ALA A 755 -4.04 -19.37 16.08
CA ALA A 755 -3.42 -19.96 17.27
C ALA A 755 -4.45 -20.20 18.38
N ALA A 756 -5.46 -19.34 18.51
CA ALA A 756 -6.50 -19.43 19.53
C ALA A 756 -7.85 -18.91 18.99
N PRO A 757 -8.56 -19.67 18.14
CA PRO A 757 -9.82 -19.24 17.53
C PRO A 757 -10.86 -18.75 18.55
N GLN A 758 -11.46 -17.58 18.28
CA GLN A 758 -12.50 -16.92 19.09
C GLN A 758 -13.82 -16.93 18.33
N ASN A 759 -14.61 -17.96 18.60
CA ASN A 759 -15.80 -18.31 17.84
C ASN A 759 -17.06 -18.41 18.68
N ASP A 760 -17.04 -17.93 19.91
CA ASP A 760 -18.17 -18.02 20.84
C ASP A 760 -19.33 -17.07 20.50
N ALA A 761 -19.12 -16.05 19.68
CA ALA A 761 -20.12 -15.04 19.34
C ALA A 761 -20.10 -14.57 17.87
N SER A 762 -21.24 -14.03 17.44
CA SER A 762 -21.36 -13.25 16.20
C SER A 762 -20.53 -11.97 16.30
N LEU A 763 -19.96 -11.55 15.19
CA LEU A 763 -18.97 -10.48 15.11
C LEU A 763 -19.28 -9.56 13.93
N LEU A 764 -19.00 -8.27 14.12
CA LEU A 764 -18.91 -7.29 13.05
C LEU A 764 -17.51 -6.66 13.10
N MET A 765 -16.83 -6.65 11.96
CA MET A 765 -15.65 -5.82 11.71
C MET A 765 -16.07 -4.73 10.72
N PRO A 766 -16.49 -3.56 11.22
CA PRO A 766 -17.20 -2.58 10.40
C PRO A 766 -16.30 -1.91 9.37
N ALA A 767 -15.00 -1.71 9.66
CA ALA A 767 -14.07 -1.08 8.74
C ALA A 767 -13.60 -2.07 7.67
N ALA A 768 -13.32 -3.31 8.07
CA ALA A 768 -12.95 -4.39 7.15
C ALA A 768 -14.13 -4.89 6.29
N GLY A 769 -15.37 -4.52 6.64
CA GLY A 769 -16.58 -4.93 5.95
C GLY A 769 -16.86 -6.42 6.06
N ILE A 770 -16.78 -6.99 7.27
CA ILE A 770 -17.01 -8.42 7.52
C ILE A 770 -18.05 -8.59 8.62
N ALA A 771 -19.11 -9.35 8.33
CA ALA A 771 -20.08 -9.79 9.32
C ALA A 771 -20.04 -11.32 9.44
N LYS A 772 -19.99 -11.82 10.69
CA LYS A 772 -20.01 -13.24 11.04
C LYS A 772 -21.19 -13.50 11.97
N LEU A 773 -22.11 -14.37 11.55
CA LEU A 773 -23.18 -14.89 12.40
C LEU A 773 -22.81 -16.29 12.91
N VAL A 774 -23.00 -16.53 14.20
CA VAL A 774 -22.61 -17.76 14.88
C VAL A 774 -23.82 -18.46 15.48
N ARG A 775 -23.92 -19.78 15.30
CA ARG A 775 -24.85 -20.63 16.05
C ARG A 775 -24.16 -21.86 16.63
N GLY A 776 -24.53 -22.22 17.86
CA GLY A 776 -23.89 -23.29 18.60
C GLY A 776 -22.56 -22.86 19.23
N GLN A 777 -21.80 -23.83 19.74
CA GLN A 777 -20.55 -23.61 20.47
C GLN A 777 -19.55 -24.73 20.12
N GLY A 778 -18.25 -24.43 20.25
CA GLY A 778 -17.17 -25.39 20.02
C GLY A 778 -17.15 -25.97 18.60
N ALA A 779 -16.71 -27.21 18.43
CA ALA A 779 -16.54 -27.84 17.12
C ALA A 779 -17.84 -28.09 16.34
N GLY A 780 -18.99 -28.16 17.03
CA GLY A 780 -20.32 -28.36 16.42
C GLY A 780 -21.03 -27.05 16.06
N GLN A 781 -20.30 -25.95 16.08
CA GLN A 781 -20.79 -24.63 15.71
C GLN A 781 -20.94 -24.50 14.19
N SER A 782 -21.93 -23.71 13.79
CA SER A 782 -22.12 -23.26 12.41
C SER A 782 -21.88 -21.74 12.33
N GLN A 783 -21.30 -21.29 11.23
CA GLN A 783 -20.92 -19.90 11.00
C GLN A 783 -21.34 -19.46 9.60
N LEU A 784 -21.89 -18.26 9.50
CA LEU A 784 -22.25 -17.61 8.24
C LEU A 784 -21.49 -16.29 8.13
N TYR A 785 -20.70 -16.14 7.08
CA TYR A 785 -19.95 -14.92 6.79
C TYR A 785 -20.58 -14.20 5.61
N MET A 786 -20.61 -12.87 5.67
CA MET A 786 -20.86 -12.00 4.53
C MET A 786 -19.83 -10.88 4.50
N THR A 787 -19.27 -10.62 3.32
CA THR A 787 -18.26 -9.58 3.10
C THR A 787 -18.79 -8.45 2.23
N PHE A 788 -18.51 -7.23 2.62
CA PHE A 788 -18.82 -5.98 1.90
C PHE A 788 -17.58 -5.07 1.96
N SER A 789 -16.41 -5.70 1.88
CA SER A 789 -15.11 -5.11 2.18
C SER A 789 -14.73 -3.96 1.24
N PRO A 790 -14.02 -2.93 1.73
CA PRO A 790 -13.34 -1.98 0.86
C PRO A 790 -12.22 -2.67 0.05
N LYS A 791 -11.66 -1.93 -0.91
CA LYS A 791 -10.71 -2.43 -1.91
C LYS A 791 -9.40 -1.62 -1.88
N TYR A 792 -8.43 -2.08 -1.08
CA TYR A 792 -7.19 -1.36 -0.75
C TYR A 792 -5.90 -2.14 -1.04
N GLY A 793 -6.00 -3.26 -1.74
CA GLY A 793 -4.86 -4.09 -2.16
C GLY A 793 -5.10 -5.57 -1.89
N HIS A 794 -4.55 -6.43 -2.76
CA HIS A 794 -4.76 -7.88 -2.70
C HIS A 794 -6.24 -8.30 -2.75
N ASP A 795 -7.06 -7.49 -3.42
CA ASP A 795 -8.51 -7.60 -3.41
C ASP A 795 -9.04 -8.68 -4.36
N HIS A 796 -10.03 -9.43 -3.88
CA HIS A 796 -10.91 -10.23 -4.74
C HIS A 796 -12.08 -9.39 -5.26
N LYS A 797 -12.70 -9.80 -6.38
CA LYS A 797 -13.83 -9.11 -7.01
C LYS A 797 -15.16 -9.72 -6.52
N ASP A 798 -15.36 -9.70 -5.21
CA ASP A 798 -16.30 -10.55 -4.46
C ASP A 798 -17.37 -9.76 -3.68
N PRO A 799 -18.05 -8.75 -4.28
CA PRO A 799 -19.00 -7.93 -3.54
C PRO A 799 -20.11 -8.80 -2.94
N LEU A 800 -20.43 -8.60 -1.66
CA LEU A 800 -21.47 -9.35 -0.94
C LEU A 800 -21.28 -10.89 -0.95
N ASN A 801 -20.04 -11.38 -1.02
CA ASN A 801 -19.73 -12.81 -0.96
C ASN A 801 -20.22 -13.44 0.35
N LEU A 802 -20.70 -14.68 0.26
CA LEU A 802 -21.24 -15.46 1.39
C LEU A 802 -20.44 -16.73 1.59
N SER A 803 -20.11 -17.06 2.83
CA SER A 803 -19.49 -18.35 3.17
C SER A 803 -20.21 -19.03 4.33
N LEU A 804 -20.42 -20.34 4.20
CA LEU A 804 -21.15 -21.15 5.17
C LEU A 804 -20.29 -22.30 5.68
N TYR A 805 -20.00 -22.27 6.97
CA TYR A 805 -19.44 -23.38 7.72
C TYR A 805 -20.54 -24.01 8.57
N GLY A 806 -20.77 -25.31 8.43
CA GLY A 806 -21.80 -26.02 9.16
C GLY A 806 -21.48 -27.51 9.24
N GLU A 807 -21.96 -28.15 10.31
CA GLU A 807 -21.75 -29.59 10.51
C GLU A 807 -20.26 -30.00 10.44
N GLY A 808 -19.38 -29.15 11.00
CA GLY A 808 -17.94 -29.39 11.09
C GLY A 808 -17.16 -29.21 9.79
N GLN A 809 -17.72 -28.55 8.78
CA GLN A 809 -17.02 -28.28 7.53
C GLN A 809 -17.48 -27.01 6.82
N GLU A 810 -16.59 -26.48 5.97
CA GLU A 810 -16.89 -25.44 5.01
C GLU A 810 -17.70 -26.01 3.85
N LEU A 811 -18.98 -25.62 3.74
CA LEU A 811 -19.92 -26.11 2.73
C LEU A 811 -19.99 -25.19 1.51
N LEU A 812 -19.98 -23.87 1.76
CA LEU A 812 -19.90 -22.83 0.74
C LEU A 812 -18.60 -22.05 0.99
N PRO A 813 -17.49 -22.41 0.34
CA PRO A 813 -16.19 -21.81 0.57
C PRO A 813 -16.01 -20.50 -0.19
N ASP A 814 -15.14 -19.64 0.37
CA ASP A 814 -14.28 -18.78 -0.45
C ASP A 814 -13.01 -19.57 -0.81
N ILE A 815 -12.48 -19.40 -2.01
CA ILE A 815 -11.35 -20.17 -2.55
C ILE A 815 -10.00 -19.68 -1.99
N GLY A 816 -9.88 -18.40 -1.66
CA GLY A 816 -8.64 -17.81 -1.14
C GLY A 816 -7.49 -17.77 -2.16
N TYR A 817 -6.26 -17.79 -1.66
CA TYR A 817 -5.06 -17.44 -2.44
C TYR A 817 -4.30 -18.63 -3.08
N THR A 818 -3.70 -18.38 -4.25
CA THR A 818 -2.78 -19.27 -4.98
C THR A 818 -1.83 -18.47 -5.87
N HIS A 819 -0.64 -18.99 -6.12
CA HIS A 819 0.29 -18.48 -7.12
C HIS A 819 0.28 -19.29 -8.44
N THR A 820 -0.79 -20.03 -8.72
CA THR A 820 -0.93 -20.88 -9.92
C THR A 820 -1.55 -20.10 -11.07
N PHE A 821 -1.60 -20.69 -12.27
CA PHE A 821 -2.32 -20.09 -13.40
C PHE A 821 -3.84 -19.91 -13.16
N TYR A 822 -4.40 -20.47 -12.07
CA TYR A 822 -5.81 -20.28 -11.68
C TYR A 822 -6.03 -19.07 -10.78
N ARG A 823 -5.02 -18.23 -10.58
CA ARG A 823 -5.16 -17.00 -9.81
C ARG A 823 -6.25 -16.06 -10.33
N GLN A 824 -6.36 -15.84 -11.64
CA GLN A 824 -7.41 -14.97 -12.16
C GLN A 824 -8.82 -15.56 -11.97
N TRP A 825 -8.93 -16.89 -11.82
CA TRP A 825 -10.18 -17.54 -11.42
C TRP A 825 -10.53 -17.22 -9.97
N THR A 826 -9.59 -17.38 -9.03
CA THR A 826 -9.83 -17.06 -7.61
C THR A 826 -10.16 -15.59 -7.37
N LEU A 827 -9.70 -14.69 -8.26
CA LEU A 827 -10.03 -13.27 -8.21
C LEU A 827 -11.39 -12.91 -8.81
N SER A 828 -11.89 -13.71 -9.75
CA SER A 828 -13.08 -13.37 -10.56
C SER A 828 -14.37 -13.34 -9.72
N THR A 829 -15.35 -12.52 -10.10
CA THR A 829 -16.64 -12.50 -9.39
C THR A 829 -17.36 -13.85 -9.50
N LEU A 830 -17.27 -14.51 -10.66
CA LEU A 830 -17.83 -15.85 -10.82
C LEU A 830 -17.16 -16.90 -9.94
N GLY A 831 -15.92 -16.68 -9.49
CA GLY A 831 -15.21 -17.54 -8.54
C GLY A 831 -15.78 -17.51 -7.11
N HIS A 832 -16.69 -16.59 -6.80
CA HIS A 832 -17.23 -16.37 -5.46
C HIS A 832 -18.72 -16.74 -5.37
N ASN A 833 -19.28 -16.65 -4.16
CA ASN A 833 -20.67 -16.95 -3.85
C ASN A 833 -21.47 -15.64 -3.85
N THR A 834 -21.71 -15.04 -5.02
CA THR A 834 -22.39 -13.74 -5.17
C THR A 834 -23.16 -13.66 -6.50
N VAL A 835 -23.51 -12.45 -6.98
CA VAL A 835 -24.15 -12.24 -8.30
C VAL A 835 -23.20 -11.57 -9.29
N VAL A 836 -23.04 -12.17 -10.47
CA VAL A 836 -22.34 -11.56 -11.62
C VAL A 836 -23.35 -10.76 -12.45
N VAL A 837 -22.98 -9.52 -12.82
CA VAL A 837 -23.81 -8.65 -13.68
C VAL A 837 -23.18 -8.56 -15.06
N ASP A 838 -23.99 -8.78 -16.10
CA ASP A 838 -23.62 -8.71 -17.52
C ASP A 838 -22.45 -9.61 -17.95
N GLY A 839 -22.13 -10.63 -17.15
CA GLY A 839 -20.94 -11.47 -17.38
C GLY A 839 -19.67 -10.64 -17.31
N LYS A 840 -19.51 -9.83 -16.27
CA LYS A 840 -18.32 -9.04 -16.01
C LYS A 840 -17.97 -9.17 -14.54
N ASP A 841 -16.69 -9.04 -14.22
CA ASP A 841 -16.33 -8.88 -12.83
C ASP A 841 -16.77 -7.53 -12.28
N ALA A 842 -17.00 -7.49 -10.96
CA ALA A 842 -17.13 -6.27 -10.19
C ALA A 842 -15.88 -5.38 -10.33
N THR A 843 -16.10 -4.05 -10.31
CA THR A 843 -15.00 -3.10 -10.25
C THR A 843 -14.43 -3.01 -8.83
N ILE A 844 -13.11 -2.95 -8.74
CA ILE A 844 -12.36 -2.70 -7.50
C ILE A 844 -11.51 -1.42 -7.62
N GLN A 845 -11.58 -0.73 -8.76
CA GLN A 845 -10.83 0.49 -9.04
C GLN A 845 -11.75 1.70 -9.09
N GLY A 846 -11.18 2.87 -8.77
CA GLY A 846 -11.87 4.16 -8.77
C GLY A 846 -12.45 4.54 -7.41
N ALA A 847 -12.59 5.85 -7.19
CA ALA A 847 -12.99 6.43 -5.90
C ALA A 847 -14.36 5.94 -5.40
N SER A 848 -15.27 5.58 -6.30
CA SER A 848 -16.60 5.07 -5.93
C SER A 848 -16.57 3.63 -5.43
N ALA A 849 -15.69 2.78 -5.96
CA ALA A 849 -15.64 1.34 -5.66
C ALA A 849 -14.75 1.01 -4.45
N LYS A 850 -13.66 1.78 -4.26
CA LYS A 850 -12.69 1.58 -3.17
C LYS A 850 -13.31 1.48 -1.77
N PRO A 851 -14.34 2.27 -1.39
CA PRO A 851 -14.94 2.17 -0.05
C PRO A 851 -15.68 0.86 0.22
N GLY A 852 -15.94 0.02 -0.78
CA GLY A 852 -16.68 -1.22 -0.59
C GLY A 852 -18.18 -1.00 -0.39
N GLY A 853 -18.84 -1.95 0.26
CA GLY A 853 -20.27 -1.87 0.55
C GLY A 853 -20.56 -1.29 1.92
N LYS A 854 -21.85 -1.25 2.28
CA LYS A 854 -22.32 -0.78 3.59
C LYS A 854 -23.29 -1.77 4.22
N LEU A 855 -23.11 -2.04 5.51
CA LEU A 855 -24.06 -2.80 6.30
C LEU A 855 -25.25 -1.92 6.66
N THR A 856 -26.45 -2.37 6.31
CA THR A 856 -27.71 -1.69 6.60
C THR A 856 -28.59 -2.46 7.56
N ALA A 857 -28.24 -3.67 8.00
CA ALA A 857 -28.89 -4.32 9.13
C ALA A 857 -27.98 -5.38 9.75
N LEU A 858 -28.08 -5.54 11.07
CA LEU A 858 -27.48 -6.64 11.82
C LEU A 858 -28.33 -6.89 13.07
N ASN A 859 -29.22 -7.87 12.97
CA ASN A 859 -30.26 -8.14 13.96
C ASN A 859 -29.99 -9.49 14.61
N LEU A 860 -29.49 -9.45 15.85
CA LEU A 860 -29.45 -10.61 16.75
C LEU A 860 -30.76 -10.61 17.56
N PHE A 861 -31.78 -11.31 17.06
CA PHE A 861 -33.13 -11.18 17.59
C PHE A 861 -33.29 -11.75 19.01
N SER A 862 -32.47 -12.73 19.38
CA SER A 862 -32.37 -13.26 20.75
C SER A 862 -30.93 -13.23 21.25
N GLY A 863 -30.75 -13.15 22.57
CA GLY A 863 -29.41 -13.21 23.18
C GLY A 863 -28.67 -14.53 22.96
N ALA A 864 -29.41 -15.62 22.67
CA ALA A 864 -28.85 -16.93 22.31
C ALA A 864 -28.55 -17.06 20.79
N GLY A 865 -28.99 -16.11 19.96
CA GLY A 865 -28.74 -16.14 18.52
C GLY A 865 -29.58 -17.16 17.74
N ASP A 866 -30.78 -17.51 18.22
CA ASP A 866 -31.66 -18.49 17.54
C ASP A 866 -32.12 -18.02 16.15
N VAL A 867 -32.37 -16.71 16.01
CA VAL A 867 -32.76 -16.07 14.76
C VAL A 867 -31.86 -14.85 14.62
N GLN A 868 -31.13 -14.79 13.52
CA GLN A 868 -30.18 -13.72 13.22
C GLN A 868 -30.40 -13.29 11.77
N ALA A 869 -30.21 -12.01 11.47
CA ALA A 869 -30.25 -11.50 10.11
C ALA A 869 -29.22 -10.39 9.92
N MET A 870 -28.71 -10.25 8.71
CA MET A 870 -27.89 -9.13 8.31
C MET A 870 -28.31 -8.64 6.92
N GLN A 871 -28.00 -7.40 6.59
CA GLN A 871 -28.22 -6.84 5.25
C GLN A 871 -27.09 -5.90 4.89
N ALA A 872 -26.58 -6.00 3.67
CA ALA A 872 -25.59 -5.08 3.11
C ALA A 872 -25.90 -4.71 1.66
N HIS A 873 -25.36 -3.57 1.23
CA HIS A 873 -25.51 -2.98 -0.10
C HIS A 873 -24.13 -2.67 -0.69
N GLN A 874 -23.95 -2.89 -2.00
CA GLN A 874 -22.71 -2.59 -2.71
C GLN A 874 -22.96 -2.26 -4.19
N GLU A 875 -23.85 -1.30 -4.46
CA GLU A 875 -24.21 -0.87 -5.83
C GLU A 875 -22.98 -0.36 -6.62
N ASN A 876 -22.02 0.23 -5.91
CA ASN A 876 -20.77 0.74 -6.48
C ASN A 876 -19.85 -0.35 -7.09
N ALA A 877 -20.17 -1.63 -6.93
CA ALA A 877 -19.47 -2.74 -7.57
C ALA A 877 -19.66 -2.79 -9.10
N TYR A 878 -20.75 -2.21 -9.62
CA TYR A 878 -21.06 -2.24 -11.06
C TYR A 878 -21.61 -0.89 -11.56
N PRO A 879 -21.05 -0.32 -12.64
CA PRO A 879 -21.62 0.86 -13.26
C PRO A 879 -23.05 0.61 -13.77
N GLY A 880 -23.98 1.51 -13.46
CA GLY A 880 -25.36 1.43 -13.95
C GLY A 880 -26.28 0.50 -13.15
N VAL A 881 -25.80 -0.09 -12.06
CA VAL A 881 -26.60 -0.86 -11.12
C VAL A 881 -27.17 0.08 -10.05
N THR A 882 -28.48 -0.02 -9.80
CA THR A 882 -29.19 0.82 -8.82
C THR A 882 -29.52 0.08 -7.52
N GLU A 883 -29.47 -1.25 -7.54
CA GLU A 883 -29.56 -2.09 -6.35
C GLU A 883 -28.60 -3.27 -6.51
N TYR A 884 -27.81 -3.53 -5.47
CA TYR A 884 -26.98 -4.72 -5.32
C TYR A 884 -26.89 -5.01 -3.83
N SER A 885 -27.89 -5.73 -3.32
CA SER A 885 -28.08 -5.94 -1.89
C SER A 885 -28.27 -7.42 -1.56
N ARG A 886 -27.82 -7.80 -0.37
CA ARG A 886 -27.94 -9.18 0.13
C ARG A 886 -28.40 -9.18 1.58
N GLU A 887 -29.34 -10.06 1.88
CA GLU A 887 -29.97 -10.19 3.19
C GLU A 887 -30.09 -11.67 3.58
N PRO A 888 -29.07 -12.23 4.24
CA PRO A 888 -29.16 -13.57 4.79
C PRO A 888 -29.73 -13.59 6.21
N TRP A 889 -30.62 -14.55 6.45
CA TRP A 889 -31.16 -14.93 7.76
C TRP A 889 -30.56 -16.26 8.18
N PHE A 890 -30.07 -16.36 9.42
CA PHE A 890 -29.55 -17.60 9.99
C PHE A 890 -30.43 -18.07 11.15
N ILE A 891 -31.15 -19.18 10.93
CA ILE A 891 -32.29 -19.60 11.75
C ILE A 891 -32.04 -20.99 12.34
N GLY A 892 -32.25 -21.13 13.64
CA GLY A 892 -32.21 -22.41 14.34
C GLY A 892 -33.51 -23.18 14.27
N PHE A 893 -33.41 -24.49 14.03
CA PHE A 893 -34.56 -25.39 14.15
C PHE A 893 -35.15 -25.34 15.57
N ASN A 894 -36.48 -25.33 15.67
CA ASN A 894 -37.16 -25.34 16.96
C ASN A 894 -36.73 -26.53 17.83
N GLY A 895 -36.40 -26.26 19.09
CA GLY A 895 -35.92 -27.27 20.05
C GLY A 895 -34.55 -27.89 19.74
N ALA A 896 -33.85 -27.48 18.68
CA ALA A 896 -32.53 -28.02 18.35
C ALA A 896 -31.43 -27.34 19.18
N SER A 897 -30.54 -28.14 19.77
CA SER A 897 -29.32 -27.66 20.41
C SER A 897 -28.17 -27.50 19.42
N GLY A 898 -27.21 -26.61 19.72
CA GLY A 898 -25.97 -26.48 18.95
C GLY A 898 -26.11 -25.69 17.65
N GLY A 899 -25.27 -26.01 16.65
CA GLY A 899 -25.18 -25.30 15.37
C GLY A 899 -26.26 -25.65 14.32
N ALA A 900 -27.17 -26.58 14.63
CA ALA A 900 -28.17 -27.09 13.68
C ALA A 900 -29.20 -26.01 13.30
N GLY A 901 -29.36 -25.73 12.01
CA GLY A 901 -30.24 -24.68 11.49
C GLY A 901 -30.10 -24.54 9.98
N TYR A 902 -30.70 -23.49 9.42
CA TYR A 902 -30.69 -23.20 7.99
C TYR A 902 -30.53 -21.71 7.71
N VAL A 903 -30.14 -21.37 6.48
CA VAL A 903 -30.00 -20.00 6.01
C VAL A 903 -31.12 -19.67 5.02
N VAL A 904 -31.74 -18.50 5.13
CA VAL A 904 -32.57 -17.92 4.05
C VAL A 904 -31.80 -16.75 3.46
N ASP A 905 -31.36 -16.86 2.22
CA ASP A 905 -30.58 -15.85 1.51
C ASP A 905 -31.47 -15.11 0.50
N LEU A 906 -31.61 -13.80 0.66
CA LEU A 906 -32.28 -12.92 -0.30
C LEU A 906 -31.25 -12.03 -0.98
N PHE A 907 -31.11 -12.14 -2.29
CA PHE A 907 -30.22 -11.29 -3.10
C PHE A 907 -31.03 -10.47 -4.10
N ARG A 908 -30.86 -9.15 -4.09
CA ARG A 908 -31.58 -8.22 -4.96
C ARG A 908 -30.60 -7.49 -5.87
N VAL A 909 -30.91 -7.47 -7.17
CA VAL A 909 -30.13 -6.71 -8.17
C VAL A 909 -31.05 -5.99 -9.14
N ALA A 910 -30.77 -4.71 -9.39
CA ALA A 910 -31.48 -3.89 -10.37
C ALA A 910 -30.51 -3.16 -11.32
N GLY A 911 -30.75 -3.28 -12.62
CA GLY A 911 -29.90 -2.77 -13.71
C GLY A 911 -29.38 -3.91 -14.60
N GLY A 912 -28.61 -3.59 -15.64
CA GLY A 912 -28.02 -4.61 -16.53
C GLY A 912 -29.04 -5.41 -17.36
N GLY A 913 -28.53 -6.38 -18.13
CA GLY A 913 -29.32 -7.29 -18.96
C GLY A 913 -29.15 -8.78 -18.63
N LYS A 914 -28.19 -9.12 -17.75
CA LYS A 914 -27.96 -10.50 -17.31
C LYS A 914 -27.50 -10.53 -15.85
N HIS A 915 -28.20 -11.31 -15.03
CA HIS A 915 -27.83 -11.57 -13.64
C HIS A 915 -27.54 -13.05 -13.42
N GLU A 916 -26.43 -13.36 -12.77
CA GLU A 916 -26.01 -14.74 -12.53
C GLU A 916 -25.70 -14.93 -11.05
N TYR A 917 -26.66 -15.50 -10.30
CA TYR A 917 -26.43 -15.91 -8.92
C TYR A 917 -25.59 -17.19 -8.91
N THR A 918 -24.54 -17.23 -8.10
CA THR A 918 -23.55 -18.31 -8.15
C THR A 918 -23.14 -18.80 -6.77
N LEU A 919 -22.89 -20.12 -6.65
CA LEU A 919 -22.41 -20.79 -5.44
C LEU A 919 -21.32 -21.83 -5.78
N ASN A 920 -20.25 -21.82 -5.00
CA ASN A 920 -19.25 -22.87 -4.89
C ASN A 920 -19.74 -23.95 -3.91
N GLY A 921 -19.53 -25.22 -4.23
CA GLY A 921 -19.58 -26.29 -3.22
C GLY A 921 -18.24 -26.55 -2.55
N ASP A 922 -18.18 -27.55 -1.67
CA ASP A 922 -17.00 -27.90 -0.86
C ASP A 922 -15.73 -28.01 -1.75
N ALA A 923 -14.74 -27.16 -1.45
CA ALA A 923 -13.47 -27.08 -2.16
C ALA A 923 -12.40 -28.02 -1.60
N ASN A 924 -12.58 -28.51 -0.37
CA ASN A 924 -11.60 -29.31 0.35
C ASN A 924 -11.84 -30.83 0.18
N ARG A 925 -12.98 -31.23 -0.41
CA ARG A 925 -13.43 -32.64 -0.53
C ARG A 925 -14.12 -32.92 -1.85
N ASP A 926 -14.33 -34.20 -2.14
CA ASP A 926 -15.05 -34.61 -3.34
C ASP A 926 -16.54 -34.32 -3.13
N ALA A 927 -17.05 -33.33 -3.86
CA ALA A 927 -18.45 -32.93 -3.77
C ALA A 927 -19.12 -33.00 -5.14
N VAL A 928 -20.40 -33.39 -5.14
CA VAL A 928 -21.26 -33.45 -6.31
C VAL A 928 -22.56 -32.73 -6.00
N LEU A 929 -23.00 -31.89 -6.94
CA LEU A 929 -24.26 -31.17 -6.84
C LEU A 929 -25.25 -31.72 -7.88
N THR A 930 -26.46 -32.05 -7.44
CA THR A 930 -27.54 -32.56 -8.28
C THR A 930 -28.78 -31.68 -8.13
N ALA A 931 -29.62 -31.62 -9.16
CA ALA A 931 -30.88 -30.88 -9.14
C ALA A 931 -32.10 -31.81 -9.18
N ASN A 932 -33.24 -31.35 -8.67
CA ASN A 932 -34.53 -32.04 -8.84
C ASN A 932 -35.13 -31.88 -10.26
N VAL A 933 -34.58 -30.95 -11.06
CA VAL A 933 -34.95 -30.75 -12.46
C VAL A 933 -34.05 -31.56 -13.41
N PRO A 934 -34.57 -32.07 -14.55
CA PRO A 934 -33.76 -32.77 -15.55
C PRO A 934 -32.70 -31.85 -16.16
N LEU A 935 -31.44 -32.29 -16.12
CA LEU A 935 -30.29 -31.56 -16.66
C LEU A 935 -29.92 -32.09 -18.06
N ALA A 936 -29.79 -31.18 -19.03
CA ALA A 936 -29.24 -31.44 -20.35
C ALA A 936 -27.74 -31.07 -20.40
N ASP A 937 -27.00 -31.68 -21.32
CA ASP A 937 -25.62 -31.27 -21.59
C ASP A 937 -25.62 -29.89 -22.27
N TYR A 938 -24.91 -28.93 -21.68
CA TYR A 938 -24.73 -27.60 -22.27
C TYR A 938 -23.46 -27.55 -23.10
N GLY A 939 -22.39 -28.15 -22.59
CA GLY A 939 -21.11 -28.24 -23.27
C GLY A 939 -19.91 -28.26 -22.32
N PRO A 940 -18.69 -28.25 -22.89
CA PRO A 940 -17.47 -28.36 -22.11
C PRO A 940 -17.20 -27.16 -21.19
N TYR A 941 -17.78 -25.99 -21.48
CA TYR A 941 -17.60 -24.74 -20.72
C TYR A 941 -18.89 -23.92 -20.68
N LEU A 942 -19.00 -22.92 -19.79
CA LEU A 942 -20.16 -22.00 -19.69
C LEU A 942 -20.17 -20.92 -20.80
N VAL A 943 -19.63 -21.23 -21.97
CA VAL A 943 -19.52 -20.31 -23.12
C VAL A 943 -20.63 -20.61 -24.12
N THR A 944 -21.13 -19.58 -24.79
CA THR A 944 -22.11 -19.76 -25.87
C THR A 944 -21.40 -20.13 -27.17
N GLY A 945 -22.00 -21.01 -27.97
CA GLY A 945 -21.44 -21.42 -29.26
C GLY A 945 -20.26 -22.39 -29.12
N SER A 946 -19.24 -22.21 -29.96
CA SER A 946 -18.03 -23.05 -29.95
C SER A 946 -16.76 -22.23 -30.25
N PRO A 947 -16.49 -21.15 -29.49
CA PRO A 947 -15.25 -20.40 -29.67
C PRO A 947 -14.04 -21.25 -29.27
N ALA A 948 -12.86 -20.88 -29.79
CA ALA A 948 -11.62 -21.48 -29.31
C ALA A 948 -11.34 -21.00 -27.88
N ILE A 949 -10.97 -21.94 -27.00
CA ILE A 949 -10.65 -21.67 -25.59
C ILE A 949 -9.16 -21.37 -25.46
N ILE A 950 -8.84 -20.26 -24.80
CA ILE A 950 -7.48 -19.82 -24.49
C ILE A 950 -7.25 -20.08 -23.01
N GLN A 951 -6.41 -21.06 -22.68
CA GLN A 951 -6.09 -21.41 -21.29
C GLN A 951 -5.06 -20.45 -20.71
N PRO A 952 -5.12 -20.12 -19.41
CA PRO A 952 -4.13 -19.28 -18.77
C PRO A 952 -2.77 -20.00 -18.70
N ALA A 953 -1.70 -19.32 -19.10
CA ALA A 953 -0.35 -19.89 -19.03
C ALA A 953 0.39 -19.58 -17.71
N GLN A 954 -0.03 -18.54 -16.99
CA GLN A 954 0.64 -18.02 -15.79
C GLN A 954 -0.35 -17.30 -14.86
N GLU A 955 0.08 -16.97 -13.64
CA GLU A 955 -0.74 -16.33 -12.60
C GLU A 955 -1.44 -15.02 -13.05
N THR A 956 -0.81 -14.25 -13.94
CA THR A 956 -1.31 -12.95 -14.42
C THR A 956 -2.19 -13.06 -15.67
N ASP A 957 -2.40 -14.26 -16.20
CA ASP A 957 -3.19 -14.49 -17.41
C ASP A 957 -4.63 -14.88 -17.04
N THR A 958 -5.61 -14.20 -17.63
CA THR A 958 -7.03 -14.52 -17.42
C THR A 958 -7.49 -15.74 -18.20
N GLY A 959 -6.76 -16.12 -19.26
CA GLY A 959 -7.33 -16.94 -20.33
C GLY A 959 -8.45 -16.18 -21.07
N GLY A 960 -9.24 -16.89 -21.87
CA GLY A 960 -10.41 -16.31 -22.53
C GLY A 960 -10.95 -17.15 -23.69
N THR A 961 -11.70 -16.50 -24.58
CA THR A 961 -12.27 -17.11 -25.78
C THR A 961 -11.93 -16.29 -27.03
N SER A 962 -11.92 -16.94 -28.20
CA SER A 962 -11.62 -16.27 -29.49
C SER A 962 -12.60 -15.15 -29.89
N ASP A 963 -13.77 -15.10 -29.25
CA ASP A 963 -14.84 -14.12 -29.47
C ASP A 963 -15.03 -13.16 -28.27
N ASN A 964 -14.07 -13.14 -27.32
CA ASN A 964 -14.05 -12.24 -26.17
C ASN A 964 -15.28 -12.32 -25.25
N GLN A 965 -15.80 -13.53 -25.01
CA GLN A 965 -16.75 -13.77 -23.93
C GLN A 965 -16.08 -13.56 -22.57
N TYR A 966 -16.89 -13.45 -21.52
CA TYR A 966 -16.40 -13.31 -20.15
C TYR A 966 -15.46 -14.46 -19.79
N TYR A 967 -14.21 -14.11 -19.45
CA TYR A 967 -13.15 -15.09 -19.20
C TYR A 967 -13.49 -16.06 -18.06
N GLY A 968 -14.29 -15.64 -17.06
CA GLY A 968 -14.73 -16.50 -15.97
C GLY A 968 -15.45 -17.77 -16.43
N TYR A 969 -16.14 -17.73 -17.57
CA TYR A 969 -16.90 -18.87 -18.10
C TYR A 969 -16.04 -20.07 -18.52
N ILE A 970 -14.75 -19.86 -18.84
CA ILE A 970 -13.85 -20.98 -19.21
C ILE A 970 -13.44 -21.83 -18.00
N TYR A 971 -13.68 -21.34 -16.77
CA TYR A 971 -13.35 -22.06 -15.54
C TYR A 971 -14.50 -22.91 -15.02
N VAL A 972 -15.68 -22.83 -15.64
CA VAL A 972 -16.83 -23.69 -15.33
C VAL A 972 -16.88 -24.77 -16.40
N LYS A 973 -16.41 -25.97 -16.04
CA LYS A 973 -16.24 -27.14 -16.91
C LYS A 973 -17.41 -28.12 -16.79
N ASP A 974 -17.55 -29.01 -17.78
CA ASP A 974 -18.54 -30.10 -17.80
C ASP A 974 -19.98 -29.59 -17.50
N VAL A 975 -20.40 -28.55 -18.22
CA VAL A 975 -21.58 -27.78 -17.87
C VAL A 975 -22.84 -28.50 -18.32
N ARG A 976 -23.77 -28.63 -17.39
CA ARG A 976 -25.14 -29.05 -17.65
C ARG A 976 -26.11 -27.93 -17.35
N GLU A 977 -27.23 -27.91 -18.06
CA GLU A 977 -28.25 -26.88 -17.90
C GLU A 977 -29.67 -27.43 -17.70
N ALA A 978 -30.53 -26.62 -17.10
CA ALA A 978 -31.97 -26.81 -17.10
C ALA A 978 -32.69 -25.46 -17.25
N GLN A 979 -33.83 -25.47 -17.94
CA GLN A 979 -34.77 -24.36 -17.94
C GLN A 979 -35.60 -24.40 -16.66
N VAL A 980 -35.80 -23.26 -16.01
CA VAL A 980 -36.58 -23.16 -14.76
C VAL A 980 -37.61 -22.03 -14.85
N PRO A 981 -38.63 -22.16 -15.70
CA PRO A 981 -39.50 -21.04 -16.07
C PRO A 981 -40.37 -20.50 -14.92
N ASP A 982 -40.71 -21.34 -13.95
CA ASP A 982 -41.38 -20.99 -12.69
C ASP A 982 -40.40 -20.51 -11.60
N GLY A 983 -39.10 -20.59 -11.89
CA GLY A 983 -38.02 -20.12 -11.04
C GLY A 983 -37.71 -21.04 -9.84
N THR A 984 -38.47 -22.11 -9.62
CA THR A 984 -38.32 -23.02 -8.47
C THR A 984 -37.46 -24.24 -8.80
N TYR A 985 -36.55 -24.58 -7.90
CA TYR A 985 -35.69 -25.76 -8.03
C TYR A 985 -35.11 -26.15 -6.67
N GLU A 986 -34.64 -27.39 -6.58
CA GLU A 986 -33.90 -27.89 -5.43
C GLU A 986 -32.55 -28.44 -5.88
N LEU A 987 -31.54 -28.21 -5.06
CA LEU A 987 -30.20 -28.73 -5.23
C LEU A 987 -29.80 -29.55 -4.01
N THR A 988 -29.07 -30.63 -4.23
CA THR A 988 -28.43 -31.39 -3.17
C THR A 988 -26.95 -31.52 -3.48
N MET A 989 -26.11 -31.03 -2.57
CA MET A 989 -24.68 -31.29 -2.56
C MET A 989 -24.38 -32.46 -1.64
N THR A 990 -23.73 -33.47 -2.18
CA THR A 990 -23.21 -34.62 -1.42
C THR A 990 -21.69 -34.60 -1.40
N THR A 991 -21.09 -34.85 -0.23
CA THR A 991 -19.65 -34.70 -0.02
C THR A 991 -19.01 -35.99 0.51
N LYS A 992 -17.81 -36.31 0.03
CA LYS A 992 -17.01 -37.47 0.43
C LYS A 992 -15.55 -37.11 0.67
N SER A 993 -14.93 -37.83 1.60
CA SER A 993 -13.48 -37.86 1.78
C SER A 993 -13.00 -39.29 1.57
N GLY A 994 -12.48 -39.58 0.38
CA GLY A 994 -12.26 -40.95 -0.06
C GLY A 994 -13.59 -41.71 -0.12
N ALA A 995 -13.68 -42.82 0.60
CA ALA A 995 -14.92 -43.61 0.69
C ALA A 995 -15.89 -43.14 1.79
N ALA A 996 -15.49 -42.21 2.66
CA ALA A 996 -16.29 -41.79 3.80
C ALA A 996 -17.23 -40.63 3.42
N ASP A 997 -18.52 -40.80 3.67
CA ASP A 997 -19.51 -39.72 3.55
C ASP A 997 -19.23 -38.62 4.58
N LYS A 998 -19.49 -37.38 4.16
CA LYS A 998 -19.30 -36.16 4.95
C LYS A 998 -20.59 -35.36 4.98
N SER A 999 -20.55 -34.21 5.64
CA SER A 999 -21.74 -33.35 5.77
C SER A 999 -22.15 -32.85 4.38
N ASN A 1000 -23.43 -32.55 4.23
CA ASN A 1000 -24.06 -32.26 2.96
C ASN A 1000 -24.83 -30.93 3.06
N LEU A 1001 -25.31 -30.45 1.92
CA LEU A 1001 -26.11 -29.23 1.84
C LEU A 1001 -27.31 -29.46 0.93
N HIS A 1002 -28.50 -29.12 1.41
CA HIS A 1002 -29.70 -29.06 0.59
C HIS A 1002 -30.09 -27.60 0.37
N ILE A 1003 -30.50 -27.25 -0.85
CA ILE A 1003 -30.81 -25.87 -1.24
C ILE A 1003 -32.15 -25.87 -1.96
N TYR A 1004 -33.12 -25.14 -1.44
CA TYR A 1004 -34.29 -24.72 -2.20
C TYR A 1004 -34.01 -23.36 -2.83
N GLY A 1005 -34.34 -23.16 -4.09
CA GLY A 1005 -34.11 -21.91 -4.83
C GLY A 1005 -35.37 -21.39 -5.52
N PHE A 1006 -35.52 -20.08 -5.54
CA PHE A 1006 -36.56 -19.34 -6.25
C PHE A 1006 -35.97 -18.11 -6.97
N ALA A 1007 -36.24 -17.98 -8.27
CA ALA A 1007 -35.69 -16.93 -9.15
C ALA A 1007 -36.75 -15.93 -9.67
N GLY A 1008 -37.99 -16.05 -9.22
CA GLY A 1008 -39.14 -15.39 -9.82
C GLY A 1008 -39.47 -15.91 -11.23
N SER A 1009 -40.47 -15.32 -11.85
CA SER A 1009 -40.80 -15.60 -13.26
C SER A 1009 -39.78 -14.98 -14.20
N GLY A 1010 -39.51 -15.63 -15.33
CA GLY A 1010 -38.66 -15.06 -16.38
C GLY A 1010 -37.93 -16.11 -17.19
N ASN A 1011 -36.97 -15.66 -18.00
CA ASN A 1011 -36.04 -16.54 -18.68
C ASN A 1011 -34.93 -16.96 -17.71
N ASN A 1012 -35.23 -17.97 -16.88
CA ASN A 1012 -34.28 -18.50 -15.90
C ASN A 1012 -33.66 -19.80 -16.39
N ARG A 1013 -32.33 -19.86 -16.33
CA ARG A 1013 -31.55 -21.04 -16.67
C ARG A 1013 -30.64 -21.40 -15.53
N LEU A 1014 -30.74 -22.65 -15.11
CA LEU A 1014 -29.87 -23.23 -14.11
C LEU A 1014 -28.71 -23.93 -14.80
N PHE A 1015 -27.50 -23.76 -14.27
CA PHE A 1015 -26.29 -24.46 -14.72
C PHE A 1015 -25.59 -25.13 -13.54
N ILE A 1016 -25.09 -26.34 -13.77
CA ILE A 1016 -24.23 -27.08 -12.84
C ILE A 1016 -22.99 -27.52 -13.61
N GLY A 1017 -21.82 -27.18 -13.09
CA GLY A 1017 -20.53 -27.59 -13.64
C GLY A 1017 -19.50 -27.86 -12.57
N LYS A 1018 -18.24 -27.83 -12.96
CA LYS A 1018 -17.07 -28.03 -12.09
C LYS A 1018 -16.06 -26.92 -12.28
N SER A 1019 -15.47 -26.43 -11.21
CA SER A 1019 -14.45 -25.39 -11.26
C SER A 1019 -13.24 -25.73 -10.40
N PRO A 1020 -12.05 -25.18 -10.70
CA PRO A 1020 -10.86 -25.47 -9.91
C PRO A 1020 -11.06 -25.18 -8.42
N SER A 1021 -10.76 -26.16 -7.58
CA SER A 1021 -10.96 -26.06 -6.12
C SER A 1021 -9.73 -25.59 -5.36
N LEU A 1022 -8.54 -25.75 -5.97
CA LEU A 1022 -7.25 -25.54 -5.32
C LEU A 1022 -7.06 -26.37 -4.04
N ARG A 1023 -7.77 -27.50 -3.91
CA ARG A 1023 -7.75 -28.38 -2.74
C ARG A 1023 -6.34 -28.69 -2.25
N SER A 1024 -5.42 -28.99 -3.16
CA SER A 1024 -4.02 -29.28 -2.81
C SER A 1024 -3.36 -28.13 -2.05
N THR A 1025 -3.47 -26.89 -2.53
CA THR A 1025 -2.96 -25.70 -1.82
C THR A 1025 -3.70 -25.48 -0.51
N ARG A 1026 -5.03 -25.57 -0.53
CA ARG A 1026 -5.91 -25.31 0.62
C ARG A 1026 -5.68 -26.28 1.79
N VAL A 1027 -5.26 -27.51 1.52
CA VAL A 1027 -5.09 -28.56 2.53
C VAL A 1027 -3.62 -28.84 2.86
N ASN A 1028 -2.73 -28.80 1.86
CA ASN A 1028 -1.34 -29.26 2.01
C ASN A 1028 -0.29 -28.13 2.03
N GLY A 1029 -0.72 -26.88 1.87
CA GLY A 1029 0.17 -25.72 1.98
C GLY A 1029 0.94 -25.36 0.70
N LEU A 1030 1.83 -24.37 0.81
CA LEU A 1030 2.55 -23.75 -0.31
C LEU A 1030 3.39 -24.72 -1.16
N ASN A 1031 3.87 -25.82 -0.57
CA ASN A 1031 4.59 -26.86 -1.33
C ASN A 1031 3.68 -27.53 -2.38
N SER A 1032 2.37 -27.46 -2.19
CA SER A 1032 1.36 -27.94 -3.13
C SER A 1032 0.76 -26.83 -3.99
N ASP A 1033 1.26 -25.58 -3.88
CA ASP A 1033 0.79 -24.44 -4.68
C ASP A 1033 1.51 -24.36 -6.03
N THR A 1034 1.25 -25.38 -6.84
CA THR A 1034 1.87 -25.60 -8.15
C THR A 1034 0.82 -25.87 -9.22
N ASN A 1035 1.14 -25.55 -10.48
CA ASN A 1035 0.25 -25.79 -11.61
C ASN A 1035 -0.14 -27.27 -11.78
N THR A 1036 0.76 -28.20 -11.42
CA THR A 1036 0.49 -29.65 -11.49
C THR A 1036 -0.54 -30.10 -10.44
N GLU A 1037 -0.51 -29.49 -9.26
CA GLU A 1037 -1.46 -29.77 -8.20
C GLU A 1037 -2.81 -29.08 -8.43
N ALA A 1038 -2.80 -27.86 -8.98
CA ALA A 1038 -3.98 -27.01 -9.17
C ALA A 1038 -5.07 -27.65 -10.04
N VAL A 1039 -4.70 -28.52 -10.99
CA VAL A 1039 -5.62 -29.15 -11.96
C VAL A 1039 -6.21 -30.48 -11.50
N LYS A 1040 -5.82 -30.99 -10.33
CA LYS A 1040 -6.22 -32.33 -9.88
C LYS A 1040 -7.63 -32.41 -9.33
N TYR A 1041 -8.14 -31.31 -8.79
CA TYR A 1041 -9.37 -31.31 -8.00
C TYR A 1041 -10.27 -30.14 -8.39
N ASP A 1042 -11.54 -30.47 -8.62
CA ASP A 1042 -12.59 -29.50 -8.87
C ASP A 1042 -13.59 -29.47 -7.70
N LEU A 1043 -14.27 -28.33 -7.54
CA LEU A 1043 -15.46 -28.14 -6.72
C LEU A 1043 -16.68 -28.08 -7.65
N PRO A 1044 -17.88 -28.51 -7.20
CA PRO A 1044 -19.10 -28.32 -7.97
C PRO A 1044 -19.48 -26.84 -7.98
N LYS A 1045 -19.86 -26.33 -9.15
CA LYS A 1045 -20.21 -24.92 -9.36
C LYS A 1045 -21.67 -24.82 -9.80
N PHE A 1046 -22.43 -23.98 -9.11
CA PHE A 1046 -23.81 -23.68 -9.44
C PHE A 1046 -23.95 -22.25 -9.95
N VAL A 1047 -24.68 -22.06 -11.06
CA VAL A 1047 -25.01 -20.75 -11.60
C VAL A 1047 -26.49 -20.72 -12.00
N LEU A 1048 -27.24 -19.74 -11.50
CA LEU A 1048 -28.59 -19.43 -11.95
C LEU A 1048 -28.57 -18.11 -12.72
N ARG A 1049 -28.85 -18.19 -14.02
CA ARG A 1049 -28.86 -17.04 -14.93
C ARG A 1049 -30.28 -16.57 -15.21
N LYS A 1050 -30.51 -15.27 -15.07
CA LYS A 1050 -31.68 -14.55 -15.54
C LYS A 1050 -31.25 -13.56 -16.62
N GLU A 1051 -31.93 -13.54 -17.77
CA GLU A 1051 -31.62 -12.68 -18.92
C GLU A 1051 -32.83 -11.85 -19.35
N GLY A 1052 -32.61 -10.60 -19.72
CA GLY A 1052 -33.65 -9.67 -20.16
C GLY A 1052 -33.11 -8.25 -20.41
N THR A 1053 -33.99 -7.26 -20.33
CA THR A 1053 -33.65 -5.84 -20.47
C THR A 1053 -34.00 -5.11 -19.18
N ASP A 1054 -33.06 -4.32 -18.64
CA ASP A 1054 -33.23 -3.55 -17.39
C ASP A 1054 -33.75 -4.43 -16.25
N LEU A 1055 -33.00 -5.51 -15.99
CA LEU A 1055 -33.45 -6.55 -15.09
C LEU A 1055 -33.61 -6.02 -13.68
N ARG A 1056 -34.69 -6.46 -13.03
CA ARG A 1056 -34.82 -6.50 -11.58
C ARG A 1056 -34.90 -7.96 -11.20
N SER A 1057 -34.09 -8.38 -10.23
CA SER A 1057 -33.99 -9.79 -9.85
C SER A 1057 -33.98 -9.91 -8.35
N GLN A 1058 -34.80 -10.83 -7.86
CA GLN A 1058 -34.80 -11.24 -6.46
C GLN A 1058 -34.58 -12.75 -6.39
N PHE A 1059 -33.37 -13.13 -6.01
CA PHE A 1059 -32.99 -14.51 -5.78
C PHE A 1059 -33.26 -14.87 -4.32
N ILE A 1060 -33.99 -15.96 -4.10
CA ILE A 1060 -34.34 -16.46 -2.76
C ILE A 1060 -33.85 -17.89 -2.64
N HIS A 1061 -33.02 -18.17 -1.64
CA HIS A 1061 -32.49 -19.51 -1.39
C HIS A 1061 -32.65 -19.91 0.07
N VAL A 1062 -33.05 -21.16 0.33
CA VAL A 1062 -33.06 -21.76 1.66
C VAL A 1062 -32.05 -22.89 1.70
N MET A 1063 -31.03 -22.77 2.56
CA MET A 1063 -29.86 -23.64 2.60
C MET A 1063 -29.81 -24.39 3.94
N GLU A 1064 -29.93 -25.72 3.90
CA GLU A 1064 -29.89 -26.60 5.06
C GLU A 1064 -28.62 -27.47 5.06
N PRO A 1065 -27.62 -27.17 5.92
CA PRO A 1065 -26.56 -28.09 6.29
C PRO A 1065 -27.12 -29.31 7.04
N TYR A 1066 -26.64 -30.50 6.68
CA TYR A 1066 -26.96 -31.72 7.44
C TYR A 1066 -25.78 -32.70 7.50
N ALA A 1067 -25.68 -33.41 8.63
CA ALA A 1067 -24.58 -34.33 8.90
C ALA A 1067 -24.58 -35.55 7.96
N ALA A 1068 -23.42 -36.20 7.83
CA ALA A 1068 -23.29 -37.45 7.08
C ALA A 1068 -24.29 -38.51 7.59
N GLY A 1069 -25.06 -39.11 6.67
CA GLY A 1069 -26.06 -40.13 6.99
C GLY A 1069 -27.35 -39.61 7.65
N ALA A 1070 -27.48 -38.29 7.85
CA ALA A 1070 -28.74 -37.67 8.26
C ALA A 1070 -29.62 -37.33 7.05
N ASN A 1071 -30.92 -37.15 7.30
CA ASN A 1071 -31.85 -36.58 6.32
C ASN A 1071 -32.01 -35.08 6.56
N VAL A 1072 -32.41 -34.36 5.53
CA VAL A 1072 -32.94 -32.99 5.64
C VAL A 1072 -34.13 -32.98 6.60
N ARG A 1073 -34.26 -31.90 7.37
CA ARG A 1073 -35.35 -31.65 8.31
C ARG A 1073 -36.43 -30.78 7.70
N ILE A 1074 -36.09 -29.91 6.74
CA ILE A 1074 -37.08 -29.07 6.06
C ILE A 1074 -37.96 -29.97 5.20
N ASP A 1075 -39.26 -29.93 5.46
CA ASP A 1075 -40.27 -30.67 4.71
C ASP A 1075 -40.72 -29.89 3.46
N SER A 1076 -40.85 -28.56 3.57
CA SER A 1076 -41.21 -27.69 2.46
C SER A 1076 -40.74 -26.24 2.65
N VAL A 1077 -40.56 -25.56 1.52
CA VAL A 1077 -40.33 -24.12 1.45
C VAL A 1077 -41.34 -23.52 0.46
N GLU A 1078 -42.04 -22.48 0.88
CA GLU A 1078 -43.00 -21.74 0.06
C GLU A 1078 -42.62 -20.26 0.00
N VAL A 1079 -42.47 -19.73 -1.22
CA VAL A 1079 -42.33 -18.29 -1.43
C VAL A 1079 -43.74 -17.71 -1.61
N LEU A 1080 -44.29 -17.15 -0.53
CA LEU A 1080 -45.65 -16.60 -0.49
C LEU A 1080 -45.75 -15.24 -1.18
N LEU A 1081 -44.65 -14.48 -1.19
CA LEU A 1081 -44.51 -13.24 -1.95
C LEU A 1081 -43.04 -13.05 -2.37
N SER A 1082 -42.84 -12.56 -3.59
CA SER A 1082 -41.58 -12.00 -4.06
C SER A 1082 -41.89 -10.89 -5.05
N ASP A 1083 -41.75 -9.64 -4.63
CA ASP A 1083 -41.99 -8.46 -5.47
C ASP A 1083 -40.66 -7.81 -5.84
N GLU A 1084 -40.20 -8.04 -7.07
CA GLU A 1084 -38.93 -7.50 -7.60
C GLU A 1084 -38.97 -5.96 -7.78
N THR A 1085 -40.13 -5.31 -7.65
CA THR A 1085 -40.26 -3.85 -7.76
C THR A 1085 -39.96 -3.18 -6.42
N THR A 1086 -40.53 -3.71 -5.34
CA THR A 1086 -40.39 -3.18 -3.98
C THR A 1086 -39.28 -3.87 -3.20
N GLY A 1087 -38.84 -5.06 -3.63
CA GLY A 1087 -37.94 -5.93 -2.90
C GLY A 1087 -38.64 -6.72 -1.78
N ASP A 1088 -39.95 -6.61 -1.63
CA ASP A 1088 -40.71 -7.28 -0.57
C ASP A 1088 -40.72 -8.80 -0.81
N ALA A 1089 -40.53 -9.57 0.27
CA ALA A 1089 -40.65 -11.03 0.22
C ALA A 1089 -41.23 -11.62 1.50
N VAL A 1090 -41.97 -12.71 1.32
CA VAL A 1090 -42.49 -13.54 2.41
C VAL A 1090 -42.22 -15.01 2.10
N ILE A 1091 -41.47 -15.68 2.97
CA ILE A 1091 -41.07 -17.08 2.83
C ILE A 1091 -41.61 -17.88 4.02
N ALA A 1092 -42.22 -19.03 3.77
CA ALA A 1092 -42.59 -20.01 4.78
C ALA A 1092 -41.68 -21.23 4.68
N VAL A 1093 -41.12 -21.68 5.81
CA VAL A 1093 -40.27 -22.88 5.93
C VAL A 1093 -40.90 -23.81 6.95
N SER A 1094 -41.30 -25.01 6.54
CA SER A 1094 -41.98 -25.99 7.39
C SER A 1094 -41.09 -27.20 7.68
N TYR A 1095 -41.11 -27.64 8.94
CA TYR A 1095 -40.43 -28.85 9.40
C TYR A 1095 -41.16 -29.44 10.62
N GLY A 1096 -41.55 -30.71 10.53
CA GLY A 1096 -42.32 -31.39 11.57
C GLY A 1096 -43.65 -30.67 11.84
N ASN A 1097 -43.81 -30.15 13.06
CA ASN A 1097 -44.98 -29.38 13.47
C ASN A 1097 -44.76 -27.85 13.46
N THR A 1098 -43.60 -27.39 13.00
CA THR A 1098 -43.18 -25.99 13.05
C THR A 1098 -43.22 -25.37 11.65
N THR A 1099 -43.70 -24.13 11.56
CA THR A 1099 -43.55 -23.29 10.37
C THR A 1099 -42.98 -21.93 10.74
N ASP A 1100 -41.90 -21.56 10.07
CA ASP A 1100 -41.22 -20.28 10.19
C ASP A 1100 -41.57 -19.38 9.00
N PHE A 1101 -42.08 -18.18 9.28
CA PHE A 1101 -42.36 -17.15 8.29
C PHE A 1101 -41.33 -16.03 8.39
N ILE A 1102 -40.67 -15.73 7.28
CA ILE A 1102 -39.69 -14.66 7.14
C ILE A 1102 -40.33 -13.58 6.25
N LEU A 1103 -40.45 -12.36 6.77
CA LEU A 1103 -40.99 -11.19 6.07
C LEU A 1103 -39.87 -10.17 5.91
N SER A 1104 -39.57 -9.80 4.67
CA SER A 1104 -38.54 -8.82 4.33
C SER A 1104 -39.17 -7.69 3.50
N SER A 1105 -38.99 -6.45 3.95
CA SER A 1105 -39.59 -5.24 3.35
C SER A 1105 -38.61 -4.05 3.42
N PRO A 1106 -37.39 -4.16 2.84
CA PRO A 1106 -36.32 -3.20 3.09
C PRO A 1106 -36.54 -1.84 2.44
N ASN A 1107 -37.27 -1.76 1.31
CA ASN A 1107 -37.42 -0.54 0.52
C ASN A 1107 -38.83 0.08 0.59
N ASN A 1108 -39.78 -0.51 1.31
CA ASN A 1108 -41.20 -0.12 1.25
C ASN A 1108 -41.57 1.12 2.11
N GLY A 1109 -40.58 1.85 2.64
CA GLY A 1109 -40.81 3.16 3.28
C GLY A 1109 -41.73 3.17 4.51
N GLY A 1110 -41.93 2.02 5.17
CA GLY A 1110 -42.86 1.87 6.29
C GLY A 1110 -44.32 1.67 5.87
N LEU A 1111 -44.59 1.40 4.59
CA LEU A 1111 -45.90 0.90 4.15
C LEU A 1111 -46.12 -0.54 4.65
N PRO A 1112 -47.38 -0.96 4.87
CA PRO A 1112 -47.65 -2.32 5.32
C PRO A 1112 -47.41 -3.37 4.22
N LEU A 1113 -46.49 -4.30 4.46
CA LEU A 1113 -46.39 -5.57 3.74
C LEU A 1113 -47.44 -6.53 4.30
N THR A 1114 -48.44 -6.91 3.50
CA THR A 1114 -49.53 -7.81 3.92
C THR A 1114 -49.64 -9.03 3.01
N VAL A 1115 -49.57 -10.22 3.60
CA VAL A 1115 -49.72 -11.51 2.90
C VAL A 1115 -50.60 -12.43 3.75
N GLY A 1116 -51.77 -12.80 3.24
CA GLY A 1116 -52.74 -13.61 3.99
C GLY A 1116 -53.19 -12.92 5.30
N ASP A 1117 -53.02 -13.59 6.43
CA ASP A 1117 -53.31 -13.08 7.77
C ASP A 1117 -52.11 -12.38 8.44
N MET A 1118 -51.02 -12.16 7.70
CA MET A 1118 -49.78 -11.57 8.19
C MET A 1118 -49.61 -10.14 7.69
N THR A 1119 -49.18 -9.25 8.59
CA THR A 1119 -48.84 -7.86 8.25
C THR A 1119 -47.55 -7.45 8.95
N LEU A 1120 -46.62 -6.86 8.20
CA LEU A 1120 -45.42 -6.19 8.70
C LEU A 1120 -45.48 -4.70 8.33
N ILE A 1121 -45.28 -3.83 9.32
CA ILE A 1121 -44.96 -2.42 9.14
C ILE A 1121 -43.56 -2.21 9.70
N GLY A 1122 -42.54 -2.36 8.87
CA GLY A 1122 -41.13 -2.38 9.27
C GLY A 1122 -40.25 -3.02 8.19
N LYS A 1123 -38.97 -3.24 8.50
CA LYS A 1123 -38.00 -3.80 7.53
C LYS A 1123 -37.95 -5.31 7.52
N MET A 1124 -38.00 -5.92 8.70
CA MET A 1124 -37.77 -7.35 8.90
C MET A 1124 -38.73 -7.90 9.94
N GLY A 1125 -39.38 -9.01 9.62
CA GLY A 1125 -40.31 -9.73 10.49
C GLY A 1125 -40.03 -11.23 10.47
N PHE A 1126 -40.12 -11.87 11.63
CA PHE A 1126 -40.06 -13.33 11.76
C PHE A 1126 -41.21 -13.81 12.62
N ILE A 1127 -41.87 -14.89 12.19
CA ILE A 1127 -42.97 -15.51 12.93
C ILE A 1127 -42.75 -17.02 12.94
N ARG A 1128 -42.61 -17.62 14.13
CA ARG A 1128 -42.63 -19.08 14.29
C ARG A 1128 -44.00 -19.51 14.76
N THR A 1129 -44.52 -20.55 14.14
CA THR A 1129 -45.73 -21.25 14.59
C THR A 1129 -45.42 -22.70 14.91
N GLU A 1130 -46.09 -23.25 15.91
CA GLU A 1130 -46.04 -24.68 16.26
C GLU A 1130 -47.48 -25.20 16.38
N ASN A 1131 -47.82 -26.26 15.63
CA ASN A 1131 -49.19 -26.75 15.47
C ASN A 1131 -50.19 -25.62 15.09
N GLY A 1132 -49.73 -24.65 14.29
CA GLY A 1132 -50.52 -23.48 13.85
C GLY A 1132 -50.64 -22.34 14.87
N ALA A 1133 -50.16 -22.50 16.11
CA ALA A 1133 -50.14 -21.44 17.11
C ALA A 1133 -48.84 -20.64 17.05
N VAL A 1134 -48.88 -19.31 17.14
CA VAL A 1134 -47.69 -18.46 17.17
C VAL A 1134 -46.91 -18.69 18.47
N THR A 1135 -45.61 -19.01 18.36
CA THR A 1135 -44.72 -19.28 19.50
C THR A 1135 -43.53 -18.33 19.60
N LYS A 1136 -43.14 -17.68 18.49
CA LYS A 1136 -42.16 -16.59 18.50
C LYS A 1136 -42.54 -15.53 17.47
N MET A 1137 -42.36 -14.25 17.80
CA MET A 1137 -42.37 -13.17 16.80
C MET A 1137 -41.20 -12.23 17.02
N TYR A 1138 -40.59 -11.76 15.94
CA TYR A 1138 -39.57 -10.71 15.98
C TYR A 1138 -39.83 -9.66 14.92
N ALA A 1139 -39.75 -8.38 15.27
CA ALA A 1139 -39.86 -7.28 14.32
C ALA A 1139 -38.70 -6.30 14.53
N ALA A 1140 -37.94 -6.00 13.47
CA ALA A 1140 -36.85 -5.02 13.51
C ALA A 1140 -37.19 -3.77 12.68
N GLY A 1141 -36.93 -2.59 13.26
CA GLY A 1141 -37.12 -1.30 12.60
C GLY A 1141 -38.57 -1.08 12.15
N GLY A 1142 -39.53 -1.57 12.93
CA GLY A 1142 -40.95 -1.59 12.59
C GLY A 1142 -41.88 -1.27 13.77
N SER A 1143 -43.10 -0.89 13.46
CA SER A 1143 -44.15 -0.57 14.43
C SER A 1143 -45.17 -1.70 14.64
N LEU A 1144 -45.29 -2.63 13.69
CA LEU A 1144 -46.23 -3.76 13.77
C LEU A 1144 -45.68 -5.01 13.06
N LEU A 1145 -45.81 -6.15 13.72
CA LEU A 1145 -45.84 -7.46 13.09
C LEU A 1145 -47.08 -8.20 13.61
N GLN A 1146 -47.88 -8.75 12.72
CA GLN A 1146 -49.15 -9.39 13.05
C GLN A 1146 -49.28 -10.73 12.34
N LYS A 1147 -49.89 -11.71 13.03
CA LYS A 1147 -50.44 -12.94 12.42
C LYS A 1147 -51.79 -13.28 13.06
N GLY A 1148 -52.86 -13.21 12.27
CA GLY A 1148 -54.22 -13.42 12.75
C GLY A 1148 -54.57 -12.42 13.86
N ILE A 1149 -54.88 -12.93 15.06
CA ILE A 1149 -55.19 -12.10 16.24
C ILE A 1149 -53.95 -11.72 17.07
N VAL A 1150 -52.80 -12.35 16.82
CA VAL A 1150 -51.57 -12.11 17.59
C VAL A 1150 -50.83 -10.93 16.97
N GLN A 1151 -50.54 -9.92 17.78
CA GLN A 1151 -49.86 -8.69 17.36
C GLN A 1151 -48.63 -8.45 18.24
N LEU A 1152 -47.55 -8.03 17.59
CA LEU A 1152 -46.32 -7.54 18.19
C LEU A 1152 -46.12 -6.08 17.74
N THR A 1153 -46.11 -5.15 18.69
CA THR A 1153 -45.86 -3.73 18.42
C THR A 1153 -44.42 -3.36 18.73
N GLY A 1154 -43.85 -2.52 17.88
CA GLY A 1154 -42.47 -2.06 18.00
C GLY A 1154 -42.35 -0.55 18.05
N ALA A 1155 -41.22 -0.06 18.55
CA ALA A 1155 -40.90 1.36 18.63
C ALA A 1155 -40.30 1.92 17.32
N GLY A 1156 -40.18 1.10 16.27
CA GLY A 1156 -39.64 1.51 14.97
C GLY A 1156 -38.13 1.74 14.99
N THR A 1157 -37.71 2.79 14.28
CA THR A 1157 -36.30 3.17 14.12
C THR A 1157 -36.05 4.51 14.82
N VAL A 1158 -34.89 4.65 15.45
CA VAL A 1158 -34.41 5.92 16.00
C VAL A 1158 -33.31 6.45 15.08
N SER A 1159 -33.35 7.74 14.74
CA SER A 1159 -32.32 8.40 13.93
C SER A 1159 -32.04 9.81 14.43
N GLY A 1160 -30.86 10.33 14.11
CA GLY A 1160 -30.51 11.70 14.42
C GLY A 1160 -29.10 12.05 13.99
N ASP A 1161 -28.67 13.25 14.38
CA ASP A 1161 -27.33 13.77 14.09
C ASP A 1161 -26.38 13.46 15.24
N ILE A 1162 -25.11 13.21 14.92
CA ILE A 1162 -24.03 13.04 15.90
C ILE A 1162 -23.40 14.41 16.17
N SER A 1163 -23.64 14.98 17.34
CA SER A 1163 -23.13 16.30 17.72
C SER A 1163 -21.70 16.26 18.28
N LYS A 1164 -21.32 15.15 18.94
CA LYS A 1164 -19.97 14.90 19.45
C LYS A 1164 -19.61 13.42 19.33
N VAL A 1165 -18.33 13.15 19.12
CA VAL A 1165 -17.71 11.82 19.21
C VAL A 1165 -16.76 11.85 20.40
N THR A 1166 -16.84 10.85 21.29
CA THR A 1166 -15.88 10.64 22.38
C THR A 1166 -15.14 9.33 22.16
N ARG A 1167 -13.87 9.28 22.57
CA ARG A 1167 -12.99 8.13 22.31
C ARG A 1167 -12.35 7.66 23.59
N GLY A 1168 -12.43 6.36 23.89
CA GLY A 1168 -11.87 5.74 25.10
C GLY A 1168 -10.34 5.81 25.19
N GLN A 1169 -9.67 6.12 24.09
CA GLN A 1169 -8.23 6.41 24.07
C GLN A 1169 -7.88 7.75 24.74
N VAL A 1170 -8.85 8.66 24.91
CA VAL A 1170 -8.67 9.89 25.67
C VAL A 1170 -8.91 9.59 27.16
N PRO A 1171 -7.94 9.88 28.06
CA PRO A 1171 -8.10 9.59 29.48
C PRO A 1171 -9.39 10.18 30.07
N GLY A 1172 -10.26 9.31 30.61
CA GLY A 1172 -11.53 9.69 31.24
C GLY A 1172 -12.74 9.73 30.30
N GLU A 1173 -12.56 9.51 28.99
CA GLU A 1173 -13.66 9.32 28.05
C GLU A 1173 -13.96 7.84 27.81
N THR A 1174 -15.14 7.57 27.23
CA THR A 1174 -15.53 6.24 26.71
C THR A 1174 -15.86 6.38 25.23
N ASP A 1175 -15.72 5.30 24.47
CA ASP A 1175 -16.11 5.30 23.06
C ASP A 1175 -17.63 5.50 22.94
N ALA A 1176 -18.05 6.65 22.39
CA ALA A 1176 -19.46 7.00 22.31
C ALA A 1176 -19.80 8.03 21.23
N PHE A 1177 -21.07 8.05 20.85
CA PHE A 1177 -21.69 9.12 20.07
C PHE A 1177 -22.66 9.92 20.94
N VAL A 1178 -22.62 11.24 20.83
CA VAL A 1178 -23.54 12.15 21.52
C VAL A 1178 -24.54 12.70 20.51
N THR A 1179 -25.82 12.71 20.89
CA THR A 1179 -26.91 13.22 20.04
C THR A 1179 -28.00 13.91 20.87
N THR A 1180 -28.79 14.78 20.24
CA THR A 1180 -29.99 15.35 20.87
C THR A 1180 -31.19 14.40 20.83
N ALA A 1181 -31.17 13.40 19.94
CA ALA A 1181 -32.24 12.41 19.81
C ALA A 1181 -32.43 11.60 21.10
N ILE A 1182 -33.68 11.27 21.42
CA ILE A 1182 -34.02 10.40 22.54
C ILE A 1182 -33.83 8.95 22.10
N VAL A 1183 -32.86 8.26 22.69
CA VAL A 1183 -32.59 6.84 22.45
C VAL A 1183 -33.04 6.03 23.67
N PRO A 1184 -33.89 5.00 23.51
CA PRO A 1184 -34.36 4.21 24.63
C PRO A 1184 -33.30 3.21 25.11
N ALA A 1185 -33.35 2.82 26.38
CA ALA A 1185 -32.46 1.81 26.96
C ALA A 1185 -32.55 0.44 26.27
N SER A 1186 -33.66 0.14 25.57
CA SER A 1186 -33.84 -1.07 24.76
C SER A 1186 -32.93 -1.14 23.53
N ALA A 1187 -32.22 -0.05 23.20
CA ALA A 1187 -31.18 -0.03 22.17
C ALA A 1187 -29.88 -0.73 22.60
N VAL A 1188 -29.64 -0.93 23.90
CA VAL A 1188 -28.44 -1.64 24.38
C VAL A 1188 -28.41 -3.06 23.82
N GLY A 1189 -27.25 -3.47 23.28
CA GLY A 1189 -27.05 -4.74 22.59
C GLY A 1189 -27.48 -4.75 21.11
N ARG A 1190 -28.10 -3.66 20.62
CA ARG A 1190 -28.38 -3.43 19.19
C ARG A 1190 -27.21 -2.71 18.52
N TYR A 1191 -27.34 -2.42 17.23
CA TYR A 1191 -26.33 -1.70 16.47
C TYR A 1191 -26.78 -0.29 16.11
N VAL A 1192 -25.86 0.66 16.25
CA VAL A 1192 -25.98 2.01 15.67
C VAL A 1192 -25.26 2.03 14.33
N PHE A 1193 -25.97 2.41 13.28
CA PHE A 1193 -25.45 2.55 11.92
C PHE A 1193 -25.18 4.03 11.68
N VAL A 1194 -23.91 4.40 11.53
CA VAL A 1194 -23.46 5.77 11.28
C VAL A 1194 -23.23 5.95 9.79
N THR A 1195 -23.89 6.96 9.21
CA THR A 1195 -23.68 7.38 7.82
C THR A 1195 -22.88 8.68 7.81
N HIS A 1196 -21.75 8.65 7.11
CA HIS A 1196 -20.84 9.79 6.94
C HIS A 1196 -21.32 10.73 5.81
N PRO A 1197 -20.81 11.97 5.73
CA PRO A 1197 -21.23 12.93 4.71
C PRO A 1197 -21.10 12.43 3.26
N ASP A 1198 -20.15 11.54 2.97
CA ASP A 1198 -19.94 10.93 1.65
C ASP A 1198 -20.80 9.69 1.37
N GLN A 1199 -21.76 9.37 2.26
CA GLN A 1199 -22.65 8.20 2.21
C GLN A 1199 -22.00 6.84 2.50
N THR A 1200 -20.71 6.81 2.85
CA THR A 1200 -20.12 5.63 3.49
C THR A 1200 -20.75 5.43 4.87
N ALA A 1201 -20.72 4.20 5.39
CA ALA A 1201 -21.33 3.90 6.67
C ALA A 1201 -20.61 2.79 7.43
N HIS A 1202 -20.58 2.96 8.75
CA HIS A 1202 -20.03 2.00 9.70
C HIS A 1202 -21.04 1.70 10.79
N ALA A 1203 -21.02 0.50 11.36
CA ALA A 1203 -21.94 0.11 12.42
C ALA A 1203 -21.19 -0.35 13.67
N TYR A 1204 -21.77 -0.05 14.83
CA TYR A 1204 -21.15 -0.26 16.14
C TYR A 1204 -22.17 -0.88 17.09
N ARG A 1205 -21.74 -1.79 17.96
CA ARG A 1205 -22.66 -2.38 18.94
C ARG A 1205 -22.82 -1.43 20.11
N ILE A 1206 -24.06 -1.17 20.50
CA ILE A 1206 -24.38 -0.27 21.60
C ILE A 1206 -24.17 -1.01 22.92
N THR A 1207 -23.31 -0.48 23.77
CA THR A 1207 -22.99 -1.03 25.10
C THR A 1207 -23.72 -0.31 26.23
N GLY A 1208 -24.15 0.94 26.02
CA GLY A 1208 -24.85 1.73 27.02
C GLY A 1208 -25.57 2.94 26.45
N ILE A 1209 -26.61 3.39 27.14
CA ILE A 1209 -27.38 4.60 26.81
C ILE A 1209 -27.54 5.43 28.08
N THR A 1210 -27.11 6.69 28.03
CA THR A 1210 -27.25 7.64 29.15
C THR A 1210 -27.83 8.95 28.66
N ARG A 1211 -28.96 9.38 29.22
CA ARG A 1211 -29.60 10.67 28.93
C ARG A 1211 -29.19 11.70 29.98
N ASP A 1212 -28.63 12.82 29.55
CA ASP A 1212 -28.48 14.02 30.38
C ASP A 1212 -29.64 14.96 30.09
N GLU A 1213 -30.61 15.02 31.00
CA GLU A 1213 -31.79 15.87 30.86
C GLU A 1213 -31.49 17.36 31.03
N ALA A 1214 -30.41 17.73 31.73
CA ALA A 1214 -30.04 19.13 31.90
C ALA A 1214 -29.44 19.71 30.61
N GLN A 1215 -28.68 18.89 29.88
CA GLN A 1215 -28.08 19.28 28.60
C GLN A 1215 -28.96 18.92 27.40
N GLY A 1216 -29.98 18.09 27.58
CA GLY A 1216 -30.87 17.64 26.52
C GLY A 1216 -30.19 16.72 25.50
N VAL A 1217 -29.16 15.98 25.90
CA VAL A 1217 -28.37 15.09 25.04
C VAL A 1217 -28.36 13.65 25.56
N THR A 1218 -28.22 12.71 24.63
CA THR A 1218 -28.08 11.28 24.87
C THR A 1218 -26.68 10.84 24.45
N THR A 1219 -25.99 10.12 25.32
CA THR A 1219 -24.72 9.44 25.03
C THR A 1219 -25.01 7.98 24.70
N ILE A 1220 -24.56 7.55 23.52
CA ILE A 1220 -24.64 6.18 23.00
C ILE A 1220 -23.25 5.58 23.11
N ALA A 1221 -22.98 4.83 24.18
CA ALA A 1221 -21.71 4.12 24.35
C ALA A 1221 -21.65 2.92 23.40
N ILE A 1222 -20.48 2.68 22.80
CA ILE A 1222 -20.22 1.63 21.82
C ILE A 1222 -19.12 0.67 22.30
N ASP A 1223 -18.89 -0.42 21.57
CA ASP A 1223 -17.95 -1.50 21.95
C ASP A 1223 -16.54 -1.37 21.36
N SER A 1224 -16.32 -0.41 20.48
CA SER A 1224 -15.04 -0.18 19.80
C SER A 1224 -14.77 1.30 19.58
N ASP A 1225 -13.55 1.64 19.17
CA ASP A 1225 -13.20 3.00 18.76
C ASP A 1225 -14.14 3.49 17.63
N PRO A 1226 -14.70 4.72 17.73
CA PRO A 1226 -15.50 5.32 16.66
C PRO A 1226 -14.76 5.49 15.33
N GLY A 1227 -13.43 5.46 15.31
CA GLY A 1227 -12.60 5.55 14.11
C GLY A 1227 -12.42 6.97 13.56
N PHE A 1228 -13.31 7.93 13.86
CA PHE A 1228 -13.23 9.31 13.36
C PHE A 1228 -13.40 10.37 14.47
N ALA A 1229 -13.03 11.61 14.17
CA ALA A 1229 -13.25 12.75 15.05
C ALA A 1229 -13.68 14.01 14.27
N TYR A 1230 -14.34 14.94 14.96
CA TYR A 1230 -14.51 16.31 14.49
C TYR A 1230 -13.21 17.10 14.72
N MET A 1231 -12.79 17.89 13.74
CA MET A 1231 -11.54 18.67 13.79
C MET A 1231 -11.74 20.10 14.33
N SER A 1232 -12.97 20.47 14.67
CA SER A 1232 -13.34 21.74 15.27
C SER A 1232 -14.51 21.56 16.22
N ASP A 1233 -14.52 22.32 17.30
CA ASP A 1233 -15.65 22.41 18.23
C ASP A 1233 -16.81 23.24 17.66
N GLU A 1234 -16.55 24.03 16.60
CA GLU A 1234 -17.59 24.81 15.93
C GLU A 1234 -18.59 23.89 15.24
N THR A 1235 -19.87 24.04 15.60
CA THR A 1235 -20.97 23.32 14.96
C THR A 1235 -21.46 24.08 13.73
N GLY A 1236 -21.53 23.41 12.58
CA GLY A 1236 -22.06 24.00 11.35
C GLY A 1236 -22.09 23.01 10.18
N PRO A 1237 -22.76 23.35 9.06
CA PRO A 1237 -22.94 22.45 7.91
C PRO A 1237 -21.64 22.14 7.16
N ALA A 1238 -20.56 22.87 7.44
CA ALA A 1238 -19.23 22.64 6.87
C ALA A 1238 -18.22 22.14 7.93
N ARG A 1239 -18.69 21.65 9.09
CA ARG A 1239 -17.82 21.19 10.18
C ARG A 1239 -16.87 20.11 9.66
N PRO A 1240 -15.54 20.32 9.76
CA PRO A 1240 -14.56 19.34 9.31
C PRO A 1240 -14.51 18.15 10.26
N SER A 1241 -14.36 16.96 9.70
CA SER A 1241 -14.13 15.71 10.43
C SER A 1241 -13.22 14.80 9.62
N GLN A 1242 -12.57 13.84 10.28
CA GLN A 1242 -11.62 12.96 9.62
C GLN A 1242 -11.58 11.58 10.28
N MET A 1243 -11.39 10.54 9.47
CA MET A 1243 -11.00 9.20 9.93
C MET A 1243 -9.58 9.23 10.51
N LEU A 1244 -9.39 8.68 11.70
CA LEU A 1244 -8.10 8.70 12.41
C LEU A 1244 -7.18 7.51 12.05
N TYR A 1245 -7.70 6.59 11.25
CA TYR A 1245 -7.08 5.36 10.78
C TYR A 1245 -7.16 5.31 9.26
N TYR A 1246 -6.50 4.35 8.61
CA TYR A 1246 -6.61 4.19 7.16
C TYR A 1246 -8.09 4.07 6.73
N PRO A 1247 -8.54 4.75 5.65
CA PRO A 1247 -7.78 5.55 4.68
C PRO A 1247 -7.75 7.06 5.00
N ALA A 1248 -7.84 7.46 6.27
CA ALA A 1248 -7.73 8.84 6.73
C ALA A 1248 -8.68 9.86 6.05
N THR A 1249 -9.84 9.38 5.54
CA THR A 1249 -10.81 10.19 4.78
C THR A 1249 -11.23 11.44 5.54
N LYS A 1250 -11.23 12.58 4.86
CA LYS A 1250 -11.68 13.87 5.37
C LYS A 1250 -13.09 14.18 4.86
N TRP A 1251 -13.96 14.63 5.76
CA TRP A 1251 -15.33 15.05 5.42
C TRP A 1251 -15.64 16.46 5.89
N LYS A 1252 -16.61 17.09 5.22
CA LYS A 1252 -17.29 18.31 5.69
C LYS A 1252 -18.77 18.03 5.79
N GLY A 1253 -19.35 18.27 6.97
CA GLY A 1253 -20.79 18.11 7.20
C GLY A 1253 -21.12 17.27 8.42
N THR A 1254 -22.39 16.90 8.50
CA THR A 1254 -22.97 16.21 9.66
C THR A 1254 -22.93 14.70 9.45
N HIS A 1255 -22.48 13.97 10.47
CA HIS A 1255 -22.65 12.52 10.57
C HIS A 1255 -24.02 12.20 11.14
N THR A 1256 -24.74 11.28 10.50
CA THR A 1256 -26.08 10.86 10.95
C THR A 1256 -26.02 9.43 11.44
N PHE A 1257 -26.97 9.04 12.28
CA PHE A 1257 -27.08 7.66 12.73
C PHE A 1257 -28.50 7.12 12.61
N ARG A 1258 -28.60 5.79 12.62
CA ARG A 1258 -29.84 5.03 12.66
C ARG A 1258 -29.70 3.82 13.59
N ILE A 1259 -30.74 3.53 14.38
CA ILE A 1259 -30.85 2.34 15.23
C ILE A 1259 -32.19 1.67 14.94
N ASP A 1260 -32.17 0.42 14.49
CA ASP A 1260 -33.39 -0.36 14.32
C ASP A 1260 -33.70 -1.08 15.64
N LEU A 1261 -34.81 -0.68 16.29
CA LEU A 1261 -35.24 -1.32 17.54
C LEU A 1261 -35.92 -2.65 17.22
N ILE A 1262 -35.74 -3.62 18.11
CA ILE A 1262 -36.32 -4.96 17.97
C ILE A 1262 -37.40 -5.15 19.02
N ALA A 1263 -38.60 -5.51 18.55
CA ALA A 1263 -39.67 -6.06 19.36
C ALA A 1263 -39.63 -7.58 19.29
N GLN A 1264 -40.02 -8.26 20.38
CA GLN A 1264 -40.08 -9.71 20.45
C GLN A 1264 -41.29 -10.19 21.27
N LEU A 1265 -41.88 -11.31 20.85
CA LEU A 1265 -42.90 -12.09 21.58
C LEU A 1265 -42.40 -13.52 21.78
#